data_AF-Q54TH7-F1
#
_entry.id   AF-Q54TH7-F1
#
_cell.length_a   1.000
_cell.length_b   1.000
_cell.length_c   1.000
_cell.angle_alpha   90.00
_cell.angle_beta   90.00
_cell.angle_gamma   90.00
#
_symmetry.space_group_name_H-M   'P 1'
#
loop_
_entity.id
_entity.type
_entity.pdbx_description
1 polymer ?
#
loop_
_entity_poly.entity_id
_entity_poly.type
_entity_poly.pdbx_seq_one_letter_code
_entity_poly.pdbx_strand_id
1 'polypeptide(L)'
;MDSAPTSGSSLINNNNKLIPHNTESTTSDSIKQQIYNNDKNKVQYEEEQQQQQQQQQQLQYQKEEQDIKEQSENNKLKQKLIKINNLPKPKRDELYWCWTLKEYIRLGHIKSVFRILKILDHQTPYIYNEFDNSILPIPQQTPPPPHTTTATTTTTTITTHPPIVPPMQPKKQQLLPQLQPPISPLGDGRGYVYHFQCKPIIDPKRSSFPYLYMSNILRQRSDILLILNTKLLTISNILHTLRSGNIDSLLLPNFLPIPKSIPVVPFLLVIVYFKLCLSKGDNARSIIDSLLECRQKIHTLPQYDCPSIPPVEQLLDNIMHVTLRFIDWLPDNNDQLIPTEVYFNEIFEVIYLTGRDFLDLNNSNQSIQQHHHHNQQQRQQSNNNNNNNGSILSTLTIATDEHKFKLIDIYLRDSRKIVFLNVGSLAQKRGTIKLSVWSIENINTLLKCCKFYLQVNNNLNNKNNNIDNNNIDNINNNNNNNNSNINNEEITTQDDATTILDCCMRLAFSWATICSGILPNSLEKYSDLNKCWWNVDQDKLQSILRDWINVIKGIFIGVKSTKNSDKLYLVCLVWLASTISLFDEDDNYQLPPLQQQEEEQQQQQQQEQQLEQLPSPSPKNGLSDTSYSLYIRNIGNHPELLTDFTKSSLIITSLGFALIGVQTLEQSVELIQKLLNLWGHQSSTQIPSLENVCLIFKTIQNVLTTKFKLANFNNQDELLIALISWLRCISDEVYNLFYSSNLNSRFLCIFIGSSLVHAIKKNKSICNIIPEEEKKDIIGNMQELFYTLINQHNFLPKSFKIGLATAYCLSSIDPFTEKQANQSILMITLEVLLDEILCINGSLNYWLEKPNEIDASIIKKIESHKTTPLFLSIPPFIQTISGLVLNLSDNDNNKLVLLKLCDFTYSLNENWSNYGNVEFPSPPIPKSMLRKALDPSFQAIFQSLSLLFFEISSILTPIDSVVGIELFCKLTFIGSDDDVQLIGKSIRTLAKNVLVSECAIIRLIDKMPLYYQVPKDDKIACLQVVIYFIALDSLITSVPHNLIVDHVVPNLFEYMEYPNSKLNIQSHSILAKMFAIPNFHLSIKMVPMYLKSALKSYPKFTKVSSLYEVMVSIVENNAPTNPIILYSIKTISNSIINHMIENNLTNNNINNNNNNINIKNNNNNQDDLLEDSSSLIGQSHKRLKDSNKLQQQQQPEQLNIAAKGLIKLLFSLFLYIDIQIIDLVLDEIRKVIIKAPSQKIRLELCSELLTEITGNLENNTKKNICISWYLGFIHEIENLNNNNNIIKPILTQSINTLPSSSNNNNNNNNNNNNNNITQPINNEKLRNK
;
A
#
# COMPACT_ATOMS: atom_id res chain seq x y z
N MET A 1 6.05 50.31 23.53
CA MET A 1 5.32 51.50 23.04
C MET A 1 4.14 50.99 22.26
N ASP A 2 2.95 51.32 22.77
CA ASP A 2 1.72 51.74 22.08
C ASP A 2 1.33 51.05 20.74
N SER A 3 0.08 50.62 20.47
CA SER A 3 -1.06 50.12 21.27
C SER A 3 -2.27 49.94 20.34
N ALA A 4 -3.23 49.07 20.71
CA ALA A 4 -4.62 48.98 20.22
C ALA A 4 -4.89 48.39 18.80
N PRO A 5 -5.90 47.48 18.68
CA PRO A 5 -6.44 46.98 17.41
C PRO A 5 -7.86 47.53 17.10
N THR A 6 -8.39 47.25 15.90
CA THR A 6 -9.80 47.53 15.53
C THR A 6 -10.42 46.41 14.70
N SER A 7 -11.72 46.14 14.90
CA SER A 7 -12.48 45.06 14.27
C SER A 7 -13.77 45.52 13.59
N GLY A 8 -14.15 44.89 12.48
CA GLY A 8 -15.48 44.99 11.84
C GLY A 8 -15.41 44.87 10.31
N SER A 9 -16.50 44.64 9.56
CA SER A 9 -17.81 44.06 9.91
C SER A 9 -18.69 43.93 8.65
N SER A 10 -19.34 42.77 8.46
CA SER A 10 -20.64 42.57 7.78
C SER A 10 -20.93 43.04 6.33
N LEU A 11 -21.37 42.06 5.51
CA LEU A 11 -22.48 42.12 4.51
C LEU A 11 -22.36 42.96 3.22
N ILE A 12 -22.66 42.31 2.08
CA ILE A 12 -23.80 42.63 1.17
C ILE A 12 -23.95 41.52 0.08
N ASN A 13 -25.20 41.24 -0.34
CA ASN A 13 -25.55 40.28 -1.42
C ASN A 13 -25.70 40.98 -2.79
N ASN A 14 -25.59 40.23 -3.91
CA ASN A 14 -26.72 40.04 -4.87
C ASN A 14 -26.38 39.28 -6.18
N ASN A 15 -26.85 38.03 -6.25
CA ASN A 15 -27.72 37.43 -7.28
C ASN A 15 -27.90 38.07 -8.70
N ASN A 16 -27.89 37.18 -9.71
CA ASN A 16 -29.00 36.80 -10.63
C ASN A 16 -28.94 37.05 -12.17
N LYS A 17 -29.47 36.03 -12.90
CA LYS A 17 -30.16 36.01 -14.23
C LYS A 17 -29.40 36.25 -15.56
N LEU A 18 -29.93 35.88 -16.74
CA LEU A 18 -30.59 34.62 -17.24
C LEU A 18 -30.90 34.71 -18.78
N ILE A 19 -30.26 33.91 -19.65
CA ILE A 19 -30.69 33.45 -21.02
C ILE A 19 -31.22 34.58 -21.99
N PRO A 20 -32.01 34.41 -23.11
CA PRO A 20 -32.59 33.24 -23.80
C PRO A 20 -32.52 33.16 -25.38
N HIS A 21 -32.61 31.92 -25.90
CA HIS A 21 -33.45 31.44 -27.03
C HIS A 21 -33.23 31.69 -28.56
N ASN A 22 -33.82 30.72 -29.30
CA ASN A 22 -34.29 30.66 -30.71
C ASN A 22 -33.25 30.49 -31.85
N THR A 23 -33.27 29.48 -32.75
CA THR A 23 -34.27 28.67 -33.51
C THR A 23 -34.65 29.24 -34.88
N GLU A 24 -34.30 28.52 -35.97
CA GLU A 24 -35.26 27.95 -36.95
C GLU A 24 -34.56 27.02 -37.98
N SER A 25 -35.29 26.49 -38.96
CA SER A 25 -34.95 25.28 -39.75
C SER A 25 -35.02 25.47 -41.27
N THR A 26 -34.29 24.66 -42.07
CA THR A 26 -34.85 24.03 -43.30
C THR A 26 -33.98 22.91 -43.91
N THR A 27 -34.62 21.74 -44.07
CA THR A 27 -34.51 20.72 -45.15
C THR A 27 -33.38 20.73 -46.21
N SER A 28 -32.63 19.62 -46.25
CA SER A 28 -32.22 18.80 -47.42
C SER A 28 -31.89 19.44 -48.79
N ASP A 29 -30.75 19.06 -49.40
CA ASP A 29 -30.79 18.01 -50.46
C ASP A 29 -29.44 17.38 -50.90
N SER A 30 -29.53 16.25 -51.61
CA SER A 30 -28.62 15.70 -52.65
C SER A 30 -27.11 15.46 -52.40
N ILE A 31 -26.83 14.27 -51.84
CA ILE A 31 -25.89 13.24 -52.35
C ILE A 31 -25.02 13.63 -53.58
N LYS A 32 -23.69 13.82 -53.38
CA LYS A 32 -22.58 13.34 -54.26
C LYS A 32 -21.19 13.83 -53.78
N GLN A 33 -20.38 12.91 -53.22
CA GLN A 33 -18.90 12.79 -53.36
C GLN A 33 -18.27 11.82 -52.33
N GLN A 34 -18.90 10.66 -52.11
CA GLN A 34 -18.10 9.45 -51.83
C GLN A 34 -17.36 9.08 -53.12
N ILE A 35 -16.08 8.65 -53.02
CA ILE A 35 -15.22 7.92 -54.00
C ILE A 35 -13.70 8.24 -53.83
N TYR A 36 -13.29 9.30 -53.11
CA TYR A 36 -11.88 9.75 -53.11
C TYR A 36 -11.05 9.57 -51.81
N ASN A 37 -11.50 8.80 -50.81
CA ASN A 37 -10.80 8.65 -49.52
C ASN A 37 -10.53 7.19 -49.06
N ASN A 38 -10.79 6.17 -49.89
CA ASN A 38 -10.70 4.78 -49.44
C ASN A 38 -9.26 4.20 -49.39
N ASP A 39 -8.31 4.71 -50.18
CA ASP A 39 -6.97 4.11 -50.26
C ASP A 39 -6.02 4.51 -49.11
N LYS A 40 -6.21 5.68 -48.48
CA LYS A 40 -5.36 6.11 -47.35
C LYS A 40 -5.59 5.31 -46.08
N ASN A 41 -6.84 4.92 -45.80
CA ASN A 41 -7.17 4.16 -44.59
C ASN A 41 -6.64 2.71 -44.64
N LYS A 42 -6.34 2.18 -45.83
CA LYS A 42 -5.78 0.82 -45.99
C LYS A 42 -4.33 0.73 -45.52
N VAL A 43 -3.50 1.72 -45.86
CA VAL A 43 -2.07 1.74 -45.48
C VAL A 43 -1.90 1.81 -43.96
N GLN A 44 -2.68 2.66 -43.28
CA GLN A 44 -2.61 2.80 -41.82
C GLN A 44 -3.04 1.51 -41.09
N TYR A 45 -4.03 0.79 -41.62
CA TYR A 45 -4.47 -0.49 -41.06
C TYR A 45 -3.45 -1.63 -41.29
N GLU A 46 -2.71 -1.57 -42.41
CA GLU A 46 -1.60 -2.50 -42.69
C GLU A 46 -0.37 -2.23 -41.80
N GLU A 47 -0.06 -0.96 -41.47
CA GLU A 47 0.97 -0.63 -40.47
C GLU A 47 0.59 -1.08 -39.05
N GLU A 48 -0.65 -0.86 -38.60
CA GLU A 48 -1.11 -1.32 -37.28
C GLU A 48 -1.09 -2.85 -37.16
N GLN A 49 -1.43 -3.59 -38.23
CA GLN A 49 -1.29 -5.05 -38.25
C GLN A 49 0.20 -5.49 -38.20
N GLN A 50 1.11 -4.80 -38.90
CA GLN A 50 2.54 -5.13 -38.81
C GLN A 50 3.12 -4.86 -37.42
N GLN A 51 2.69 -3.78 -36.73
CA GLN A 51 3.11 -3.55 -35.34
C GLN A 51 2.58 -4.62 -34.38
N GLN A 52 1.30 -5.02 -34.48
CA GLN A 52 0.78 -6.12 -33.67
C GLN A 52 1.52 -7.44 -33.97
N GLN A 53 1.85 -7.73 -35.23
CA GLN A 53 2.55 -8.95 -35.59
C GLN A 53 4.01 -8.97 -35.09
N GLN A 54 4.72 -7.83 -35.11
CA GLN A 54 6.03 -7.71 -34.43
C GLN A 54 5.92 -7.88 -32.92
N GLN A 55 4.91 -7.31 -32.28
CA GLN A 55 4.73 -7.43 -30.83
C GLN A 55 4.40 -8.88 -30.42
N GLN A 56 3.59 -9.59 -31.21
CA GLN A 56 3.36 -11.04 -31.02
C GLN A 56 4.64 -11.86 -31.21
N GLN A 57 5.48 -11.54 -32.21
CA GLN A 57 6.78 -12.22 -32.39
C GLN A 57 7.72 -11.99 -31.19
N GLN A 58 7.78 -10.78 -30.63
CA GLN A 58 8.58 -10.51 -29.42
C GLN A 58 8.09 -11.29 -28.20
N LEU A 59 6.76 -11.38 -27.99
CA LEU A 59 6.16 -12.22 -26.94
C LEU A 59 6.45 -13.71 -27.17
N GLN A 60 6.47 -14.18 -28.42
CA GLN A 60 6.79 -15.56 -28.76
C GLN A 60 8.27 -15.88 -28.48
N TYR A 61 9.20 -14.99 -28.83
CA TYR A 61 10.62 -15.14 -28.47
C TYR A 61 10.87 -15.16 -26.96
N GLN A 62 10.23 -14.27 -26.20
CA GLN A 62 10.32 -14.28 -24.72
C GLN A 62 9.80 -15.60 -24.12
N LYS A 63 8.73 -16.15 -24.70
CA LYS A 63 8.16 -17.42 -24.27
C LYS A 63 9.08 -18.61 -24.59
N GLU A 64 9.68 -18.65 -25.77
CA GLU A 64 10.66 -19.68 -26.12
C GLU A 64 11.91 -19.62 -25.23
N GLU A 65 12.40 -18.42 -24.91
CA GLU A 65 13.52 -18.25 -23.96
C GLU A 65 13.17 -18.72 -22.53
N GLN A 66 11.92 -18.53 -22.12
CA GLN A 66 11.39 -19.02 -20.84
C GLN A 66 11.20 -20.55 -20.82
N ASP A 67 10.67 -21.15 -21.89
CA ASP A 67 10.52 -22.60 -22.07
C ASP A 67 11.90 -23.30 -22.11
N ILE A 68 12.91 -22.70 -22.74
CA ILE A 68 14.30 -23.18 -22.73
C ILE A 68 14.88 -23.15 -21.30
N LYS A 69 14.57 -22.11 -20.51
CA LYS A 69 14.95 -22.02 -19.09
C LYS A 69 14.31 -23.14 -18.26
N GLU A 70 13.00 -23.39 -18.43
CA GLU A 70 12.31 -24.51 -17.79
C GLU A 70 12.87 -25.87 -18.21
N GLN A 71 13.24 -26.07 -19.48
CA GLN A 71 13.89 -27.32 -19.92
C GLN A 71 15.27 -27.51 -19.27
N SER A 72 16.08 -26.44 -19.16
CA SER A 72 17.36 -26.44 -18.44
C SER A 72 17.16 -26.87 -16.97
N GLU A 73 16.18 -26.29 -16.27
CA GLU A 73 15.87 -26.60 -14.87
C GLU A 73 15.33 -28.03 -14.71
N ASN A 74 14.39 -28.47 -15.57
CA ASN A 74 13.87 -29.84 -15.57
C ASN A 74 14.97 -30.87 -15.88
N ASN A 75 15.95 -30.55 -16.72
CA ASN A 75 17.09 -31.43 -17.00
C ASN A 75 18.09 -31.48 -15.83
N LYS A 76 18.37 -30.36 -15.14
CA LYS A 76 19.09 -30.36 -13.85
C LYS A 76 18.33 -31.17 -12.79
N LEU A 77 17.01 -31.08 -12.75
CA LEU A 77 16.17 -31.85 -11.82
C LEU A 77 16.18 -33.35 -12.14
N LYS A 78 16.11 -33.74 -13.42
CA LYS A 78 16.32 -35.13 -13.87
C LYS A 78 17.67 -35.67 -13.42
N GLN A 79 18.76 -34.92 -13.64
CA GLN A 79 20.11 -35.33 -13.24
C GLN A 79 20.25 -35.47 -11.71
N LYS A 80 19.58 -34.60 -10.91
CA LYS A 80 19.50 -34.78 -9.45
C LYS A 80 18.70 -36.03 -9.07
N LEU A 81 17.54 -36.28 -9.70
CA LEU A 81 16.69 -37.44 -9.42
C LEU A 81 17.34 -38.78 -9.78
N ILE A 82 18.12 -38.84 -10.86
CA ILE A 82 18.87 -40.06 -11.26
C ILE A 82 19.86 -40.51 -10.17
N LYS A 83 20.37 -39.60 -9.34
CA LYS A 83 21.31 -39.90 -8.24
C LYS A 83 20.65 -40.45 -6.97
N ILE A 84 19.33 -40.61 -6.91
CA ILE A 84 18.57 -40.95 -5.68
C ILE A 84 18.06 -42.43 -5.70
N ASN A 85 18.42 -43.22 -6.71
CA ASN A 85 17.86 -44.55 -6.99
C ASN A 85 18.25 -45.73 -6.05
N ASN A 86 18.48 -45.48 -4.75
CA ASN A 86 18.82 -46.51 -3.75
C ASN A 86 17.74 -46.64 -2.64
N LEU A 87 16.46 -46.70 -3.02
CA LEU A 87 15.35 -46.99 -2.09
C LEU A 87 14.95 -48.49 -2.14
N PRO A 88 14.71 -49.14 -0.99
CA PRO A 88 14.43 -50.58 -0.93
C PRO A 88 13.04 -50.95 -1.45
N LYS A 89 12.91 -52.16 -2.01
CA LYS A 89 11.62 -52.72 -2.45
C LYS A 89 10.75 -53.07 -1.24
N PRO A 90 9.48 -52.61 -1.16
CA PRO A 90 8.53 -53.15 -0.19
C PRO A 90 8.22 -54.62 -0.49
N LYS A 91 7.90 -55.39 0.56
CA LYS A 91 7.44 -56.79 0.45
C LYS A 91 5.90 -56.82 0.42
N ARG A 92 5.34 -57.97 0.04
CA ARG A 92 3.89 -58.24 0.03
C ARG A 92 3.30 -57.94 1.41
N ASP A 93 2.30 -57.07 1.46
CA ASP A 93 0.88 -57.49 1.41
C ASP A 93 0.08 -56.39 0.68
N GLU A 94 -1.15 -56.69 0.24
CA GLU A 94 -1.70 -56.11 -0.99
C GLU A 94 -2.04 -54.61 -0.92
N LEU A 95 -1.34 -53.82 -1.74
CA LEU A 95 -1.57 -52.39 -1.93
C LEU A 95 -2.96 -52.14 -2.53
N TYR A 96 -3.91 -51.80 -1.67
CA TYR A 96 -5.27 -51.42 -2.06
C TYR A 96 -5.22 -50.31 -3.10
N TRP A 97 -5.60 -50.61 -4.35
CA TRP A 97 -5.46 -49.66 -5.45
C TRP A 97 -6.31 -48.40 -5.22
N CYS A 98 -7.48 -48.55 -4.59
CA CYS A 98 -8.32 -47.43 -4.15
C CYS A 98 -7.61 -46.52 -3.12
N TRP A 99 -6.87 -47.08 -2.15
CA TRP A 99 -6.14 -46.29 -1.15
C TRP A 99 -4.95 -45.57 -1.79
N THR A 100 -4.21 -46.30 -2.64
CA THR A 100 -3.10 -45.75 -3.43
C THR A 100 -3.59 -44.60 -4.32
N LEU A 101 -4.72 -44.78 -5.00
CA LEU A 101 -5.35 -43.75 -5.82
C LEU A 101 -5.86 -42.58 -4.97
N LYS A 102 -6.52 -42.83 -3.81
CA LYS A 102 -6.97 -41.80 -2.86
C LYS A 102 -5.81 -40.92 -2.41
N GLU A 103 -4.72 -41.51 -1.91
CA GLU A 103 -3.57 -40.75 -1.40
C GLU A 103 -2.84 -39.95 -2.50
N TYR A 104 -2.58 -40.55 -3.66
CA TYR A 104 -1.86 -39.84 -4.72
C TYR A 104 -2.74 -38.85 -5.51
N ILE A 105 -4.07 -38.96 -5.44
CA ILE A 105 -4.99 -37.88 -5.84
C ILE A 105 -5.02 -36.77 -4.77
N ARG A 106 -5.08 -37.12 -3.47
CA ARG A 106 -4.99 -36.16 -2.34
C ARG A 106 -3.71 -35.32 -2.38
N LEU A 107 -2.61 -35.90 -2.86
CA LEU A 107 -1.33 -35.21 -3.10
C LEU A 107 -1.32 -34.28 -4.34
N GLY A 108 -2.43 -34.17 -5.09
CA GLY A 108 -2.68 -33.17 -6.15
C GLY A 108 -1.76 -33.21 -7.37
N HIS A 109 -0.78 -34.12 -7.41
CA HIS A 109 0.37 -33.99 -8.29
C HIS A 109 0.21 -34.84 -9.56
N ILE A 110 -0.06 -34.20 -10.70
CA ILE A 110 -0.39 -34.88 -11.96
C ILE A 110 0.67 -35.89 -12.44
N LYS A 111 1.96 -35.66 -12.12
CA LYS A 111 3.05 -36.62 -12.42
C LYS A 111 2.92 -37.93 -11.64
N SER A 112 2.23 -37.91 -10.49
CA SER A 112 1.91 -39.09 -9.67
C SER A 112 0.66 -39.81 -10.18
N VAL A 113 -0.38 -39.07 -10.59
CA VAL A 113 -1.57 -39.64 -11.25
C VAL A 113 -1.15 -40.41 -12.51
N PHE A 114 -0.31 -39.83 -13.38
CA PHE A 114 0.23 -40.54 -14.55
C PHE A 114 1.12 -41.75 -14.22
N ARG A 115 1.75 -41.81 -13.03
CA ARG A 115 2.45 -43.03 -12.57
C ARG A 115 1.45 -44.12 -12.18
N ILE A 116 0.38 -43.78 -11.48
CA ILE A 116 -0.65 -44.75 -11.07
C ILE A 116 -1.46 -45.25 -12.25
N LEU A 117 -1.85 -44.38 -13.18
CA LEU A 117 -2.56 -44.83 -14.39
C LEU A 117 -1.70 -45.82 -15.19
N LYS A 118 -0.38 -45.61 -15.27
CA LYS A 118 0.55 -46.63 -15.82
C LYS A 118 0.61 -47.92 -14.99
N ILE A 119 0.49 -47.87 -13.67
CA ILE A 119 0.44 -49.09 -12.83
C ILE A 119 -0.88 -49.84 -13.05
N LEU A 120 -2.01 -49.13 -13.11
CA LEU A 120 -3.34 -49.68 -13.35
C LEU A 120 -3.46 -50.30 -14.76
N ASP A 121 -2.90 -49.67 -15.79
CA ASP A 121 -2.79 -50.24 -17.15
C ASP A 121 -2.02 -51.58 -17.18
N HIS A 122 -1.28 -51.93 -16.12
CA HIS A 122 -0.50 -53.17 -15.99
C HIS A 122 -1.03 -54.10 -14.87
N GLN A 123 -2.15 -53.76 -14.21
CA GLN A 123 -2.80 -54.64 -13.24
C GLN A 123 -3.91 -55.46 -13.90
N THR A 124 -3.89 -56.78 -13.72
CA THR A 124 -5.01 -57.64 -14.09
C THR A 124 -6.23 -57.31 -13.23
N PRO A 125 -7.46 -57.26 -13.80
CA PRO A 125 -8.66 -56.95 -13.04
C PRO A 125 -8.92 -58.01 -11.96
N TYR A 126 -9.23 -57.56 -10.74
CA TYR A 126 -9.63 -58.44 -9.64
C TYR A 126 -11.02 -59.01 -9.92
N ILE A 127 -11.13 -60.34 -9.95
CA ILE A 127 -12.41 -61.04 -10.07
C ILE A 127 -13.01 -61.14 -8.67
N TYR A 128 -14.05 -60.35 -8.42
CA TYR A 128 -14.76 -60.36 -7.15
C TYR A 128 -15.52 -61.69 -6.97
N ASN A 129 -15.14 -62.50 -6.00
CA ASN A 129 -15.89 -63.70 -5.63
C ASN A 129 -16.90 -63.38 -4.53
N GLU A 130 -18.10 -63.96 -4.64
CA GLU A 130 -19.18 -63.78 -3.66
C GLU A 130 -18.79 -64.21 -2.23
N PHE A 131 -17.78 -65.07 -2.11
CA PHE A 131 -17.19 -65.56 -0.86
C PHE A 131 -16.28 -64.56 -0.13
N ASP A 132 -15.80 -63.49 -0.78
CA ASP A 132 -14.80 -62.57 -0.20
C ASP A 132 -15.30 -61.79 1.03
N ASN A 133 -16.63 -61.75 1.26
CA ASN A 133 -17.25 -61.18 2.47
C ASN A 133 -17.35 -62.17 3.66
N SER A 134 -16.94 -63.43 3.53
CA SER A 134 -17.11 -64.45 4.57
C SER A 134 -15.95 -64.48 5.59
N ILE A 135 -16.01 -63.60 6.59
CA ILE A 135 -15.03 -63.56 7.69
C ILE A 135 -15.15 -64.82 8.57
N LEU A 136 -14.25 -65.79 8.35
CA LEU A 136 -14.05 -66.92 9.25
C LEU A 136 -13.28 -66.46 10.52
N PRO A 137 -13.68 -66.90 11.73
CA PRO A 137 -13.04 -66.49 12.97
C PRO A 137 -11.66 -67.15 13.14
N ILE A 138 -10.63 -66.32 13.35
CA ILE A 138 -9.26 -66.76 13.63
C ILE A 138 -9.18 -67.27 15.09
N PRO A 139 -8.60 -68.45 15.37
CA PRO A 139 -8.53 -69.02 16.72
C PRO A 139 -7.51 -68.29 17.61
N GLN A 140 -7.84 -68.18 18.90
CA GLN A 140 -6.98 -67.58 19.92
C GLN A 140 -5.71 -68.43 20.17
N GLN A 141 -4.55 -67.77 20.26
CA GLN A 141 -3.30 -68.38 20.72
C GLN A 141 -2.98 -67.98 22.17
N THR A 142 -2.33 -68.87 22.90
CA THR A 142 -2.04 -68.76 24.34
C THR A 142 -0.78 -67.95 24.66
N PRO A 143 -0.65 -67.40 25.89
CA PRO A 143 0.48 -66.55 26.27
C PRO A 143 1.79 -67.33 26.49
N PRO A 144 2.96 -66.68 26.36
CA PRO A 144 4.28 -67.28 26.56
C PRO A 144 4.64 -67.48 28.06
N PRO A 145 5.62 -68.35 28.37
CA PRO A 145 6.04 -68.64 29.75
C PRO A 145 6.96 -67.55 30.35
N PRO A 146 7.01 -67.42 31.70
CA PRO A 146 7.86 -66.44 32.38
C PRO A 146 9.31 -66.92 32.54
N HIS A 147 10.26 -65.99 32.49
CA HIS A 147 11.66 -66.22 32.89
C HIS A 147 11.92 -65.73 34.33
N THR A 148 12.83 -66.41 35.02
CA THR A 148 13.09 -66.29 36.46
C THR A 148 14.13 -65.23 36.82
N THR A 149 13.87 -64.46 37.88
CA THR A 149 14.93 -63.86 38.73
C THR A 149 14.48 -63.85 40.20
N THR A 150 15.41 -63.67 41.14
CA THR A 150 15.30 -64.18 42.52
C THR A 150 14.63 -63.25 43.55
N ALA A 151 14.03 -63.88 44.56
CA ALA A 151 13.17 -63.25 45.57
C ALA A 151 13.93 -62.57 46.74
N THR A 152 13.24 -61.63 47.41
CA THR A 152 12.95 -61.74 48.86
C THR A 152 11.73 -60.90 49.30
N THR A 153 10.82 -61.55 50.04
CA THR A 153 10.01 -61.08 51.21
C THR A 153 10.14 -59.62 51.69
N THR A 154 9.13 -58.89 52.19
CA THR A 154 7.80 -59.19 52.82
C THR A 154 7.01 -57.85 53.02
N THR A 155 5.73 -57.71 53.42
CA THR A 155 4.43 -58.46 53.35
C THR A 155 3.35 -57.66 54.13
N THR A 156 2.04 -57.87 53.87
CA THR A 156 0.84 -57.30 54.59
C THR A 156 0.61 -55.78 54.49
N THR A 157 -0.59 -55.18 54.56
CA THR A 157 -2.00 -55.64 54.84
C THR A 157 -2.99 -54.72 54.05
N ILE A 158 -4.08 -55.19 53.41
CA ILE A 158 -5.50 -55.27 53.89
C ILE A 158 -6.09 -53.86 54.27
N THR A 159 -7.25 -53.36 53.79
CA THR A 159 -8.63 -53.92 53.68
C THR A 159 -9.53 -53.13 52.65
N THR A 160 -10.25 -53.82 51.74
CA THR A 160 -11.75 -53.87 51.51
C THR A 160 -12.67 -52.60 51.59
N HIS A 161 -13.91 -52.45 51.03
CA HIS A 161 -14.92 -53.38 50.42
C HIS A 161 -16.00 -52.66 49.50
N PRO A 162 -17.24 -53.15 49.14
CA PRO A 162 -17.62 -53.45 47.73
C PRO A 162 -18.96 -52.82 47.18
N PRO A 163 -19.45 -53.18 45.95
CA PRO A 163 -20.70 -52.66 45.35
C PRO A 163 -21.91 -53.64 45.38
N ILE A 164 -23.08 -53.24 44.82
CA ILE A 164 -24.35 -54.01 44.74
C ILE A 164 -24.98 -53.99 43.31
N VAL A 165 -25.70 -55.06 42.96
CA VAL A 165 -26.46 -55.37 41.70
C VAL A 165 -27.63 -56.33 42.11
N PRO A 166 -28.40 -57.09 41.25
CA PRO A 166 -28.90 -57.00 39.86
C PRO A 166 -30.48 -57.12 39.86
N PRO A 167 -31.25 -58.08 39.24
CA PRO A 167 -31.20 -58.87 37.97
C PRO A 167 -32.55 -59.08 37.18
N MET A 168 -32.53 -59.92 36.11
CA MET A 168 -33.58 -60.91 35.67
C MET A 168 -34.83 -60.48 34.83
N GLN A 169 -35.43 -61.27 33.89
CA GLN A 169 -35.06 -62.56 33.21
C GLN A 169 -35.68 -62.76 31.74
N PRO A 170 -36.22 -63.91 31.16
CA PRO A 170 -35.89 -64.28 29.75
C PRO A 170 -36.97 -64.92 28.78
N LYS A 171 -36.49 -65.30 27.54
CA LYS A 171 -36.71 -66.58 26.77
C LYS A 171 -37.80 -66.78 25.66
N LYS A 172 -37.41 -67.65 24.69
CA LYS A 172 -38.15 -68.47 23.66
C LYS A 172 -38.57 -67.81 22.30
N GLN A 173 -38.76 -68.52 21.16
CA GLN A 173 -38.11 -69.71 20.51
C GLN A 173 -38.72 -69.99 19.10
N GLN A 174 -38.01 -70.70 18.19
CA GLN A 174 -38.52 -71.39 16.94
C GLN A 174 -39.01 -70.48 15.76
N LEU A 175 -39.08 -70.89 14.46
CA LEU A 175 -38.76 -72.13 13.69
C LEU A 175 -38.45 -71.80 12.19
N LEU A 176 -37.93 -72.77 11.40
CA LEU A 176 -37.64 -72.70 9.93
C LEU A 176 -38.42 -73.84 9.19
N PRO A 177 -38.61 -73.85 7.84
CA PRO A 177 -37.71 -74.68 6.99
C PRO A 177 -37.58 -74.34 5.47
N GLN A 178 -36.50 -74.88 4.86
CA GLN A 178 -36.30 -75.58 3.54
C GLN A 178 -37.36 -75.49 2.39
N LEU A 179 -37.02 -75.57 1.10
CA LEU A 179 -36.30 -76.68 0.41
C LEU A 179 -35.44 -76.30 -0.84
N GLN A 180 -34.50 -77.20 -1.19
CA GLN A 180 -33.74 -77.33 -2.45
C GLN A 180 -34.34 -78.45 -3.35
N PRO A 181 -34.01 -78.53 -4.67
CA PRO A 181 -33.00 -79.51 -5.16
C PRO A 181 -32.16 -79.03 -6.39
N PRO A 182 -31.14 -79.81 -6.89
CA PRO A 182 -29.97 -79.24 -7.58
C PRO A 182 -29.57 -79.91 -8.95
N ILE A 183 -28.32 -79.70 -9.40
CA ILE A 183 -27.51 -80.47 -10.40
C ILE A 183 -27.81 -80.21 -11.90
N SER A 184 -26.86 -80.14 -12.87
CA SER A 184 -25.41 -79.78 -12.92
C SER A 184 -25.04 -79.25 -14.36
N PRO A 185 -23.94 -79.57 -15.10
CA PRO A 185 -23.11 -78.49 -15.70
C PRO A 185 -22.79 -78.61 -17.22
N LEU A 186 -21.91 -77.71 -17.70
CA LEU A 186 -21.29 -77.59 -19.05
C LEU A 186 -22.21 -77.15 -20.22
N GLY A 187 -21.63 -76.39 -21.17
CA GLY A 187 -22.16 -76.23 -22.54
C GLY A 187 -22.49 -74.81 -23.00
N ASP A 188 -21.58 -74.22 -23.79
CA ASP A 188 -21.78 -73.24 -24.87
C ASP A 188 -22.72 -72.02 -24.73
N GLY A 189 -22.09 -70.84 -24.86
CA GLY A 189 -22.50 -69.88 -25.89
C GLY A 189 -23.65 -68.91 -25.59
N ARG A 190 -24.08 -68.75 -24.33
CA ARG A 190 -25.21 -67.88 -23.96
C ARG A 190 -24.75 -66.61 -23.25
N GLY A 191 -25.13 -65.45 -23.80
CA GLY A 191 -24.87 -64.15 -23.18
C GLY A 191 -25.69 -63.95 -21.90
N TYR A 192 -25.09 -63.33 -20.88
CA TYR A 192 -25.73 -63.08 -19.59
C TYR A 192 -26.85 -62.03 -19.71
N VAL A 193 -28.10 -62.48 -19.63
CA VAL A 193 -29.27 -61.60 -19.49
C VAL A 193 -29.43 -61.24 -18.01
N TYR A 194 -28.99 -60.03 -17.64
CA TYR A 194 -29.13 -59.51 -16.28
C TYR A 194 -30.59 -59.10 -16.00
N HIS A 195 -31.21 -59.71 -15.00
CA HIS A 195 -32.47 -59.24 -14.42
C HIS A 195 -32.21 -58.36 -13.18
N PHE A 196 -32.44 -57.06 -13.31
CA PHE A 196 -32.45 -56.14 -12.16
C PHE A 196 -33.76 -56.27 -11.38
N GLN A 197 -33.70 -56.79 -10.15
CA GLN A 197 -34.78 -56.66 -9.15
C GLN A 197 -34.40 -55.60 -8.10
N CYS A 198 -34.38 -54.33 -8.50
CA CYS A 198 -34.19 -53.23 -7.55
C CYS A 198 -35.47 -52.93 -6.78
N LYS A 199 -35.36 -52.81 -5.44
CA LYS A 199 -36.30 -52.02 -4.64
C LYS A 199 -36.26 -50.55 -5.13
N PRO A 200 -37.34 -49.75 -5.01
CA PRO A 200 -37.32 -48.34 -5.41
C PRO A 200 -36.23 -47.57 -4.66
N ILE A 201 -35.45 -46.77 -5.38
CA ILE A 201 -34.27 -46.05 -4.83
C ILE A 201 -34.68 -44.90 -3.89
N ILE A 202 -35.94 -44.47 -3.93
CA ILE A 202 -36.48 -43.35 -3.14
C ILE A 202 -37.29 -43.89 -1.96
N ASP A 203 -36.85 -43.60 -0.72
CA ASP A 203 -37.67 -43.77 0.49
C ASP A 203 -38.78 -42.70 0.52
N PRO A 204 -40.08 -43.07 0.37
CA PRO A 204 -41.16 -42.09 0.36
C PRO A 204 -41.29 -41.32 1.67
N LYS A 205 -40.79 -41.84 2.80
CA LYS A 205 -40.80 -41.16 4.11
C LYS A 205 -39.81 -40.00 4.19
N ARG A 206 -38.79 -39.98 3.32
CA ARG A 206 -37.74 -38.92 3.25
C ARG A 206 -37.98 -37.89 2.16
N SER A 207 -39.11 -37.96 1.45
CA SER A 207 -39.53 -37.00 0.41
C SER A 207 -39.65 -35.54 0.87
N SER A 208 -39.66 -35.29 2.18
CA SER A 208 -39.64 -33.96 2.80
C SER A 208 -38.23 -33.40 3.04
N PHE A 209 -37.16 -34.19 2.91
CA PHE A 209 -35.78 -33.71 3.00
C PHE A 209 -35.31 -33.17 1.64
N PRO A 210 -34.52 -32.07 1.62
CA PRO A 210 -34.03 -31.47 0.38
C PRO A 210 -32.82 -32.25 -0.21
N TYR A 211 -32.75 -33.58 -0.04
CA TYR A 211 -31.60 -34.39 -0.41
C TYR A 211 -32.01 -35.66 -1.19
N LEU A 212 -31.42 -35.86 -2.37
CA LEU A 212 -31.54 -37.10 -3.14
C LEU A 212 -30.47 -38.09 -2.67
N TYR A 213 -30.90 -39.25 -2.16
CA TYR A 213 -29.99 -40.32 -1.71
C TYR A 213 -29.82 -41.36 -2.82
N MET A 214 -28.59 -41.85 -3.02
CA MET A 214 -28.29 -42.98 -3.91
C MET A 214 -27.31 -43.96 -3.25
N SER A 215 -27.43 -45.25 -3.57
CA SER A 215 -26.47 -46.26 -3.16
C SER A 215 -25.06 -45.97 -3.69
N ASN A 216 -24.02 -46.35 -2.95
CA ASN A 216 -22.62 -46.17 -3.32
C ASN A 216 -22.22 -47.04 -4.54
N ILE A 217 -22.43 -46.52 -5.76
CA ILE A 217 -22.17 -47.22 -7.04
C ILE A 217 -20.72 -47.69 -7.16
N LEU A 218 -19.74 -47.03 -6.52
CA LEU A 218 -18.34 -47.47 -6.56
C LEU A 218 -18.08 -48.80 -5.84
N ARG A 219 -19.05 -49.33 -5.09
CA ARG A 219 -18.99 -50.67 -4.49
C ARG A 219 -19.39 -51.79 -5.46
N GLN A 220 -20.01 -51.46 -6.60
CA GLN A 220 -20.53 -52.40 -7.61
C GLN A 220 -19.59 -52.53 -8.83
N ARG A 221 -18.27 -52.45 -8.62
CA ARG A 221 -17.34 -51.94 -9.66
C ARG A 221 -16.61 -52.98 -10.51
N SER A 222 -16.68 -54.28 -10.17
CA SER A 222 -16.19 -55.35 -11.05
C SER A 222 -16.96 -55.38 -12.38
N ASP A 223 -18.27 -55.22 -12.31
CA ASP A 223 -19.17 -55.63 -13.39
C ASP A 223 -19.35 -54.54 -14.44
N ILE A 224 -19.40 -53.28 -14.00
CA ILE A 224 -19.52 -52.09 -14.86
C ILE A 224 -18.32 -51.98 -15.83
N LEU A 225 -17.13 -52.43 -15.41
CA LEU A 225 -15.92 -52.40 -16.24
C LEU A 225 -15.82 -53.59 -17.20
N LEU A 226 -16.44 -54.73 -16.90
CA LEU A 226 -16.48 -55.92 -17.78
C LEU A 226 -17.31 -55.70 -19.06
N ILE A 227 -18.24 -54.73 -19.04
CA ILE A 227 -19.09 -54.36 -20.18
C ILE A 227 -18.32 -53.55 -21.24
N LEU A 228 -17.14 -53.00 -20.89
CA LEU A 228 -16.36 -52.15 -21.78
C LEU A 228 -15.58 -52.95 -22.83
N ASN A 229 -15.62 -52.48 -24.08
CA ASN A 229 -14.74 -52.98 -25.13
C ASN A 229 -13.28 -52.58 -24.81
N THR A 230 -12.54 -53.52 -24.21
CA THR A 230 -11.18 -53.35 -23.70
C THR A 230 -10.15 -52.88 -24.74
N LYS A 231 -10.46 -52.96 -26.04
CA LYS A 231 -9.62 -52.46 -27.14
C LYS A 231 -9.91 -51.01 -27.54
N LEU A 232 -11.13 -50.50 -27.29
CA LEU A 232 -11.56 -49.17 -27.75
C LEU A 232 -11.75 -48.16 -26.62
N LEU A 233 -12.14 -48.60 -25.41
CA LEU A 233 -12.33 -47.70 -24.25
C LEU A 233 -11.18 -47.85 -23.24
N THR A 234 -9.95 -47.69 -23.73
CA THR A 234 -8.74 -47.68 -22.90
C THR A 234 -8.68 -46.42 -22.03
N ILE A 235 -7.97 -46.46 -20.90
CA ILE A 235 -7.71 -45.26 -20.08
C ILE A 235 -7.06 -44.17 -20.94
N SER A 236 -6.15 -44.52 -21.84
CA SER A 236 -5.54 -43.58 -22.79
C SER A 236 -6.58 -42.87 -23.69
N ASN A 237 -7.64 -43.56 -24.13
CA ASN A 237 -8.69 -42.98 -24.97
C ASN A 237 -9.64 -42.10 -24.13
N ILE A 238 -9.99 -42.50 -22.91
CA ILE A 238 -10.74 -41.64 -21.97
C ILE A 238 -9.95 -40.35 -21.69
N LEU A 239 -8.66 -40.47 -21.36
CA LEU A 239 -7.75 -39.34 -21.12
C LEU A 239 -7.62 -38.45 -22.36
N HIS A 240 -7.47 -39.02 -23.55
CA HIS A 240 -7.39 -38.26 -24.80
C HIS A 240 -8.65 -37.43 -25.04
N THR A 241 -9.83 -38.04 -24.89
CA THR A 241 -11.11 -37.37 -25.11
C THR A 241 -11.40 -36.30 -24.04
N LEU A 242 -11.13 -36.58 -22.77
CA LEU A 242 -11.28 -35.58 -21.71
C LEU A 242 -10.28 -34.42 -21.87
N ARG A 243 -9.05 -34.69 -22.35
CA ARG A 243 -8.05 -33.67 -22.67
C ARG A 243 -8.41 -32.84 -23.91
N SER A 244 -9.13 -33.40 -24.88
CA SER A 244 -9.62 -32.66 -26.05
C SER A 244 -10.90 -31.86 -25.79
N GLY A 245 -11.53 -32.04 -24.61
CA GLY A 245 -12.81 -31.44 -24.25
C GLY A 245 -14.02 -32.02 -24.98
N ASN A 246 -13.81 -32.88 -25.98
CA ASN A 246 -14.84 -33.37 -26.90
C ASN A 246 -15.58 -34.58 -26.28
N ILE A 247 -16.45 -34.33 -25.29
CA ILE A 247 -17.29 -35.36 -24.64
C ILE A 247 -18.06 -36.19 -25.67
N ASP A 248 -18.47 -35.59 -26.78
CA ASP A 248 -19.23 -36.25 -27.85
C ASP A 248 -18.48 -37.47 -28.42
N SER A 249 -17.14 -37.44 -28.44
CA SER A 249 -16.30 -38.58 -28.85
C SER A 249 -16.44 -39.80 -27.93
N LEU A 250 -16.71 -39.60 -26.63
CA LEU A 250 -17.01 -40.68 -25.67
C LEU A 250 -18.46 -41.17 -25.80
N LEU A 251 -19.39 -40.31 -26.25
CA LEU A 251 -20.80 -40.65 -26.44
C LEU A 251 -21.09 -41.35 -27.78
N LEU A 252 -20.14 -41.37 -28.72
CA LEU A 252 -20.28 -42.08 -29.99
C LEU A 252 -20.53 -43.60 -29.77
N PRO A 253 -21.49 -44.22 -30.50
CA PRO A 253 -21.79 -45.66 -30.38
C PRO A 253 -20.59 -46.60 -30.60
N ASN A 254 -19.58 -46.13 -31.33
CA ASN A 254 -18.35 -46.87 -31.61
C ASN A 254 -17.45 -47.03 -30.36
N PHE A 255 -17.55 -46.13 -29.39
CA PHE A 255 -16.86 -46.22 -28.09
C PHE A 255 -17.74 -46.86 -27.02
N LEU A 256 -19.04 -46.53 -27.03
CA LEU A 256 -20.03 -47.05 -26.08
C LEU A 256 -21.07 -47.95 -26.78
N PRO A 257 -20.75 -49.25 -27.02
CA PRO A 257 -21.71 -50.25 -27.51
C PRO A 257 -22.65 -50.71 -26.36
N ILE A 258 -23.34 -49.75 -25.72
CA ILE A 258 -24.23 -50.00 -24.59
C ILE A 258 -25.53 -50.65 -25.10
N PRO A 259 -25.86 -51.90 -24.74
CA PRO A 259 -27.19 -52.44 -24.99
C PRO A 259 -28.23 -51.66 -24.19
N LYS A 260 -29.43 -51.46 -24.77
CA LYS A 260 -30.51 -50.60 -24.23
C LYS A 260 -30.95 -50.89 -22.79
N SER A 261 -30.55 -52.02 -22.21
CA SER A 261 -30.85 -52.44 -20.84
C SER A 261 -29.95 -51.85 -19.76
N ILE A 262 -28.81 -51.23 -20.10
CA ILE A 262 -27.81 -50.77 -19.12
C ILE A 262 -27.89 -49.24 -18.97
N PRO A 263 -28.06 -48.68 -17.75
CA PRO A 263 -28.27 -47.26 -17.55
C PRO A 263 -27.03 -46.41 -17.84
N VAL A 264 -27.24 -45.25 -18.48
CA VAL A 264 -26.20 -44.23 -18.74
C VAL A 264 -25.78 -43.44 -17.50
N VAL A 265 -26.59 -43.43 -16.43
CA VAL A 265 -26.34 -42.64 -15.20
C VAL A 265 -24.98 -42.97 -14.54
N PRO A 266 -24.61 -44.24 -14.27
CA PRO A 266 -23.27 -44.59 -13.80
C PRO A 266 -22.14 -44.10 -14.74
N PHE A 267 -22.35 -44.13 -16.06
CA PHE A 267 -21.38 -43.63 -17.03
C PHE A 267 -21.17 -42.12 -16.95
N LEU A 268 -22.24 -41.33 -16.85
CA LEU A 268 -22.14 -39.88 -16.65
C LEU A 268 -21.41 -39.54 -15.34
N LEU A 269 -21.74 -40.22 -14.24
CA LEU A 269 -21.06 -40.01 -12.97
C LEU A 269 -19.56 -40.35 -13.05
N VAL A 270 -19.17 -41.40 -13.78
CA VAL A 270 -17.76 -41.77 -14.02
C VAL A 270 -17.06 -40.77 -14.95
N ILE A 271 -17.72 -40.26 -16.00
CA ILE A 271 -17.16 -39.24 -16.90
C ILE A 271 -16.94 -37.91 -16.15
N VAL A 272 -17.93 -37.47 -15.36
CA VAL A 272 -17.82 -36.28 -14.49
C VAL A 272 -16.71 -36.48 -13.46
N TYR A 273 -16.62 -37.65 -12.82
CA TYR A 273 -15.54 -38.00 -11.88
C TYR A 273 -14.14 -37.94 -12.53
N PHE A 274 -13.97 -38.47 -13.75
CA PHE A 274 -12.68 -38.38 -14.44
C PHE A 274 -12.37 -36.93 -14.88
N LYS A 275 -13.36 -36.13 -15.31
CA LYS A 275 -13.14 -34.71 -15.64
C LYS A 275 -12.73 -33.92 -14.39
N LEU A 276 -13.41 -34.15 -13.25
CA LEU A 276 -13.04 -33.65 -11.92
C LEU A 276 -11.58 -33.97 -11.54
N CYS A 277 -11.13 -35.21 -11.77
CA CYS A 277 -9.76 -35.64 -11.46
C CYS A 277 -8.67 -35.07 -12.41
N LEU A 278 -9.06 -34.43 -13.53
CA LEU A 278 -8.14 -33.94 -14.56
C LEU A 278 -8.10 -32.40 -14.66
N SER A 279 -9.12 -31.70 -14.18
CA SER A 279 -9.14 -30.24 -14.05
C SER A 279 -8.09 -29.75 -13.05
N LYS A 280 -6.89 -29.42 -13.54
CA LYS A 280 -5.77 -28.85 -12.76
C LYS A 280 -6.11 -27.48 -12.13
N GLY A 281 -6.79 -27.43 -11.00
CA GLY A 281 -6.92 -26.20 -10.17
C GLY A 281 -7.73 -25.04 -10.76
N ASP A 282 -7.96 -25.00 -12.08
CA ASP A 282 -8.72 -23.98 -12.79
C ASP A 282 -10.23 -24.13 -12.56
N ASN A 283 -10.63 -23.69 -11.36
CA ASN A 283 -11.97 -23.36 -10.90
C ASN A 283 -13.03 -24.48 -10.95
N ALA A 284 -13.83 -24.55 -9.89
CA ALA A 284 -15.06 -25.33 -9.86
C ALA A 284 -16.08 -24.91 -10.94
N ARG A 285 -15.89 -23.73 -11.53
CA ARG A 285 -16.52 -23.33 -12.81
C ARG A 285 -16.42 -24.40 -13.89
N SER A 286 -15.28 -25.07 -14.08
CA SER A 286 -15.13 -26.14 -15.07
C SER A 286 -16.03 -27.37 -14.80
N ILE A 287 -16.38 -27.59 -13.52
CA ILE A 287 -17.34 -28.62 -13.08
C ILE A 287 -18.76 -28.16 -13.44
N ILE A 288 -19.11 -26.92 -13.07
CA ILE A 288 -20.43 -26.32 -13.33
C ILE A 288 -20.70 -26.25 -14.83
N ASP A 289 -19.75 -25.75 -15.63
CA ASP A 289 -19.83 -25.67 -17.09
C ASP A 289 -20.03 -27.07 -17.71
N SER A 290 -19.40 -28.12 -17.16
CA SER A 290 -19.59 -29.50 -17.61
C SER A 290 -20.95 -30.08 -17.25
N LEU A 291 -21.48 -29.76 -16.07
CA LEU A 291 -22.83 -30.16 -15.66
C LEU A 291 -23.91 -29.43 -16.47
N LEU A 292 -23.68 -28.15 -16.79
CA LEU A 292 -24.51 -27.37 -17.71
C LEU A 292 -24.44 -27.92 -19.14
N GLU A 293 -23.26 -28.33 -19.62
CA GLU A 293 -23.10 -29.00 -20.92
C GLU A 293 -23.90 -30.33 -20.96
N CYS A 294 -23.77 -31.18 -19.93
CA CYS A 294 -24.57 -32.40 -19.81
C CYS A 294 -26.08 -32.10 -19.76
N ARG A 295 -26.49 -31.03 -19.09
CA ARG A 295 -27.89 -30.59 -19.02
C ARG A 295 -28.42 -30.09 -20.38
N GLN A 296 -27.60 -29.36 -21.13
CA GLN A 296 -27.96 -28.88 -22.48
C GLN A 296 -28.04 -30.05 -23.47
N LYS A 297 -27.07 -30.96 -23.44
CA LYS A 297 -26.98 -32.15 -24.30
C LYS A 297 -27.87 -33.32 -23.84
N ILE A 298 -28.72 -33.15 -22.82
CA ILE A 298 -29.52 -34.24 -22.24
C ILE A 298 -30.41 -34.95 -23.26
N HIS A 299 -30.93 -34.20 -24.24
CA HIS A 299 -31.73 -34.70 -25.36
C HIS A 299 -30.96 -35.60 -26.36
N THR A 300 -29.63 -35.68 -26.25
CA THR A 300 -28.78 -36.58 -27.05
C THR A 300 -28.55 -37.93 -26.38
N LEU A 301 -28.88 -38.06 -25.09
CA LEU A 301 -28.79 -39.30 -24.35
C LEU A 301 -30.02 -40.19 -24.69
N PRO A 302 -29.85 -41.51 -24.83
CA PRO A 302 -30.99 -42.40 -25.00
C PRO A 302 -31.90 -42.34 -23.77
N GLN A 303 -33.21 -42.20 -24.00
CA GLN A 303 -34.22 -42.25 -22.94
C GLN A 303 -34.29 -43.67 -22.34
N TYR A 304 -34.45 -43.75 -21.02
CA TYR A 304 -34.55 -45.00 -20.26
C TYR A 304 -35.87 -45.09 -19.51
N ASP A 305 -36.73 -46.03 -19.91
CA ASP A 305 -37.96 -46.39 -19.18
C ASP A 305 -37.64 -47.25 -17.93
N CYS A 306 -36.79 -46.73 -17.04
CA CYS A 306 -36.34 -47.41 -15.83
C CYS A 306 -36.91 -46.71 -14.57
N PRO A 307 -38.11 -47.09 -14.09
CA PRO A 307 -38.84 -46.34 -13.06
C PRO A 307 -38.18 -46.33 -11.67
N SER A 308 -37.10 -47.09 -11.48
CA SER A 308 -36.29 -47.07 -10.25
C SER A 308 -35.22 -45.98 -10.24
N ILE A 309 -34.88 -45.37 -11.38
CA ILE A 309 -33.80 -44.37 -11.52
C ILE A 309 -34.44 -42.98 -11.74
N PRO A 310 -34.05 -41.93 -11.00
CA PRO A 310 -34.57 -40.58 -11.25
C PRO A 310 -34.14 -40.09 -12.65
N PRO A 311 -34.97 -39.28 -13.34
CA PRO A 311 -34.60 -38.67 -14.62
C PRO A 311 -33.24 -37.96 -14.55
N VAL A 312 -32.49 -37.97 -15.65
CA VAL A 312 -31.13 -37.40 -15.70
C VAL A 312 -31.15 -35.90 -15.38
N GLU A 313 -32.26 -35.22 -15.70
CA GLU A 313 -32.60 -33.85 -15.32
C GLU A 313 -32.56 -33.69 -13.80
N GLN A 314 -33.35 -34.50 -13.09
CA GLN A 314 -33.47 -34.46 -11.62
C GLN A 314 -32.14 -34.83 -10.94
N LEU A 315 -31.36 -35.75 -11.52
CA LEU A 315 -30.04 -36.08 -11.02
C LEU A 315 -29.06 -34.90 -11.18
N LEU A 316 -29.00 -34.28 -12.36
CA LEU A 316 -28.15 -33.11 -12.62
C LEU A 316 -28.56 -31.92 -11.75
N ASP A 317 -29.86 -31.66 -11.57
CA ASP A 317 -30.35 -30.65 -10.63
C ASP A 317 -29.87 -30.93 -9.20
N ASN A 318 -29.95 -32.18 -8.73
CA ASN A 318 -29.47 -32.53 -7.39
C ASN A 318 -27.94 -32.46 -7.24
N ILE A 319 -27.18 -32.62 -8.32
CA ILE A 319 -25.74 -32.36 -8.32
C ILE A 319 -25.46 -30.85 -8.27
N MET A 320 -26.14 -30.05 -9.11
CA MET A 320 -25.99 -28.59 -9.16
C MET A 320 -26.39 -27.89 -7.86
N HIS A 321 -27.43 -28.37 -7.18
CA HIS A 321 -27.85 -27.83 -5.87
C HIS A 321 -27.06 -28.39 -4.68
N VAL A 322 -26.10 -29.29 -4.91
CA VAL A 322 -25.31 -29.98 -3.87
C VAL A 322 -26.21 -30.76 -2.88
N THR A 323 -27.33 -31.27 -3.38
CA THR A 323 -28.36 -32.02 -2.64
C THR A 323 -28.25 -33.54 -2.85
N LEU A 324 -27.44 -34.02 -3.80
CA LEU A 324 -27.13 -35.43 -3.94
C LEU A 324 -26.29 -35.95 -2.75
N ARG A 325 -26.61 -37.13 -2.22
CA ARG A 325 -25.86 -37.84 -1.19
C ARG A 325 -25.69 -39.31 -1.56
N PHE A 326 -24.48 -39.84 -1.37
CA PHE A 326 -24.19 -41.26 -1.58
C PHE A 326 -24.18 -41.97 -0.22
N ILE A 327 -24.83 -43.13 -0.15
CA ILE A 327 -24.96 -43.94 1.07
C ILE A 327 -24.56 -45.40 0.83
N ASP A 328 -23.89 -46.01 1.81
CA ASP A 328 -23.70 -47.45 1.87
C ASP A 328 -24.89 -48.11 2.58
N TRP A 329 -25.37 -49.22 2.03
CA TRP A 329 -26.50 -50.00 2.53
C TRP A 329 -26.07 -51.45 2.74
N LEU A 330 -26.49 -52.05 3.86
CA LEU A 330 -26.47 -53.50 4.05
C LEU A 330 -27.81 -54.07 3.56
N PRO A 331 -27.84 -54.95 2.55
CA PRO A 331 -29.11 -55.48 2.03
C PRO A 331 -29.89 -56.32 3.05
N ASP A 332 -29.20 -56.89 4.04
CA ASP A 332 -29.74 -57.88 4.98
C ASP A 332 -30.17 -57.32 6.35
N ASN A 333 -29.85 -56.05 6.67
CA ASN A 333 -30.06 -55.46 8.01
C ASN A 333 -31.04 -54.28 8.02
N ASN A 334 -32.35 -54.59 8.02
CA ASN A 334 -33.48 -53.77 8.50
C ASN A 334 -33.27 -52.24 8.52
N ASP A 335 -33.16 -51.63 7.33
CA ASP A 335 -33.09 -50.18 7.08
C ASP A 335 -31.98 -49.40 7.84
N GLN A 336 -30.97 -50.08 8.41
CA GLN A 336 -29.87 -49.43 9.12
C GLN A 336 -28.77 -48.95 8.16
N LEU A 337 -28.60 -47.62 8.09
CA LEU A 337 -27.42 -46.99 7.51
C LEU A 337 -26.16 -47.41 8.29
N ILE A 338 -25.11 -47.81 7.57
CA ILE A 338 -23.81 -48.09 8.19
C ILE A 338 -23.18 -46.75 8.63
N PRO A 339 -22.67 -46.60 9.86
CA PRO A 339 -21.98 -45.39 10.32
C PRO A 339 -20.61 -45.10 9.65
N THR A 340 -20.28 -45.79 8.56
CA THR A 340 -19.01 -45.62 7.83
C THR A 340 -18.95 -44.29 7.08
N GLU A 341 -17.72 -43.81 6.84
CA GLU A 341 -17.44 -42.53 6.15
C GLU A 341 -18.33 -42.31 4.93
N VAL A 342 -18.82 -41.09 4.74
CA VAL A 342 -19.58 -40.72 3.54
C VAL A 342 -18.60 -40.49 2.38
N TYR A 343 -17.99 -41.57 1.90
CA TYR A 343 -16.81 -41.58 1.01
C TYR A 343 -16.95 -40.76 -0.29
N PHE A 344 -18.16 -40.41 -0.70
CA PHE A 344 -18.42 -39.59 -1.88
C PHE A 344 -18.85 -38.15 -1.59
N ASN A 345 -18.96 -37.74 -0.32
CA ASN A 345 -19.17 -36.34 0.03
C ASN A 345 -17.99 -35.45 -0.39
N GLU A 346 -16.74 -35.94 -0.40
CA GLU A 346 -15.54 -35.09 -0.65
C GLU A 346 -15.65 -34.24 -1.93
N ILE A 347 -16.27 -34.76 -3.01
CA ILE A 347 -16.52 -33.99 -4.25
C ILE A 347 -17.61 -32.92 -4.07
N PHE A 348 -18.67 -33.23 -3.35
CA PHE A 348 -19.76 -32.30 -3.07
C PHE A 348 -19.37 -31.26 -2.01
N GLU A 349 -18.49 -31.62 -1.09
CA GLU A 349 -17.78 -30.72 -0.20
C GLU A 349 -16.85 -29.82 -1.02
N VAL A 350 -16.03 -30.31 -1.95
CA VAL A 350 -15.24 -29.45 -2.85
C VAL A 350 -16.13 -28.49 -3.65
N ILE A 351 -17.27 -28.93 -4.19
CA ILE A 351 -18.22 -28.04 -4.89
C ILE A 351 -18.84 -27.01 -3.91
N TYR A 352 -19.17 -27.39 -2.68
CA TYR A 352 -19.67 -26.50 -1.63
C TYR A 352 -18.63 -25.48 -1.14
N LEU A 353 -17.36 -25.91 -1.05
CA LEU A 353 -16.21 -25.17 -0.51
C LEU A 353 -15.53 -24.27 -1.56
N THR A 354 -15.62 -24.61 -2.85
CA THR A 354 -14.90 -23.92 -3.93
C THR A 354 -15.77 -23.51 -5.12
N GLY A 355 -17.00 -24.00 -5.23
CA GLY A 355 -17.92 -23.70 -6.34
C GLY A 355 -18.88 -22.55 -6.12
N ARG A 356 -19.16 -22.18 -4.87
CA ARG A 356 -20.19 -21.17 -4.55
C ARG A 356 -19.85 -19.77 -5.07
N ASP A 357 -18.62 -19.30 -4.86
CA ASP A 357 -18.19 -17.95 -5.23
C ASP A 357 -18.19 -17.69 -6.75
N PHE A 358 -18.26 -18.75 -7.58
CA PHE A 358 -18.33 -18.64 -9.05
C PHE A 358 -19.76 -18.49 -9.60
N LEU A 359 -20.80 -18.71 -8.78
CA LEU A 359 -22.20 -18.64 -9.20
C LEU A 359 -22.77 -17.21 -9.22
N ASP A 360 -22.17 -16.28 -8.48
CA ASP A 360 -22.65 -14.89 -8.35
C ASP A 360 -22.45 -14.04 -9.62
N LEU A 361 -21.60 -14.48 -10.56
CA LEU A 361 -21.12 -13.69 -11.70
C LEU A 361 -22.18 -13.24 -12.72
N ASN A 362 -23.38 -13.81 -12.71
CA ASN A 362 -24.45 -13.41 -13.65
C ASN A 362 -25.21 -12.14 -13.21
N ASN A 363 -25.12 -11.70 -11.95
CA ASN A 363 -25.83 -10.51 -11.46
C ASN A 363 -25.02 -9.21 -11.55
N SER A 364 -23.72 -9.27 -11.87
CA SER A 364 -22.83 -8.08 -11.86
C SER A 364 -22.91 -7.19 -13.11
N ASN A 365 -23.59 -7.64 -14.18
CA ASN A 365 -23.57 -6.98 -15.49
C ASN A 365 -24.85 -6.19 -15.84
N GLN A 366 -25.80 -6.01 -14.91
CA GLN A 366 -27.05 -5.26 -15.15
C GLN A 366 -27.27 -4.04 -14.25
N SER A 367 -26.32 -3.69 -13.38
CA SER A 367 -26.45 -2.60 -12.39
C SER A 367 -25.65 -1.32 -12.71
N ILE A 368 -24.97 -1.24 -13.86
CA ILE A 368 -24.17 -0.07 -14.28
C ILE A 368 -24.72 0.58 -15.57
N GLN A 369 -26.06 0.68 -15.71
CA GLN A 369 -26.66 1.49 -16.78
C GLN A 369 -28.12 1.94 -16.55
N GLN A 370 -28.49 2.37 -15.34
CA GLN A 370 -29.78 3.07 -15.11
C GLN A 370 -29.84 3.84 -13.78
N HIS A 371 -29.54 5.15 -13.79
CA HIS A 371 -29.99 6.09 -12.74
C HIS A 371 -29.89 7.57 -13.14
N HIS A 372 -30.31 7.91 -14.37
CA HIS A 372 -30.61 9.30 -14.76
C HIS A 372 -31.89 9.32 -15.61
N HIS A 373 -32.79 10.25 -15.26
CA HIS A 373 -34.22 10.24 -15.62
C HIS A 373 -34.97 9.00 -15.05
N HIS A 374 -36.29 9.04 -14.85
CA HIS A 374 -37.27 10.08 -15.16
C HIS A 374 -38.15 10.38 -13.95
N ASN A 375 -38.64 11.63 -13.84
CA ASN A 375 -39.51 12.06 -12.75
C ASN A 375 -40.72 12.80 -13.34
N GLN A 376 -41.75 12.07 -13.80
CA GLN A 376 -43.11 12.60 -13.97
C GLN A 376 -44.19 11.55 -14.30
N GLN A 377 -45.39 11.86 -13.77
CA GLN A 377 -46.74 11.49 -14.23
C GLN A 377 -47.26 10.04 -14.10
N GLN A 378 -48.53 9.97 -13.67
CA GLN A 378 -49.36 8.80 -13.47
C GLN A 378 -50.27 8.59 -14.70
N ARG A 379 -50.67 7.34 -15.00
CA ARG A 379 -52.09 6.88 -15.04
C ARG A 379 -52.26 5.50 -15.70
N GLN A 380 -53.31 4.80 -15.25
CA GLN A 380 -54.08 3.72 -15.92
C GLN A 380 -53.28 2.46 -16.34
N GLN A 381 -53.48 1.27 -15.76
CA GLN A 381 -54.68 0.41 -15.66
C GLN A 381 -54.95 -0.50 -16.89
N SER A 382 -55.39 -1.72 -16.58
CA SER A 382 -56.12 -2.71 -17.40
C SER A 382 -55.40 -3.47 -18.56
N ASN A 383 -55.15 -4.75 -18.27
CA ASN A 383 -55.70 -5.94 -18.96
C ASN A 383 -54.87 -6.78 -19.96
N ASN A 384 -54.86 -8.07 -19.62
CA ASN A 384 -54.98 -9.28 -20.45
C ASN A 384 -53.77 -9.85 -21.22
N ASN A 385 -53.25 -10.93 -20.63
CA ASN A 385 -53.14 -12.27 -21.23
C ASN A 385 -52.55 -12.39 -22.65
N ASN A 386 -51.37 -13.01 -22.74
CA ASN A 386 -51.34 -14.44 -23.04
C ASN A 386 -50.05 -15.13 -22.57
N ASN A 387 -50.13 -16.45 -22.38
CA ASN A 387 -48.99 -17.28 -22.00
C ASN A 387 -47.94 -17.33 -23.11
N ASN A 388 -46.66 -17.31 -22.75
CA ASN A 388 -45.67 -18.17 -23.40
C ASN A 388 -44.43 -18.43 -22.54
N ASN A 389 -44.04 -19.70 -22.52
CA ASN A 389 -43.02 -20.31 -21.67
C ASN A 389 -41.63 -19.67 -21.85
N GLY A 390 -40.89 -19.43 -20.76
CA GLY A 390 -39.48 -19.02 -20.84
C GLY A 390 -38.75 -19.00 -19.49
N SER A 391 -37.65 -19.76 -19.39
CA SER A 391 -36.60 -19.65 -18.36
C SER A 391 -37.03 -19.76 -16.88
N ILE A 392 -37.45 -20.96 -16.46
CA ILE A 392 -37.28 -21.35 -15.05
C ILE A 392 -35.79 -21.60 -14.81
N LEU A 393 -35.09 -20.64 -14.18
CA LEU A 393 -33.72 -20.82 -13.73
C LEU A 393 -33.59 -20.34 -12.28
N SER A 394 -33.61 -21.28 -11.35
CA SER A 394 -33.59 -20.99 -9.90
C SER A 394 -32.23 -20.47 -9.47
N THR A 395 -32.14 -19.16 -9.15
CA THR A 395 -30.90 -18.51 -8.72
C THR A 395 -30.37 -19.13 -7.44
N LEU A 396 -29.17 -19.73 -7.50
CA LEU A 396 -28.47 -20.23 -6.32
C LEU A 396 -28.09 -19.04 -5.42
N THR A 397 -28.58 -19.05 -4.18
CA THR A 397 -28.42 -17.93 -3.25
C THR A 397 -27.16 -18.07 -2.39
N ILE A 398 -26.44 -16.95 -2.22
CA ILE A 398 -25.36 -16.83 -1.24
C ILE A 398 -25.90 -17.18 0.15
N ALA A 399 -25.15 -18.00 0.90
CA ALA A 399 -25.41 -18.22 2.32
C ALA A 399 -25.31 -16.90 3.08
N THR A 400 -26.46 -16.35 3.49
CA THR A 400 -26.53 -15.16 4.35
C THR A 400 -25.74 -15.40 5.64
N ASP A 401 -25.22 -14.36 6.27
CA ASP A 401 -24.44 -14.54 7.49
C ASP A 401 -25.29 -15.18 8.62
N GLU A 402 -26.60 -14.93 8.65
CA GLU A 402 -27.59 -15.65 9.47
C GLU A 402 -27.67 -17.16 9.14
N HIS A 403 -27.61 -17.55 7.86
CA HIS A 403 -27.52 -18.95 7.47
C HIS A 403 -26.21 -19.60 7.96
N LYS A 404 -25.11 -18.86 8.05
CA LYS A 404 -23.85 -19.36 8.64
C LYS A 404 -23.99 -19.64 10.14
N PHE A 405 -24.68 -18.78 10.90
CA PHE A 405 -25.02 -19.08 12.31
C PHE A 405 -25.86 -20.36 12.41
N LYS A 406 -26.87 -20.52 11.56
CA LYS A 406 -27.68 -21.76 11.51
C LYS A 406 -26.83 -23.00 11.15
N LEU A 407 -25.87 -22.88 10.23
CA LEU A 407 -24.91 -23.95 9.94
C LEU A 407 -23.98 -24.25 11.13
N ILE A 408 -23.57 -23.24 11.90
CA ILE A 408 -22.75 -23.45 13.11
C ILE A 408 -23.54 -24.24 14.16
N ASP A 409 -24.81 -23.89 14.44
CA ASP A 409 -25.62 -24.60 15.44
C ASP A 409 -25.91 -26.05 15.01
N ILE A 410 -26.19 -26.29 13.72
CA ILE A 410 -26.41 -27.63 13.15
C ILE A 410 -25.13 -28.48 13.24
N TYR A 411 -24.00 -27.99 12.71
CA TYR A 411 -22.79 -28.80 12.58
C TYR A 411 -21.87 -28.77 13.82
N LEU A 412 -22.28 -28.12 14.92
CA LEU A 412 -21.46 -27.95 16.12
C LEU A 412 -20.88 -29.26 16.67
N ARG A 413 -21.67 -30.34 16.62
CA ARG A 413 -21.27 -31.68 17.07
C ARG A 413 -20.76 -32.58 15.94
N ASP A 414 -21.15 -32.28 14.70
CA ASP A 414 -21.05 -33.20 13.57
C ASP A 414 -19.82 -32.93 12.68
N SER A 415 -19.38 -31.67 12.53
CA SER A 415 -18.22 -31.34 11.69
C SER A 415 -17.48 -30.08 12.14
N ARG A 416 -16.34 -30.30 12.81
CA ARG A 416 -15.42 -29.22 13.23
C ARG A 416 -14.97 -28.33 12.06
N LYS A 417 -14.74 -28.93 10.88
CA LYS A 417 -14.33 -28.20 9.66
C LYS A 417 -15.41 -27.24 9.18
N ILE A 418 -16.68 -27.67 9.15
CA ILE A 418 -17.79 -26.81 8.73
C ILE A 418 -18.00 -25.66 9.72
N VAL A 419 -17.87 -25.92 11.03
CA VAL A 419 -17.92 -24.88 12.07
C VAL A 419 -16.78 -23.88 11.90
N PHE A 420 -15.53 -24.36 11.82
CA PHE A 420 -14.33 -23.53 11.62
C PHE A 420 -14.48 -22.59 10.41
N LEU A 421 -14.92 -23.10 9.26
CA LEU A 421 -15.08 -22.31 8.04
C LEU A 421 -16.19 -21.24 8.17
N ASN A 422 -17.32 -21.57 8.80
CA ASN A 422 -18.40 -20.60 8.99
C ASN A 422 -18.02 -19.52 10.02
N VAL A 423 -17.46 -19.90 11.17
CA VAL A 423 -16.99 -18.95 12.20
C VAL A 423 -15.84 -18.09 11.64
N GLY A 424 -14.88 -18.68 10.94
CA GLY A 424 -13.78 -17.95 10.30
C GLY A 424 -14.24 -16.97 9.23
N SER A 425 -15.18 -17.37 8.36
CA SER A 425 -15.80 -16.49 7.36
C SER A 425 -16.50 -15.28 8.00
N LEU A 426 -17.23 -15.51 9.10
CA LEU A 426 -17.85 -14.44 9.88
C LEU A 426 -16.78 -13.53 10.53
N ALA A 427 -15.75 -14.11 11.18
CA ALA A 427 -14.71 -13.36 11.88
C ALA A 427 -13.85 -12.49 10.96
N GLN A 428 -13.63 -12.92 9.71
CA GLN A 428 -13.04 -12.10 8.64
C GLN A 428 -13.97 -10.93 8.25
N LYS A 429 -15.29 -11.16 8.16
CA LYS A 429 -16.30 -10.15 7.83
C LYS A 429 -16.75 -9.26 9.01
N ARG A 430 -16.20 -9.42 10.21
CA ARG A 430 -16.77 -8.84 11.47
C ARG A 430 -17.26 -7.38 11.39
N GLY A 431 -16.49 -6.48 10.76
CA GLY A 431 -16.85 -5.06 10.57
C GLY A 431 -17.87 -4.76 9.47
N THR A 432 -18.47 -5.76 8.83
CA THR A 432 -19.50 -5.64 7.78
C THR A 432 -20.77 -6.45 8.06
N ILE A 433 -20.83 -7.15 9.20
CA ILE A 433 -22.02 -7.89 9.64
C ILE A 433 -23.15 -6.88 9.95
N LYS A 434 -24.33 -7.08 9.37
CA LYS A 434 -25.50 -6.22 9.60
C LYS A 434 -26.00 -6.36 11.03
N LEU A 435 -26.47 -5.26 11.65
CA LEU A 435 -27.02 -5.27 13.02
C LEU A 435 -28.10 -6.35 13.24
N SER A 436 -28.96 -6.57 12.25
CA SER A 436 -30.02 -7.60 12.31
C SER A 436 -29.52 -9.05 12.39
N VAL A 437 -28.23 -9.30 12.12
CA VAL A 437 -27.62 -10.63 12.25
C VAL A 437 -27.16 -10.89 13.70
N TRP A 438 -26.95 -9.86 14.51
CA TRP A 438 -26.62 -9.98 15.93
C TRP A 438 -27.86 -10.25 16.80
N SER A 439 -28.73 -11.17 16.35
CA SER A 439 -29.89 -11.62 17.13
C SER A 439 -29.46 -12.42 18.37
N ILE A 440 -30.35 -12.52 19.35
CA ILE A 440 -30.07 -13.21 20.61
C ILE A 440 -29.77 -14.71 20.39
N GLU A 441 -30.39 -15.35 19.39
CA GLU A 441 -30.14 -16.74 18.99
C GLU A 441 -28.74 -16.92 18.39
N ASN A 442 -28.28 -15.96 17.60
CA ASN A 442 -26.97 -15.99 16.95
C ASN A 442 -25.84 -15.74 17.95
N ILE A 443 -26.02 -14.83 18.92
CA ILE A 443 -25.09 -14.67 20.07
C ILE A 443 -25.07 -15.93 20.93
N ASN A 444 -26.23 -16.53 21.25
CA ASN A 444 -26.28 -17.79 21.98
C ASN A 444 -25.62 -18.95 21.20
N THR A 445 -25.67 -18.95 19.87
CA THR A 445 -24.97 -19.93 19.03
C THR A 445 -23.45 -19.79 19.12
N LEU A 446 -22.92 -18.57 19.19
CA LEU A 446 -21.49 -18.33 19.49
C LEU A 446 -21.12 -18.76 20.91
N LEU A 447 -21.97 -18.51 21.91
CA LEU A 447 -21.76 -18.98 23.29
C LEU A 447 -21.73 -20.51 23.38
N LYS A 448 -22.69 -21.22 22.76
CA LYS A 448 -22.69 -22.68 22.63
C LYS A 448 -21.39 -23.18 21.99
N CYS A 449 -20.96 -22.53 20.90
CA CYS A 449 -19.73 -22.88 20.19
C CYS A 449 -18.51 -22.75 21.10
N CYS A 450 -18.34 -21.62 21.79
CA CYS A 450 -17.23 -21.42 22.72
C CYS A 450 -17.24 -22.44 23.86
N LYS A 451 -18.40 -22.66 24.50
CA LYS A 451 -18.54 -23.63 25.60
C LYS A 451 -18.18 -25.04 25.15
N PHE A 452 -18.56 -25.44 23.92
CA PHE A 452 -18.19 -26.73 23.35
C PHE A 452 -16.68 -26.86 23.07
N TYR A 453 -16.05 -25.91 22.37
CA TYR A 453 -14.62 -26.01 22.06
C TYR A 453 -13.72 -25.84 23.29
N LEU A 454 -14.17 -25.08 24.30
CA LEU A 454 -13.51 -25.03 25.60
C LEU A 454 -13.59 -26.39 26.33
N GLN A 455 -14.75 -27.07 26.32
CA GLN A 455 -14.87 -28.44 26.86
C GLN A 455 -13.96 -29.43 26.09
N VAL A 456 -13.88 -29.34 24.76
CA VAL A 456 -12.95 -30.16 23.95
C VAL A 456 -11.50 -29.92 24.36
N ASN A 457 -11.07 -28.66 24.46
CA ASN A 457 -9.70 -28.31 24.88
C ASN A 457 -9.39 -28.78 26.32
N ASN A 458 -10.34 -28.62 27.25
CA ASN A 458 -10.14 -29.06 28.64
C ASN A 458 -10.06 -30.59 28.74
N ASN A 459 -10.85 -31.32 27.94
CA ASN A 459 -10.76 -32.78 27.85
C ASN A 459 -9.44 -33.27 27.24
N LEU A 460 -8.88 -32.56 26.25
CA LEU A 460 -7.54 -32.81 25.72
C LEU A 460 -6.45 -32.55 26.79
N ASN A 461 -6.51 -31.42 27.48
CA ASN A 461 -5.56 -31.10 28.56
C ASN A 461 -5.61 -32.13 29.71
N ASN A 462 -6.80 -32.61 30.08
CA ASN A 462 -6.96 -33.65 31.10
C ASN A 462 -6.45 -35.02 30.66
N LYS A 463 -6.60 -35.39 29.38
CA LYS A 463 -5.96 -36.60 28.81
C LYS A 463 -4.43 -36.52 28.95
N ASN A 464 -3.84 -35.40 28.51
CA ASN A 464 -2.39 -35.25 28.47
C ASN A 464 -1.78 -35.33 29.89
N ASN A 465 -2.38 -34.61 30.86
CA ASN A 465 -1.99 -34.69 32.27
C ASN A 465 -2.04 -36.13 32.84
N ASN A 466 -2.98 -36.96 32.37
CA ASN A 466 -3.10 -38.37 32.79
C ASN A 466 -2.12 -39.31 32.07
N ILE A 467 -1.52 -38.90 30.94
CA ILE A 467 -0.48 -39.67 30.25
C ILE A 467 0.87 -39.43 30.94
N ASP A 468 1.20 -38.17 31.22
CA ASP A 468 2.47 -37.78 31.85
C ASP A 468 2.64 -38.45 33.22
N ASN A 469 1.61 -38.40 34.07
CA ASN A 469 1.65 -38.93 35.44
C ASN A 469 1.76 -40.47 35.55
N ASN A 470 1.57 -41.24 34.46
CA ASN A 470 1.54 -42.71 34.51
C ASN A 470 2.74 -43.40 33.83
N ASN A 471 3.64 -42.67 33.17
CA ASN A 471 4.70 -43.27 32.34
C ASN A 471 6.15 -42.86 32.70
N ILE A 472 6.34 -41.91 33.61
CA ILE A 472 7.67 -41.36 33.95
C ILE A 472 8.63 -42.43 34.50
N ASP A 473 8.15 -43.42 35.25
CA ASP A 473 8.98 -44.41 35.94
C ASP A 473 9.47 -45.60 35.07
N ASN A 474 9.01 -45.75 33.82
CA ASN A 474 9.30 -46.94 32.99
C ASN A 474 9.95 -46.68 31.62
N ILE A 475 10.05 -45.43 31.16
CA ILE A 475 10.54 -45.12 29.81
C ILE A 475 11.99 -44.63 29.85
N ASN A 476 12.94 -45.54 30.06
CA ASN A 476 14.38 -45.21 30.04
C ASN A 476 15.28 -46.26 29.35
N ASN A 477 14.73 -47.37 28.82
CA ASN A 477 15.51 -48.39 28.09
C ASN A 477 14.65 -49.19 27.08
N ASN A 478 14.40 -48.66 25.88
CA ASN A 478 14.48 -49.42 24.62
C ASN A 478 14.32 -48.53 23.37
N ASN A 479 14.82 -49.02 22.22
CA ASN A 479 15.02 -48.24 21.00
C ASN A 479 13.91 -48.39 19.93
N ASN A 480 13.84 -47.36 19.08
CA ASN A 480 13.35 -47.34 17.69
C ASN A 480 11.83 -47.43 17.41
N ASN A 481 11.32 -46.32 16.85
CA ASN A 481 10.45 -46.24 15.67
C ASN A 481 9.12 -47.02 15.68
N ASN A 482 8.02 -46.34 16.07
CA ASN A 482 6.70 -46.44 15.39
C ASN A 482 5.63 -45.45 15.89
N ASN A 483 5.74 -44.87 17.09
CA ASN A 483 4.65 -44.09 17.71
C ASN A 483 4.42 -42.65 17.20
N SER A 484 5.10 -42.19 16.15
CA SER A 484 5.13 -40.76 15.75
C SER A 484 3.81 -40.18 15.21
N ASN A 485 2.82 -41.01 14.87
CA ASN A 485 1.64 -40.55 14.14
C ASN A 485 0.48 -40.08 15.05
N ILE A 486 0.29 -40.69 16.23
CA ILE A 486 -0.86 -40.40 17.11
C ILE A 486 -0.80 -38.96 17.64
N ASN A 487 0.38 -38.50 18.06
CA ASN A 487 0.57 -37.17 18.64
C ASN A 487 0.21 -36.03 17.67
N ASN A 488 0.33 -36.24 16.35
CA ASN A 488 0.06 -35.21 15.36
C ASN A 488 -1.44 -34.90 15.22
N GLU A 489 -2.32 -35.90 15.39
CA GLU A 489 -3.76 -35.66 15.36
C GLU A 489 -4.23 -34.94 16.62
N GLU A 490 -3.76 -35.34 17.81
CA GLU A 490 -4.18 -34.65 19.04
C GLU A 490 -3.66 -33.18 19.09
N ILE A 491 -2.42 -32.91 18.68
CA ILE A 491 -1.87 -31.53 18.56
C ILE A 491 -2.70 -30.69 17.60
N THR A 492 -2.97 -31.17 16.38
CA THR A 492 -3.76 -30.41 15.39
C THR A 492 -5.18 -30.13 15.89
N THR A 493 -5.81 -31.04 16.64
CA THR A 493 -7.12 -30.75 17.23
C THR A 493 -7.11 -29.68 18.32
N GLN A 494 -5.98 -29.43 18.98
CA GLN A 494 -5.84 -28.36 19.98
C GLN A 494 -5.61 -26.99 19.32
N ASP A 495 -4.80 -26.92 18.26
CA ASP A 495 -4.64 -25.70 17.45
C ASP A 495 -5.95 -25.33 16.70
N ASP A 496 -6.69 -26.31 16.17
CA ASP A 496 -8.03 -26.10 15.61
C ASP A 496 -8.99 -25.51 16.66
N ALA A 497 -9.07 -26.12 17.86
CA ALA A 497 -9.97 -25.69 18.92
C ALA A 497 -9.65 -24.27 19.41
N THR A 498 -8.37 -23.94 19.61
CA THR A 498 -7.94 -22.59 20.02
C THR A 498 -8.15 -21.56 18.91
N THR A 499 -8.01 -21.93 17.63
CA THR A 499 -8.29 -21.03 16.50
C THR A 499 -9.79 -20.77 16.33
N ILE A 500 -10.65 -21.76 16.56
CA ILE A 500 -12.12 -21.57 16.60
C ILE A 500 -12.50 -20.63 17.75
N LEU A 501 -11.91 -20.81 18.95
CA LEU A 501 -12.12 -19.91 20.08
C LEU A 501 -11.67 -18.47 19.77
N ASP A 502 -10.51 -18.27 19.13
CA ASP A 502 -10.04 -16.95 18.70
C ASP A 502 -11.01 -16.28 17.71
N CYS A 503 -11.50 -17.02 16.71
CA CYS A 503 -12.46 -16.50 15.74
C CYS A 503 -13.83 -16.18 16.38
N CYS A 504 -14.32 -17.01 17.32
CA CYS A 504 -15.51 -16.72 18.11
C CYS A 504 -15.33 -15.49 19.01
N MET A 505 -14.19 -15.36 19.70
CA MET A 505 -13.91 -14.20 20.56
C MET A 505 -13.75 -12.90 19.75
N ARG A 506 -13.20 -12.95 18.53
CA ARG A 506 -13.17 -11.80 17.60
C ARG A 506 -14.55 -11.37 17.14
N LEU A 507 -15.51 -12.30 17.00
CA LEU A 507 -16.90 -11.99 16.71
C LEU A 507 -17.60 -11.39 17.94
N ALA A 508 -17.44 -12.01 19.10
CA ALA A 508 -17.97 -11.50 20.36
C ALA A 508 -17.44 -10.09 20.69
N PHE A 509 -16.19 -9.80 20.37
CA PHE A 509 -15.58 -8.46 20.52
C PHE A 509 -16.18 -7.46 19.52
N SER A 510 -16.40 -7.87 18.27
CA SER A 510 -17.04 -7.02 17.26
C SER A 510 -18.50 -6.69 17.61
N TRP A 511 -19.19 -7.57 18.33
CA TRP A 511 -20.51 -7.28 18.91
C TRP A 511 -20.40 -6.38 20.15
N ALA A 512 -19.52 -6.70 21.10
CA ALA A 512 -19.31 -5.91 22.32
C ALA A 512 -18.93 -4.44 22.05
N THR A 513 -18.08 -4.17 21.04
CA THR A 513 -17.72 -2.78 20.64
C THR A 513 -18.83 -2.01 19.91
N ILE A 514 -19.87 -2.70 19.43
CA ILE A 514 -21.09 -2.07 18.92
C ILE A 514 -22.01 -1.75 20.10
N CYS A 515 -22.21 -2.68 21.04
CA CYS A 515 -23.05 -2.48 22.22
C CYS A 515 -22.52 -1.35 23.13
N SER A 516 -21.22 -1.29 23.37
CA SER A 516 -20.57 -0.26 24.23
C SER A 516 -20.39 1.11 23.56
N GLY A 517 -20.75 1.26 22.28
CA GLY A 517 -20.58 2.52 21.53
C GLY A 517 -19.11 2.95 21.30
N ILE A 518 -18.13 2.10 21.65
CA ILE A 518 -16.70 2.43 21.66
C ILE A 518 -16.13 2.74 20.26
N LEU A 519 -16.71 2.23 19.17
CA LEU A 519 -16.28 2.56 17.80
C LEU A 519 -16.94 3.86 17.29
N PRO A 520 -16.23 5.01 17.20
CA PRO A 520 -16.86 6.30 16.89
C PRO A 520 -17.27 6.45 15.41
N ASN A 521 -16.53 5.83 14.49
CA ASN A 521 -16.57 6.21 13.06
C ASN A 521 -17.60 5.43 12.21
N SER A 522 -18.49 4.65 12.84
CA SER A 522 -19.55 3.90 12.14
C SER A 522 -20.97 4.24 12.59
N LEU A 523 -21.14 5.05 13.65
CA LEU A 523 -22.44 5.42 14.22
C LEU A 523 -23.40 6.05 13.21
N GLU A 524 -22.90 6.89 12.30
CA GLU A 524 -23.70 7.53 11.22
C GLU A 524 -24.40 6.53 10.28
N LYS A 525 -23.95 5.26 10.24
CA LYS A 525 -24.55 4.22 9.38
C LYS A 525 -25.66 3.42 10.05
N TYR A 526 -25.97 3.69 11.31
CA TYR A 526 -26.79 2.81 12.16
C TYR A 526 -27.95 3.56 12.86
N SER A 527 -28.88 4.09 12.07
CA SER A 527 -30.13 4.71 12.54
C SER A 527 -31.01 3.83 13.44
N ASP A 528 -30.82 2.51 13.42
CA ASP A 528 -31.61 1.52 14.15
C ASP A 528 -30.96 1.02 15.46
N LEU A 529 -29.87 1.66 15.93
CA LEU A 529 -29.24 1.31 17.21
C LEU A 529 -30.24 1.30 18.38
N ASN A 530 -31.13 2.29 18.45
CA ASN A 530 -32.16 2.38 19.50
C ASN A 530 -33.24 1.27 19.42
N LYS A 531 -33.23 0.44 18.37
CA LYS A 531 -34.14 -0.71 18.19
C LYS A 531 -33.44 -2.07 18.40
N CYS A 532 -32.14 -2.07 18.68
CA CYS A 532 -31.39 -3.31 18.90
C CYS A 532 -31.78 -3.92 20.26
N TRP A 533 -31.93 -5.24 20.32
CA TRP A 533 -32.53 -5.92 21.48
C TRP A 533 -31.80 -5.64 22.81
N TRP A 534 -30.48 -5.47 22.77
CA TRP A 534 -29.66 -5.14 23.94
C TRP A 534 -29.94 -3.75 24.53
N ASN A 535 -30.50 -2.82 23.75
CA ASN A 535 -30.94 -1.50 24.24
C ASN A 535 -32.39 -1.51 24.74
N VAL A 536 -33.14 -2.58 24.45
CA VAL A 536 -34.56 -2.76 24.86
C VAL A 536 -34.67 -3.67 26.08
N ASP A 537 -33.70 -4.57 26.28
CA ASP A 537 -33.74 -5.68 27.23
C ASP A 537 -32.38 -5.84 27.91
N GLN A 538 -32.10 -4.93 28.84
CA GLN A 538 -30.82 -4.86 29.56
C GLN A 538 -30.58 -6.11 30.43
N ASP A 539 -31.63 -6.68 31.03
CA ASP A 539 -31.54 -7.92 31.82
C ASP A 539 -30.95 -9.08 31.00
N LYS A 540 -31.38 -9.23 29.73
CA LYS A 540 -30.81 -10.23 28.83
C LYS A 540 -29.40 -9.86 28.37
N LEU A 541 -29.08 -8.57 28.21
CA LEU A 541 -27.70 -8.15 27.94
C LEU A 541 -26.78 -8.54 29.12
N GLN A 542 -27.13 -8.15 30.35
CA GLN A 542 -26.38 -8.48 31.56
C GLN A 542 -26.20 -10.00 31.72
N SER A 543 -27.28 -10.77 31.52
CA SER A 543 -27.24 -12.24 31.55
C SER A 543 -26.24 -12.82 30.53
N ILE A 544 -26.29 -12.35 29.28
CA ILE A 544 -25.40 -12.80 28.19
C ILE A 544 -23.95 -12.35 28.41
N LEU A 545 -23.72 -11.14 28.94
CA LEU A 545 -22.37 -10.67 29.26
C LEU A 545 -21.75 -11.46 30.42
N ARG A 546 -22.51 -11.76 31.48
CA ARG A 546 -22.08 -12.68 32.55
C ARG A 546 -21.77 -14.08 32.00
N ASP A 547 -22.51 -14.55 30.99
CA ASP A 547 -22.27 -15.83 30.34
C ASP A 547 -20.99 -15.84 29.47
N TRP A 548 -20.66 -14.72 28.82
CA TRP A 548 -19.36 -14.51 28.15
C TRP A 548 -18.19 -14.37 29.15
N ILE A 549 -18.37 -13.71 30.29
CA ILE A 549 -17.38 -13.67 31.38
C ILE A 549 -17.05 -15.08 31.85
N ASN A 550 -18.05 -15.94 32.02
CA ASN A 550 -17.84 -17.36 32.38
C ASN A 550 -17.04 -18.12 31.31
N VAL A 551 -17.27 -17.86 30.02
CA VAL A 551 -16.46 -18.41 28.92
C VAL A 551 -15.01 -17.90 28.98
N ILE A 552 -14.80 -16.61 29.21
CA ILE A 552 -13.46 -15.99 29.26
C ILE A 552 -12.66 -16.45 30.48
N LYS A 553 -13.29 -16.50 31.67
CA LYS A 553 -12.73 -17.12 32.88
C LYS A 553 -12.35 -18.57 32.63
N GLY A 554 -13.21 -19.31 31.91
CA GLY A 554 -12.92 -20.67 31.47
C GLY A 554 -11.73 -20.76 30.50
N ILE A 555 -11.55 -19.79 29.59
CA ILE A 555 -10.39 -19.71 28.68
C ILE A 555 -9.09 -19.46 29.46
N PHE A 556 -9.06 -18.46 30.36
CA PHE A 556 -7.87 -18.15 31.16
C PHE A 556 -7.44 -19.32 32.07
N ILE A 557 -8.38 -20.12 32.57
CA ILE A 557 -8.09 -21.28 33.43
C ILE A 557 -7.78 -22.55 32.62
N GLY A 558 -8.52 -22.80 31.53
CA GLY A 558 -8.55 -24.09 30.83
C GLY A 558 -7.65 -24.21 29.60
N VAL A 559 -7.31 -23.09 28.94
CA VAL A 559 -6.32 -23.08 27.86
C VAL A 559 -4.94 -22.94 28.48
N LYS A 560 -4.04 -23.92 28.26
CA LYS A 560 -2.62 -23.83 28.62
C LYS A 560 -1.93 -22.78 27.74
N SER A 561 -0.88 -22.14 28.26
CA SER A 561 -0.04 -21.23 27.45
C SER A 561 0.58 -21.99 26.26
N THR A 562 0.18 -21.59 25.05
CA THR A 562 0.79 -21.99 23.79
C THR A 562 1.08 -20.74 22.97
N LYS A 563 1.94 -20.85 21.96
CA LYS A 563 2.27 -19.73 21.05
C LYS A 563 1.04 -19.12 20.34
N ASN A 564 -0.08 -19.84 20.31
CA ASN A 564 -1.36 -19.36 19.78
C ASN A 564 -2.31 -18.81 20.87
N SER A 565 -2.24 -19.31 22.11
CA SER A 565 -3.12 -18.85 23.20
C SER A 565 -2.88 -17.39 23.59
N ASP A 566 -1.66 -16.87 23.46
CA ASP A 566 -1.34 -15.45 23.71
C ASP A 566 -2.29 -14.50 22.97
N LYS A 567 -2.63 -14.83 21.71
CA LYS A 567 -3.56 -14.04 20.89
C LYS A 567 -4.98 -14.12 21.41
N LEU A 568 -5.40 -15.32 21.84
CA LEU A 568 -6.71 -15.55 22.43
C LEU A 568 -6.86 -14.79 23.76
N TYR A 569 -5.87 -14.87 24.65
CA TYR A 569 -5.84 -14.11 25.92
C TYR A 569 -5.90 -12.60 25.68
N LEU A 570 -5.14 -12.07 24.70
CA LEU A 570 -5.19 -10.65 24.33
C LEU A 570 -6.57 -10.24 23.80
N VAL A 571 -7.21 -11.07 22.95
CA VAL A 571 -8.59 -10.80 22.51
C VAL A 571 -9.58 -10.88 23.68
N CYS A 572 -9.38 -11.78 24.64
CA CYS A 572 -10.19 -11.85 25.88
C CYS A 572 -10.01 -10.63 26.78
N LEU A 573 -8.78 -10.13 26.99
CA LEU A 573 -8.53 -8.89 27.74
C LEU A 573 -9.13 -7.66 27.03
N VAL A 574 -8.96 -7.57 25.72
CA VAL A 574 -9.58 -6.52 24.87
C VAL A 574 -11.11 -6.61 24.91
N TRP A 575 -11.69 -7.81 24.95
CA TRP A 575 -13.15 -8.02 25.11
C TRP A 575 -13.65 -7.53 26.47
N LEU A 576 -13.02 -7.98 27.57
CA LEU A 576 -13.41 -7.57 28.92
C LEU A 576 -13.32 -6.05 29.07
N ALA A 577 -12.24 -5.45 28.59
CA ALA A 577 -12.08 -4.01 28.60
C ALA A 577 -13.20 -3.28 27.82
N SER A 578 -13.59 -3.78 26.65
CA SER A 578 -14.67 -3.21 25.83
C SER A 578 -16.08 -3.42 26.38
N THR A 579 -16.24 -4.16 27.48
CA THR A 579 -17.54 -4.42 28.12
C THR A 579 -17.67 -3.82 29.52
N ILE A 580 -16.65 -3.11 30.05
CA ILE A 580 -16.74 -2.52 31.40
C ILE A 580 -17.91 -1.52 31.52
N SER A 581 -18.14 -0.66 30.52
CA SER A 581 -19.28 0.27 30.50
C SER A 581 -20.66 -0.39 30.32
N LEU A 582 -20.73 -1.71 30.16
CA LEU A 582 -21.98 -2.46 30.02
C LEU A 582 -22.39 -3.19 31.31
N PHE A 583 -21.71 -2.92 32.43
CA PHE A 583 -22.06 -3.44 33.75
C PHE A 583 -22.39 -2.28 34.69
N ASP A 584 -23.58 -2.32 35.27
CA ASP A 584 -24.00 -1.43 36.35
C ASP A 584 -23.47 -2.03 37.67
N GLU A 585 -22.65 -1.29 38.43
CA GLU A 585 -22.00 -1.83 39.63
C GLU A 585 -22.87 -1.72 40.90
N ASP A 586 -23.91 -0.90 40.87
CA ASP A 586 -24.85 -0.64 41.98
C ASP A 586 -25.56 -1.92 42.48
N ASP A 587 -25.77 -2.89 41.59
CA ASP A 587 -26.48 -4.17 41.81
C ASP A 587 -25.95 -4.99 43.02
N ASN A 588 -24.69 -4.77 43.42
CA ASN A 588 -24.05 -5.46 44.56
C ASN A 588 -23.76 -4.54 45.76
N TYR A 589 -24.07 -3.23 45.69
CA TYR A 589 -23.71 -2.24 46.71
C TYR A 589 -24.88 -1.80 47.61
N GLN A 590 -25.82 -2.70 47.90
CA GLN A 590 -26.69 -2.57 49.08
C GLN A 590 -25.87 -2.81 50.38
N LEU A 591 -25.07 -1.81 50.76
CA LEU A 591 -24.51 -1.74 52.10
C LEU A 591 -25.65 -1.71 53.14
N PRO A 592 -25.52 -2.43 54.27
CA PRO A 592 -26.39 -2.21 55.43
C PRO A 592 -26.36 -0.73 55.85
N PRO A 593 -27.47 -0.17 56.38
CA PRO A 593 -27.53 1.24 56.76
C PRO A 593 -26.45 1.60 57.80
N LEU A 594 -25.73 2.70 57.53
CA LEU A 594 -24.51 3.13 58.23
C LEU A 594 -24.60 3.22 59.77
N GLN A 595 -25.80 3.26 60.35
CA GLN A 595 -26.01 3.32 61.81
C GLN A 595 -25.58 2.06 62.57
N GLN A 596 -25.32 0.92 61.90
CA GLN A 596 -24.80 -0.29 62.59
C GLN A 596 -23.26 -0.38 62.60
N GLN A 597 -22.54 0.34 61.73
CA GLN A 597 -21.07 0.24 61.66
C GLN A 597 -20.35 0.92 62.82
N GLU A 598 -20.92 1.97 63.43
CA GLU A 598 -20.32 2.61 64.62
C GLU A 598 -20.42 1.72 65.86
N GLU A 599 -21.47 0.90 65.99
CA GLU A 599 -21.59 -0.09 67.07
C GLU A 599 -20.67 -1.29 66.86
N GLU A 600 -20.55 -1.81 65.63
CA GLU A 600 -19.62 -2.92 65.33
C GLU A 600 -18.15 -2.51 65.48
N GLN A 601 -17.74 -1.29 65.12
CA GLN A 601 -16.36 -0.83 65.33
C GLN A 601 -16.01 -0.68 66.82
N GLN A 602 -16.95 -0.25 67.66
CA GLN A 602 -16.74 -0.20 69.12
C GLN A 602 -16.65 -1.60 69.76
N GLN A 603 -17.31 -2.61 69.19
CA GLN A 603 -17.17 -4.00 69.64
C GLN A 603 -15.88 -4.67 69.11
N GLN A 604 -15.46 -4.38 67.88
CA GLN A 604 -14.24 -4.95 67.30
C GLN A 604 -12.98 -4.47 68.04
N GLN A 605 -12.90 -3.19 68.43
CA GLN A 605 -11.78 -2.70 69.26
C GLN A 605 -11.67 -3.36 70.65
N GLN A 606 -12.74 -4.03 71.13
CA GLN A 606 -12.70 -4.83 72.36
C GLN A 606 -12.37 -6.31 72.12
N GLN A 607 -12.51 -6.82 70.89
CA GLN A 607 -12.13 -8.20 70.52
C GLN A 607 -10.69 -8.33 70.00
N GLU A 608 -10.13 -7.30 69.34
CA GLU A 608 -8.77 -7.34 68.78
C GLU A 608 -7.66 -7.52 69.85
N GLN A 609 -7.96 -7.31 71.14
CA GLN A 609 -7.00 -7.55 72.23
C GLN A 609 -6.99 -9.00 72.79
N GLN A 610 -7.74 -9.94 72.20
CA GLN A 610 -7.84 -11.32 72.74
C GLN A 610 -7.57 -12.47 71.75
N LEU A 611 -7.35 -12.22 70.45
CA LEU A 611 -7.25 -13.26 69.43
C LEU A 611 -5.92 -13.28 68.63
N GLU A 612 -4.80 -13.47 69.31
CA GLU A 612 -3.70 -14.22 68.68
C GLU A 612 -4.06 -15.72 68.64
N GLN A 613 -3.66 -16.43 67.58
CA GLN A 613 -3.84 -17.88 67.38
C GLN A 613 -5.26 -18.40 67.03
N LEU A 614 -5.81 -17.97 65.89
CA LEU A 614 -6.81 -18.78 65.15
C LEU A 614 -6.39 -18.95 63.66
N PRO A 615 -6.78 -20.05 62.99
CA PRO A 615 -6.35 -20.36 61.63
C PRO A 615 -7.06 -19.52 60.55
N SER A 616 -6.41 -19.40 59.39
CA SER A 616 -6.83 -18.57 58.26
C SER A 616 -8.28 -18.81 57.81
N PRO A 617 -9.08 -17.76 57.55
CA PRO A 617 -10.44 -17.90 57.07
C PRO A 617 -10.50 -18.49 55.65
N SER A 618 -11.48 -19.36 55.41
CA SER A 618 -11.77 -19.90 54.07
C SER A 618 -12.21 -18.79 53.11
N PRO A 619 -11.84 -18.84 51.81
CA PRO A 619 -12.21 -17.81 50.85
C PRO A 619 -13.73 -17.70 50.69
N LYS A 620 -14.25 -16.48 50.76
CA LYS A 620 -15.68 -16.16 50.54
C LYS A 620 -16.04 -16.33 49.05
N ASN A 621 -16.25 -17.58 48.64
CA ASN A 621 -16.72 -17.94 47.30
C ASN A 621 -18.15 -17.43 47.07
N GLY A 622 -18.30 -16.25 46.47
CA GLY A 622 -19.63 -15.67 46.21
C GLY A 622 -19.65 -14.37 45.38
N LEU A 623 -18.59 -13.55 45.42
CA LEU A 623 -18.49 -12.34 44.59
C LEU A 623 -18.57 -12.70 43.10
N SER A 624 -19.57 -12.15 42.40
CA SER A 624 -19.75 -12.34 40.96
C SER A 624 -18.69 -11.56 40.20
N ASP A 625 -17.83 -12.25 39.44
CA ASP A 625 -16.83 -11.60 38.60
C ASP A 625 -17.50 -10.68 37.57
N THR A 626 -17.24 -9.37 37.68
CA THR A 626 -17.60 -8.34 36.70
C THR A 626 -16.55 -8.26 35.59
N SER A 627 -16.85 -7.59 34.47
CA SER A 627 -15.83 -7.35 33.43
C SER A 627 -14.61 -6.62 33.99
N TYR A 628 -14.82 -5.63 34.87
CA TYR A 628 -13.74 -4.88 35.51
C TYR A 628 -12.88 -5.77 36.41
N SER A 629 -13.49 -6.45 37.38
CA SER A 629 -12.75 -7.28 38.35
C SER A 629 -12.04 -8.48 37.70
N LEU A 630 -12.60 -9.08 36.64
CA LEU A 630 -11.90 -10.13 35.88
C LEU A 630 -10.77 -9.55 35.01
N TYR A 631 -10.93 -8.35 34.45
CA TYR A 631 -9.88 -7.67 33.69
C TYR A 631 -8.68 -7.31 34.58
N ILE A 632 -8.93 -6.61 35.69
CA ILE A 632 -7.92 -6.23 36.69
C ILE A 632 -7.16 -7.44 37.24
N ARG A 633 -7.86 -8.56 37.48
CA ARG A 633 -7.25 -9.81 37.97
C ARG A 633 -6.33 -10.48 36.95
N ASN A 634 -6.59 -10.36 35.65
CA ASN A 634 -5.83 -11.07 34.61
C ASN A 634 -4.77 -10.22 33.91
N ILE A 635 -4.94 -8.89 33.82
CA ILE A 635 -3.95 -8.03 33.16
C ILE A 635 -2.58 -8.05 33.86
N GLY A 636 -2.56 -8.15 35.20
CA GLY A 636 -1.32 -8.25 35.98
C GLY A 636 -0.59 -9.60 35.84
N ASN A 637 -1.26 -10.64 35.34
CA ASN A 637 -0.68 -11.99 35.23
C ASN A 637 0.19 -12.17 33.98
N HIS A 638 0.21 -11.19 33.08
CA HIS A 638 0.77 -11.32 31.72
C HIS A 638 1.77 -10.21 31.30
N PRO A 639 2.76 -9.83 32.13
CA PRO A 639 3.74 -8.78 31.78
C PRO A 639 4.65 -9.17 30.59
N GLU A 640 4.79 -10.45 30.27
CA GLU A 640 5.51 -10.96 29.10
C GLU A 640 4.89 -10.51 27.76
N LEU A 641 3.59 -10.21 27.76
CA LEU A 641 2.88 -9.72 26.60
C LEU A 641 3.23 -8.26 26.24
N LEU A 642 4.06 -7.57 27.02
CA LEU A 642 4.56 -6.23 26.66
C LEU A 642 5.85 -6.23 25.83
N THR A 643 6.49 -7.38 25.63
CA THR A 643 7.82 -7.48 24.99
C THR A 643 7.78 -7.45 23.44
N ASP A 644 6.60 -7.65 22.84
CA ASP A 644 6.34 -7.61 21.39
C ASP A 644 5.38 -6.45 21.13
N PHE A 645 5.75 -5.53 20.22
CA PHE A 645 4.92 -4.36 19.87
C PHE A 645 3.49 -4.74 19.44
N THR A 646 3.31 -5.90 18.81
CA THR A 646 2.01 -6.43 18.40
C THR A 646 1.13 -6.81 19.58
N LYS A 647 1.76 -7.31 20.66
CA LYS A 647 1.08 -7.72 21.89
C LYS A 647 0.85 -6.52 22.83
N SER A 648 1.87 -5.68 23.03
CA SER A 648 1.77 -4.47 23.85
C SER A 648 0.74 -3.49 23.30
N SER A 649 0.64 -3.33 21.97
CA SER A 649 -0.38 -2.48 21.36
C SER A 649 -1.81 -2.96 21.62
N LEU A 650 -2.04 -4.27 21.71
CA LEU A 650 -3.34 -4.82 22.14
C LEU A 650 -3.61 -4.56 23.63
N ILE A 651 -2.60 -4.64 24.50
CA ILE A 651 -2.75 -4.30 25.94
C ILE A 651 -3.03 -2.81 26.13
N ILE A 652 -2.27 -1.92 25.50
CA ILE A 652 -2.49 -0.47 25.53
C ILE A 652 -3.86 -0.10 24.95
N THR A 653 -4.34 -0.83 23.94
CA THR A 653 -5.70 -0.68 23.39
C THR A 653 -6.76 -1.14 24.40
N SER A 654 -6.57 -2.29 25.07
CA SER A 654 -7.49 -2.74 26.12
C SER A 654 -7.53 -1.76 27.29
N LEU A 655 -6.40 -1.22 27.76
CA LEU A 655 -6.37 -0.21 28.81
C LEU A 655 -7.12 1.06 28.38
N GLY A 656 -7.06 1.42 27.10
CA GLY A 656 -7.87 2.50 26.53
C GLY A 656 -9.38 2.22 26.58
N PHE A 657 -9.82 1.02 26.19
CA PHE A 657 -11.24 0.65 26.29
C PHE A 657 -11.71 0.58 27.75
N ALA A 658 -10.86 0.07 28.65
CA ALA A 658 -11.15 0.04 30.08
C ALA A 658 -11.29 1.45 30.68
N LEU A 659 -10.39 2.38 30.33
CA LEU A 659 -10.45 3.78 30.79
C LEU A 659 -11.67 4.55 30.24
N ILE A 660 -12.13 4.22 29.03
CA ILE A 660 -13.44 4.68 28.51
C ILE A 660 -14.57 4.07 29.34
N GLY A 661 -14.48 2.77 29.65
CA GLY A 661 -15.56 1.99 30.25
C GLY A 661 -15.83 2.23 31.74
N VAL A 662 -14.79 2.48 32.55
CA VAL A 662 -14.92 2.61 34.01
C VAL A 662 -15.80 3.79 34.42
N GLN A 663 -16.62 3.58 35.45
CA GLN A 663 -17.59 4.58 35.90
C GLN A 663 -16.95 5.54 36.93
N THR A 664 -16.04 5.07 37.78
CA THR A 664 -15.48 5.87 38.89
C THR A 664 -14.08 6.45 38.62
N LEU A 665 -13.66 7.38 39.48
CA LEU A 665 -12.32 7.96 39.46
C LEU A 665 -11.27 6.99 40.01
N GLU A 666 -11.59 6.27 41.08
CA GLU A 666 -10.76 5.25 41.74
C GLU A 666 -10.43 4.13 40.75
N GLN A 667 -11.40 3.70 39.94
CA GLN A 667 -11.19 2.73 38.87
C GLN A 667 -10.28 3.26 37.75
N SER A 668 -10.36 4.56 37.46
CA SER A 668 -9.47 5.23 36.49
C SER A 668 -8.04 5.30 37.02
N VAL A 669 -7.87 5.59 38.32
CA VAL A 669 -6.58 5.56 39.03
C VAL A 669 -5.99 4.14 39.06
N GLU A 670 -6.75 3.11 39.46
CA GLU A 670 -6.24 1.74 39.44
C GLU A 670 -5.79 1.34 38.03
N LEU A 671 -6.56 1.62 36.97
CA LEU A 671 -6.15 1.32 35.60
C LEU A 671 -4.85 2.01 35.18
N ILE A 672 -4.58 3.22 35.67
CA ILE A 672 -3.36 3.98 35.39
C ILE A 672 -2.19 3.45 36.22
N GLN A 673 -2.42 3.11 37.49
CA GLN A 673 -1.44 2.38 38.31
C GLN A 673 -1.08 1.03 37.66
N LYS A 674 -2.04 0.26 37.13
CA LYS A 674 -1.76 -1.00 36.40
C LYS A 674 -0.97 -0.73 35.12
N LEU A 675 -1.35 0.28 34.32
CA LEU A 675 -0.60 0.71 33.13
C LEU A 675 0.87 1.03 33.46
N LEU A 676 1.13 1.69 34.59
CA LEU A 676 2.45 2.13 35.01
C LEU A 676 3.27 1.01 35.68
N ASN A 677 2.62 0.12 36.44
CA ASN A 677 3.23 -1.05 37.09
C ASN A 677 3.56 -2.17 36.09
N LEU A 678 2.80 -2.29 35.00
CA LEU A 678 3.04 -3.25 33.92
C LEU A 678 4.46 -3.16 33.33
N TRP A 679 5.03 -1.95 33.21
CA TRP A 679 6.45 -1.74 32.86
C TRP A 679 7.40 -1.62 34.05
N GLY A 680 6.88 -1.47 35.27
CA GLY A 680 7.67 -1.53 36.52
C GLY A 680 8.14 -2.94 36.89
N HIS A 681 7.43 -3.98 36.43
CA HIS A 681 7.83 -5.39 36.63
C HIS A 681 8.81 -5.92 35.57
N GLN A 682 9.02 -5.22 34.46
CA GLN A 682 10.05 -5.58 33.49
C GLN A 682 11.44 -5.28 34.08
N SER A 683 12.44 -6.08 33.71
CA SER A 683 13.83 -5.88 34.15
C SER A 683 14.28 -4.44 33.87
N SER A 684 14.82 -3.77 34.91
CA SER A 684 15.07 -2.32 34.98
C SER A 684 15.97 -1.72 33.89
N THR A 685 16.51 -2.55 33.00
CA THR A 685 17.29 -2.18 31.81
C THR A 685 16.43 -1.87 30.57
N GLN A 686 15.14 -2.24 30.55
CA GLN A 686 14.25 -2.03 29.40
C GLN A 686 13.26 -0.88 29.66
N ILE A 687 13.52 0.27 29.02
CA ILE A 687 12.60 1.42 28.95
C ILE A 687 11.50 1.11 27.89
N PRO A 688 10.23 1.50 28.11
CA PRO A 688 9.16 1.32 27.13
C PRO A 688 9.54 1.85 25.73
N SER A 689 9.20 1.11 24.66
CA SER A 689 9.51 1.54 23.29
C SER A 689 8.79 2.84 22.93
N LEU A 690 9.38 3.63 22.04
CA LEU A 690 8.83 4.93 21.65
C LEU A 690 7.44 4.80 21.00
N GLU A 691 7.21 3.72 20.26
CA GLU A 691 5.92 3.39 19.66
C GLU A 691 4.87 3.02 20.71
N ASN A 692 5.25 2.30 21.78
CA ASN A 692 4.36 2.00 22.90
C ASN A 692 3.90 3.26 23.62
N VAL A 693 4.82 4.19 23.92
CA VAL A 693 4.46 5.43 24.64
C VAL A 693 3.73 6.43 23.75
N CYS A 694 4.04 6.51 22.45
CA CYS A 694 3.22 7.23 21.48
C CYS A 694 1.82 6.62 21.30
N LEU A 695 1.66 5.30 21.50
CA LEU A 695 0.35 4.66 21.51
C LEU A 695 -0.41 4.95 22.82
N ILE A 696 0.26 4.96 23.98
CA ILE A 696 -0.34 5.39 25.26
C ILE A 696 -0.83 6.84 25.15
N PHE A 697 -0.03 7.74 24.59
CA PHE A 697 -0.45 9.12 24.30
C PHE A 697 -1.76 9.15 23.49
N LYS A 698 -1.80 8.43 22.36
CA LYS A 698 -3.00 8.32 21.51
C LYS A 698 -4.19 7.66 22.22
N THR A 699 -3.94 6.67 23.08
CA THR A 699 -4.97 6.04 23.91
C THR A 699 -5.60 7.06 24.86
N ILE A 700 -4.82 7.86 25.60
CA ILE A 700 -5.37 8.88 26.50
C ILE A 700 -6.14 9.96 25.72
N GLN A 701 -5.67 10.36 24.53
CA GLN A 701 -6.46 11.22 23.62
C GLN A 701 -7.80 10.58 23.22
N ASN A 702 -7.81 9.29 22.90
CA ASN A 702 -9.02 8.55 22.52
C ASN A 702 -9.99 8.38 23.70
N VAL A 703 -9.48 8.20 24.93
CA VAL A 703 -10.31 8.21 26.15
C VAL A 703 -10.96 9.58 26.31
N LEU A 704 -10.16 10.65 26.29
CA LEU A 704 -10.66 12.02 26.46
C LEU A 704 -11.68 12.43 25.41
N THR A 705 -11.48 12.03 24.15
CA THR A 705 -12.40 12.35 23.04
C THR A 705 -13.62 11.42 22.94
N THR A 706 -13.60 10.22 23.55
CA THR A 706 -14.72 9.27 23.51
C THR A 706 -15.59 9.33 24.76
N LYS A 707 -14.98 9.45 25.94
CA LYS A 707 -15.67 9.46 27.24
C LYS A 707 -16.37 10.79 27.52
N PHE A 708 -15.67 11.90 27.29
CA PHE A 708 -16.19 13.25 27.59
C PHE A 708 -16.90 13.88 26.37
N LYS A 709 -17.97 13.21 25.93
CA LYS A 709 -18.92 13.71 24.93
C LYS A 709 -20.20 14.16 25.63
N LEU A 710 -20.79 15.27 25.18
CA LEU A 710 -22.07 15.78 25.71
C LEU A 710 -23.23 14.76 25.60
N ALA A 711 -23.16 13.80 24.68
CA ALA A 711 -24.15 12.73 24.55
C ALA A 711 -24.10 11.68 25.68
N ASN A 712 -23.08 11.70 26.53
CA ASN A 712 -22.87 10.74 27.63
C ASN A 712 -23.27 11.32 29.01
N PHE A 713 -23.74 12.56 29.07
CA PHE A 713 -24.10 13.28 30.30
C PHE A 713 -25.44 14.00 30.13
N ASN A 714 -26.15 14.26 31.22
CA ASN A 714 -27.49 14.87 31.19
C ASN A 714 -27.45 16.35 30.80
N ASN A 715 -26.33 17.03 31.05
CA ASN A 715 -26.10 18.44 30.73
C ASN A 715 -24.60 18.77 30.60
N GLN A 716 -24.29 20.01 30.21
CA GLN A 716 -22.91 20.47 30.00
C GLN A 716 -22.14 20.68 31.31
N ASP A 717 -22.81 20.99 32.42
CA ASP A 717 -22.17 21.23 33.72
C ASP A 717 -21.72 19.92 34.38
N GLU A 718 -22.49 18.84 34.20
CA GLU A 718 -22.13 17.48 34.62
C GLU A 718 -20.93 16.96 33.81
N LEU A 719 -20.95 17.12 32.48
CA LEU A 719 -19.80 16.86 31.61
C LEU A 719 -18.55 17.63 32.06
N LEU A 720 -18.71 18.92 32.41
CA LEU A 720 -17.65 19.80 32.87
C LEU A 720 -17.06 19.33 34.20
N ILE A 721 -17.90 19.04 35.20
CA ILE A 721 -17.49 18.57 36.53
C ILE A 721 -16.78 17.21 36.41
N ALA A 722 -17.32 16.27 35.63
CA ALA A 722 -16.70 14.97 35.40
C ALA A 722 -15.34 15.09 34.68
N LEU A 723 -15.25 15.96 33.66
CA LEU A 723 -14.01 16.22 32.91
C LEU A 723 -12.93 16.85 33.78
N ILE A 724 -13.26 17.88 34.58
CA ILE A 724 -12.30 18.51 35.51
C ILE A 724 -11.85 17.49 36.56
N SER A 725 -12.79 16.76 37.17
CA SER A 725 -12.46 15.80 38.24
C SER A 725 -11.57 14.67 37.74
N TRP A 726 -11.82 14.16 36.53
CA TRP A 726 -10.98 13.14 35.89
C TRP A 726 -9.60 13.67 35.48
N LEU A 727 -9.53 14.89 34.94
CA LEU A 727 -8.25 15.52 34.58
C LEU A 727 -7.39 15.84 35.81
N ARG A 728 -7.97 16.37 36.90
CA ARG A 728 -7.29 16.58 38.18
C ARG A 728 -6.80 15.25 38.76
N CYS A 729 -7.71 14.30 38.97
CA CYS A 729 -7.39 13.00 39.56
C CYS A 729 -6.24 12.28 38.82
N ILE A 730 -6.20 12.34 37.49
CA ILE A 730 -5.08 11.79 36.70
C ILE A 730 -3.84 12.68 36.74
N SER A 731 -3.97 14.01 36.72
CA SER A 731 -2.85 14.94 36.89
C SER A 731 -2.11 14.65 38.21
N ASP A 732 -2.86 14.56 39.30
CA ASP A 732 -2.36 14.37 40.65
C ASP A 732 -1.74 12.97 40.82
N GLU A 733 -2.39 11.93 40.29
CA GLU A 733 -1.83 10.57 40.29
C GLU A 733 -0.56 10.47 39.43
N VAL A 734 -0.53 11.09 38.25
CA VAL A 734 0.66 11.14 37.37
C VAL A 734 1.81 11.89 38.04
N TYR A 735 1.53 12.95 38.79
CA TYR A 735 2.49 13.72 39.57
C TYR A 735 3.03 12.92 40.77
N ASN A 736 2.14 12.35 41.58
CA ASN A 736 2.47 11.51 42.73
C ASN A 736 3.29 10.28 42.32
N LEU A 737 2.87 9.58 41.27
CA LEU A 737 3.61 8.45 40.71
C LEU A 737 4.92 8.91 40.09
N PHE A 738 5.00 10.05 39.40
CA PHE A 738 6.28 10.54 38.88
C PHE A 738 7.33 10.65 39.99
N TYR A 739 7.01 11.27 41.12
CA TYR A 739 7.98 11.42 42.20
C TYR A 739 8.26 10.11 42.96
N SER A 740 7.26 9.27 43.20
CA SER A 740 7.41 8.03 43.99
C SER A 740 7.91 6.79 43.22
N SER A 741 7.81 6.76 41.90
CA SER A 741 8.05 5.54 41.09
C SER A 741 9.44 5.46 40.43
N ASN A 742 9.69 4.32 39.77
CA ASN A 742 10.92 4.03 39.04
C ASN A 742 11.04 4.79 37.70
N LEU A 743 12.19 4.66 37.02
CA LEU A 743 12.46 5.36 35.76
C LEU A 743 11.48 5.01 34.63
N ASN A 744 11.02 3.76 34.51
CA ASN A 744 10.05 3.37 33.48
C ASN A 744 8.69 4.04 33.72
N SER A 745 8.23 4.04 34.98
CA SER A 745 6.96 4.69 35.34
C SER A 745 7.05 6.23 35.18
N ARG A 746 8.18 6.87 35.54
CA ARG A 746 8.45 8.29 35.21
C ARG A 746 8.42 8.58 33.70
N PHE A 747 8.98 7.69 32.89
CA PHE A 747 8.96 7.80 31.43
C PHE A 747 7.55 7.71 30.85
N LEU A 748 6.66 6.94 31.48
CA LEU A 748 5.25 6.85 31.09
C LEU A 748 4.43 8.07 31.56
N CYS A 749 4.67 8.57 32.77
CA CYS A 749 4.02 9.76 33.33
C CYS A 749 4.09 10.97 32.37
N ILE A 750 5.25 11.25 31.77
CA ILE A 750 5.38 12.37 30.82
C ILE A 750 4.55 12.19 29.53
N PHE A 751 4.30 10.97 29.06
CA PHE A 751 3.45 10.75 27.88
C PHE A 751 1.95 10.86 28.23
N ILE A 752 1.54 10.46 29.44
CA ILE A 752 0.17 10.69 29.93
C ILE A 752 -0.05 12.20 30.13
N GLY A 753 0.87 12.89 30.81
CA GLY A 753 0.82 14.34 31.01
C GLY A 753 0.85 15.14 29.71
N SER A 754 1.69 14.73 28.75
CA SER A 754 1.70 15.25 27.39
C SER A 754 0.32 15.15 26.73
N SER A 755 -0.40 14.04 26.92
CA SER A 755 -1.77 13.91 26.43
C SER A 755 -2.75 14.85 27.13
N LEU A 756 -2.65 15.04 28.45
CA LEU A 756 -3.53 15.98 29.17
C LEU A 756 -3.36 17.39 28.60
N VAL A 757 -2.11 17.89 28.52
CA VAL A 757 -1.83 19.24 27.99
C VAL A 757 -2.25 19.38 26.53
N HIS A 758 -1.95 18.39 25.68
CA HIS A 758 -2.36 18.43 24.27
C HIS A 758 -3.88 18.42 24.11
N ALA A 759 -4.60 17.63 24.91
CA ALA A 759 -6.06 17.60 24.86
C ALA A 759 -6.67 18.95 25.30
N ILE A 760 -6.16 19.52 26.40
CA ILE A 760 -6.59 20.82 26.92
C ILE A 760 -6.30 21.95 25.92
N LYS A 761 -5.16 21.93 25.21
CA LYS A 761 -4.75 23.01 24.29
C LYS A 761 -5.25 22.87 22.85
N LYS A 762 -5.25 21.66 22.28
CA LYS A 762 -5.48 21.44 20.84
C LYS A 762 -6.88 20.93 20.53
N ASN A 763 -7.52 20.16 21.42
CA ASN A 763 -8.89 19.74 21.19
C ASN A 763 -9.87 20.85 21.58
N LYS A 764 -10.46 21.51 20.56
CA LYS A 764 -11.45 22.59 20.74
C LYS A 764 -12.67 22.20 21.57
N SER A 765 -13.09 20.92 21.59
CA SER A 765 -14.24 20.49 22.39
C SER A 765 -13.93 20.46 23.89
N ILE A 766 -12.67 20.23 24.27
CA ILE A 766 -12.19 20.18 25.66
C ILE A 766 -11.74 21.58 26.10
N CYS A 767 -10.93 22.24 25.25
CA CYS A 767 -10.40 23.58 25.50
C CYS A 767 -11.49 24.61 25.79
N ASN A 768 -12.62 24.58 25.07
CA ASN A 768 -13.68 25.58 25.24
C ASN A 768 -14.58 25.34 26.47
N ILE A 769 -14.44 24.20 27.14
CA ILE A 769 -15.29 23.80 28.28
C ILE A 769 -14.60 24.08 29.62
N ILE A 770 -13.30 23.78 29.73
CA ILE A 770 -12.55 23.90 31.00
C ILE A 770 -12.26 25.39 31.34
N PRO A 771 -12.42 25.84 32.62
CA PRO A 771 -12.03 27.17 33.07
C PRO A 771 -10.52 27.44 32.98
N GLU A 772 -10.12 28.69 32.75
CA GLU A 772 -8.70 29.06 32.62
C GLU A 772 -7.87 28.83 33.88
N GLU A 773 -8.48 28.77 35.07
CA GLU A 773 -7.80 28.48 36.33
C GLU A 773 -7.43 26.98 36.41
N GLU A 774 -8.41 26.10 36.15
CA GLU A 774 -8.22 24.65 36.04
C GLU A 774 -7.18 24.28 34.97
N LYS A 775 -7.19 24.95 33.82
CA LYS A 775 -6.17 24.75 32.78
C LYS A 775 -4.77 25.06 33.29
N LYS A 776 -4.58 26.17 34.01
CA LYS A 776 -3.28 26.60 34.52
C LYS A 776 -2.75 25.67 35.60
N ASP A 777 -3.62 25.17 36.46
CA ASP A 777 -3.29 24.20 37.50
C ASP A 777 -2.78 22.87 36.88
N ILE A 778 -3.60 22.24 36.04
CA ILE A 778 -3.25 20.97 35.37
C ILE A 778 -2.03 21.12 34.45
N ILE A 779 -1.94 22.21 33.67
CA ILE A 779 -0.78 22.46 32.80
C ILE A 779 0.47 22.78 33.63
N GLY A 780 0.34 23.50 34.75
CA GLY A 780 1.44 23.83 35.65
C GLY A 780 2.05 22.60 36.30
N ASN A 781 1.21 21.71 36.86
CA ASN A 781 1.65 20.44 37.45
C ASN A 781 2.38 19.57 36.42
N MET A 782 1.88 19.50 35.18
CA MET A 782 2.58 18.79 34.10
C MET A 782 3.87 19.50 33.64
N GLN A 783 3.89 20.83 33.56
CA GLN A 783 5.09 21.61 33.26
C GLN A 783 6.20 21.37 34.29
N GLU A 784 5.86 21.20 35.57
CA GLU A 784 6.82 20.88 36.63
C GLU A 784 7.53 19.53 36.38
N LEU A 785 6.78 18.50 35.95
CA LEU A 785 7.37 17.18 35.63
C LEU A 785 8.39 17.27 34.48
N PHE A 786 8.05 18.03 33.43
CA PHE A 786 8.98 18.30 32.33
C PHE A 786 10.19 19.12 32.79
N TYR A 787 9.97 20.19 33.55
CA TYR A 787 11.02 21.06 34.10
C TYR A 787 12.04 20.26 34.95
N THR A 788 11.55 19.41 35.86
CA THR A 788 12.37 18.53 36.69
C THR A 788 13.23 17.58 35.85
N LEU A 789 12.68 16.97 34.79
CA LEU A 789 13.46 16.10 33.89
C LEU A 789 14.44 16.88 33.00
N ILE A 790 14.07 18.07 32.54
CA ILE A 790 14.94 18.94 31.76
C ILE A 790 16.15 19.37 32.60
N ASN A 791 15.97 19.69 33.89
CA ASN A 791 17.09 19.99 34.77
C ASN A 791 17.93 18.75 35.13
N GLN A 792 17.37 17.54 35.05
CA GLN A 792 18.08 16.27 35.25
C GLN A 792 18.67 15.67 33.97
N HIS A 793 18.53 16.31 32.79
CA HIS A 793 18.75 15.67 31.49
C HIS A 793 20.13 15.03 31.30
N ASN A 794 21.18 15.57 31.92
CA ASN A 794 22.54 15.04 31.83
C ASN A 794 22.69 13.62 32.42
N PHE A 795 21.77 13.21 33.31
CA PHE A 795 21.75 11.88 33.92
C PHE A 795 20.75 10.92 33.26
N LEU A 796 19.93 11.40 32.31
CA LEU A 796 18.93 10.58 31.63
C LEU A 796 19.57 9.77 30.49
N PRO A 797 19.30 8.45 30.38
CA PRO A 797 19.84 7.62 29.30
C PRO A 797 19.24 8.05 27.95
N LYS A 798 19.92 7.71 26.83
CA LYS A 798 19.57 8.19 25.49
C LYS A 798 18.10 7.95 25.11
N SER A 799 17.58 6.76 25.36
CA SER A 799 16.16 6.41 25.14
C SER A 799 15.19 7.26 25.96
N PHE A 800 15.57 7.64 27.19
CA PHE A 800 14.78 8.54 28.00
C PHE A 800 14.82 9.98 27.44
N LYS A 801 16.00 10.48 27.02
CA LYS A 801 16.12 11.79 26.35
C LYS A 801 15.24 11.89 25.10
N ILE A 802 15.19 10.82 24.29
CA ILE A 802 14.31 10.72 23.12
C ILE A 802 12.85 10.90 23.51
N GLY A 803 12.34 10.10 24.47
CA GLY A 803 10.95 10.21 24.88
C GLY A 803 10.62 11.51 25.63
N LEU A 804 11.57 12.12 26.35
CA LEU A 804 11.41 13.47 26.91
C LEU A 804 11.15 14.51 25.82
N ALA A 805 11.97 14.52 24.77
CA ALA A 805 11.76 15.40 23.61
C ALA A 805 10.42 15.08 22.92
N THR A 806 10.14 13.82 22.60
CA THR A 806 8.89 13.44 21.93
C THR A 806 7.65 13.80 22.75
N ALA A 807 7.64 13.53 24.06
CA ALA A 807 6.53 13.91 24.93
C ALA A 807 6.36 15.43 25.02
N TYR A 808 7.46 16.18 25.11
CA TYR A 808 7.43 17.65 25.13
C TYR A 808 6.87 18.20 23.82
N CYS A 809 7.36 17.74 22.66
CA CYS A 809 6.87 18.17 21.35
C CYS A 809 5.40 17.79 21.09
N LEU A 810 4.97 16.60 21.52
CA LEU A 810 3.56 16.20 21.42
C LEU A 810 2.66 17.05 22.31
N SER A 811 3.13 17.48 23.49
CA SER A 811 2.31 18.20 24.48
C SER A 811 1.83 19.58 24.02
N SER A 812 2.63 20.26 23.19
CA SER A 812 2.51 21.70 22.94
C SER A 812 2.52 22.56 24.22
N ILE A 813 3.29 22.17 25.23
CA ILE A 813 3.64 23.01 26.38
C ILE A 813 4.26 24.33 25.90
N ASP A 814 3.93 25.44 26.58
CA ASP A 814 4.55 26.74 26.28
C ASP A 814 5.95 26.79 26.89
N PRO A 815 6.90 27.52 26.27
CA PRO A 815 8.24 27.72 26.82
C PRO A 815 8.24 28.16 28.28
N PHE A 816 9.19 27.63 29.05
CA PHE A 816 9.36 27.94 30.47
C PHE A 816 9.72 29.41 30.70
N THR A 817 9.51 29.91 31.91
CA THR A 817 10.01 31.24 32.33
C THR A 817 11.54 31.27 32.43
N GLU A 818 12.17 30.12 32.74
CA GLU A 818 13.62 30.01 32.84
C GLU A 818 14.30 29.81 31.48
N LYS A 819 15.20 30.72 31.12
CA LYS A 819 16.00 30.68 29.89
C LYS A 819 16.82 29.38 29.78
N GLN A 820 17.47 28.93 30.85
CA GLN A 820 18.31 27.73 30.86
C GLN A 820 17.51 26.44 30.62
N ALA A 821 16.29 26.33 31.17
CA ALA A 821 15.40 25.21 30.88
C ALA A 821 15.00 25.18 29.41
N ASN A 822 14.60 26.33 28.84
CA ASN A 822 14.30 26.46 27.40
C ASN A 822 15.50 26.10 26.50
N GLN A 823 16.70 26.56 26.84
CA GLN A 823 17.93 26.19 26.11
C GLN A 823 18.20 24.69 26.20
N SER A 824 18.02 24.09 27.37
CA SER A 824 18.22 22.65 27.57
C SER A 824 17.25 21.81 26.75
N ILE A 825 15.94 22.10 26.81
CA ILE A 825 14.94 21.35 26.02
C ILE A 825 15.06 21.63 24.51
N LEU A 826 15.47 22.82 24.09
CA LEU A 826 15.80 23.12 22.69
C LEU A 826 16.93 22.19 22.20
N MET A 827 18.03 22.09 22.95
CA MET A 827 19.16 21.23 22.56
C MET A 827 18.79 19.75 22.55
N ILE A 828 18.09 19.25 23.57
CA ILE A 828 17.61 17.85 23.62
C ILE A 828 16.66 17.57 22.44
N THR A 829 15.75 18.49 22.14
CA THR A 829 14.79 18.33 21.03
C THR A 829 15.47 18.35 19.67
N LEU A 830 16.47 19.23 19.48
CA LEU A 830 17.26 19.32 18.26
C LEU A 830 18.13 18.08 18.06
N GLU A 831 18.85 17.61 19.08
CA GLU A 831 19.66 16.39 19.00
C GLU A 831 18.80 15.15 18.69
N VAL A 832 17.63 15.02 19.33
CA VAL A 832 16.68 13.93 19.03
C VAL A 832 16.12 14.03 17.61
N LEU A 833 15.78 15.24 17.11
CA LEU A 833 15.33 15.41 15.73
C LEU A 833 16.43 15.01 14.73
N LEU A 834 17.66 15.48 14.93
CA LEU A 834 18.77 15.26 13.99
C LEU A 834 19.25 13.81 14.03
N ASP A 835 19.73 13.34 15.18
CA ASP A 835 20.43 12.06 15.30
C ASP A 835 19.47 10.86 15.28
N GLU A 836 18.28 11.01 15.89
CA GLU A 836 17.38 9.88 16.15
C GLU A 836 16.17 9.83 15.23
N ILE A 837 15.63 10.98 14.80
CA ILE A 837 14.51 11.00 13.84
C ILE A 837 15.02 11.02 12.40
N LEU A 838 15.81 12.03 12.04
CA LEU A 838 16.26 12.24 10.66
C LEU A 838 17.41 11.32 10.25
N CYS A 839 18.34 11.01 11.16
CA CYS A 839 19.34 9.95 10.97
C CYS A 839 18.81 8.53 11.27
N ILE A 840 17.49 8.37 11.46
CA ILE A 840 16.81 7.07 11.62
C ILE A 840 17.47 6.22 12.72
N ASN A 841 17.38 6.72 13.96
CA ASN A 841 17.92 6.10 15.17
C ASN A 841 19.43 5.82 15.01
N GLY A 842 20.19 6.85 14.59
CA GLY A 842 21.62 6.80 14.26
C GLY A 842 22.01 5.90 13.08
N SER A 843 21.08 5.17 12.47
CA SER A 843 21.39 4.09 11.52
C SER A 843 21.76 4.61 10.13
N LEU A 844 21.33 5.83 9.75
CA LEU A 844 21.60 6.40 8.43
C LEU A 844 23.09 6.61 8.17
N ASN A 845 23.82 7.19 9.14
CA ASN A 845 25.27 7.35 9.04
C ASN A 845 25.97 5.99 8.97
N TYR A 846 25.61 5.04 9.84
CA TYR A 846 26.15 3.68 9.83
C TYR A 846 25.95 2.96 8.48
N TRP A 847 24.78 3.11 7.85
CA TRP A 847 24.50 2.54 6.53
C TRP A 847 25.32 3.19 5.40
N LEU A 848 25.59 4.49 5.49
CA LEU A 848 26.41 5.21 4.50
C LEU A 848 27.92 4.94 4.66
N GLU A 849 28.39 4.79 5.91
CA GLU A 849 29.74 4.32 6.23
C GLU A 849 29.97 2.86 5.80
N LYS A 850 28.93 2.02 5.94
CA LYS A 850 29.00 0.57 5.68
C LYS A 850 27.92 0.08 4.70
N PRO A 851 27.95 0.50 3.43
CA PRO A 851 26.93 0.12 2.44
C PRO A 851 26.90 -1.39 2.16
N ASN A 852 28.01 -2.09 2.42
CA ASN A 852 28.12 -3.54 2.24
C ASN A 852 27.35 -4.36 3.29
N GLU A 853 26.96 -3.74 4.43
CA GLU A 853 26.09 -4.37 5.44
C GLU A 853 24.59 -4.14 5.15
N ILE A 854 24.23 -3.30 4.17
CA ILE A 854 22.83 -3.08 3.78
C ILE A 854 22.34 -4.29 2.97
N ASP A 855 21.30 -4.96 3.46
CA ASP A 855 20.63 -6.05 2.75
C ASP A 855 19.17 -5.68 2.36
N ALA A 856 18.47 -6.63 1.74
CA ALA A 856 17.07 -6.45 1.35
C ALA A 856 16.09 -6.38 2.54
N SER A 857 16.51 -6.74 3.76
CA SER A 857 15.71 -6.55 4.98
C SER A 857 15.87 -5.12 5.52
N ILE A 858 17.09 -4.57 5.47
CA ILE A 858 17.40 -3.19 5.83
C ILE A 858 16.76 -2.22 4.83
N ILE A 859 16.79 -2.51 3.52
CA ILE A 859 16.02 -1.71 2.53
C ILE A 859 14.53 -1.68 2.87
N LYS A 860 13.91 -2.83 3.18
CA LYS A 860 12.49 -2.86 3.58
C LYS A 860 12.23 -2.12 4.89
N LYS A 861 13.19 -2.14 5.83
CA LYS A 861 13.12 -1.34 7.07
C LYS A 861 13.15 0.16 6.73
N ILE A 862 14.11 0.61 5.92
CA ILE A 862 14.21 1.99 5.38
C ILE A 862 12.89 2.41 4.72
N GLU A 863 12.36 1.62 3.79
CA GLU A 863 11.09 1.89 3.11
C GLU A 863 9.90 1.97 4.09
N SER A 864 9.88 1.12 5.13
CA SER A 864 8.84 1.13 6.17
C SER A 864 8.89 2.35 7.10
N HIS A 865 10.02 3.07 7.20
CA HIS A 865 10.09 4.23 8.08
C HIS A 865 9.09 5.34 7.71
N LYS A 866 8.65 5.42 6.44
CA LYS A 866 7.53 6.29 6.00
C LYS A 866 6.26 6.15 6.85
N THR A 867 5.98 4.96 7.40
CA THR A 867 4.76 4.69 8.19
C THR A 867 5.03 4.59 9.69
N THR A 868 6.28 4.71 10.13
CA THR A 868 6.60 4.70 11.57
C THR A 868 6.04 5.95 12.27
N PRO A 869 5.49 5.83 13.51
CA PRO A 869 4.94 6.97 14.24
C PRO A 869 5.92 8.13 14.42
N LEU A 870 7.23 7.85 14.39
CA LEU A 870 8.30 8.82 14.53
C LEU A 870 8.32 9.85 13.39
N PHE A 871 8.13 9.42 12.13
CA PHE A 871 8.05 10.34 10.99
C PHE A 871 6.80 11.23 11.05
N LEU A 872 5.71 10.75 11.66
CA LEU A 872 4.52 11.56 11.92
C LEU A 872 4.71 12.60 13.05
N SER A 873 5.78 12.49 13.85
CA SER A 873 6.13 13.45 14.90
C SER A 873 7.03 14.60 14.42
N ILE A 874 7.55 14.54 13.19
CA ILE A 874 8.44 15.56 12.63
C ILE A 874 7.84 16.99 12.69
N PRO A 875 6.57 17.24 12.29
CA PRO A 875 6.01 18.60 12.36
C PRO A 875 5.88 19.15 13.81
N PRO A 876 5.39 18.38 14.82
CA PRO A 876 5.50 18.76 16.22
C PRO A 876 6.93 19.10 16.68
N PHE A 877 7.95 18.33 16.28
CA PHE A 877 9.35 18.62 16.62
C PHE A 877 9.79 19.97 16.05
N ILE A 878 9.54 20.23 14.77
CA ILE A 878 9.92 21.50 14.12
C ILE A 878 9.19 22.68 14.77
N GLN A 879 7.88 22.60 14.95
CA GLN A 879 7.09 23.66 15.61
C GLN A 879 7.58 23.96 17.02
N THR A 880 8.03 22.93 17.76
CA THR A 880 8.59 23.08 19.10
C THR A 880 9.95 23.77 19.07
N ILE A 881 10.84 23.36 18.16
CA ILE A 881 12.15 24.01 17.97
C ILE A 881 11.95 25.46 17.57
N SER A 882 11.18 25.73 16.51
CA SER A 882 10.85 27.10 16.06
C SER A 882 10.28 27.94 17.20
N GLY A 883 9.31 27.42 17.96
CA GLY A 883 8.72 28.11 19.11
C GLY A 883 9.72 28.42 20.23
N LEU A 884 10.61 27.48 20.56
CA LEU A 884 11.67 27.68 21.55
C LEU A 884 12.71 28.71 21.10
N VAL A 885 13.15 28.66 19.83
CA VAL A 885 14.13 29.60 19.27
C VAL A 885 13.52 31.01 19.18
N LEU A 886 12.28 31.13 18.72
CA LEU A 886 11.51 32.39 18.71
C LEU A 886 11.32 32.98 20.12
N ASN A 887 11.01 32.14 21.13
CA ASN A 887 10.86 32.58 22.51
C ASN A 887 12.19 32.97 23.19
N LEU A 888 13.29 32.27 22.86
CA LEU A 888 14.61 32.61 23.36
C LEU A 888 15.13 33.92 22.76
N SER A 889 14.82 34.21 21.49
CA SER A 889 15.13 35.47 20.79
C SER A 889 16.61 35.89 20.82
N ASP A 890 17.51 34.93 21.03
CA ASP A 890 18.91 35.16 21.38
C ASP A 890 19.82 34.68 20.26
N ASN A 891 20.63 35.60 19.73
CA ASN A 891 21.58 35.34 18.65
C ASN A 891 22.54 34.19 18.95
N ASP A 892 22.92 33.94 20.21
CA ASP A 892 23.84 32.86 20.53
C ASP A 892 23.14 31.48 20.53
N ASN A 893 21.85 31.43 20.86
CA ASN A 893 21.03 30.23 20.65
C ASN A 893 20.76 30.00 19.16
N ASN A 894 20.50 31.07 18.40
CA ASN A 894 20.30 30.99 16.95
C ASN A 894 21.55 30.42 16.25
N LYS A 895 22.75 30.91 16.61
CA LYS A 895 24.03 30.35 16.15
C LYS A 895 24.23 28.90 16.57
N LEU A 896 23.89 28.53 17.81
CA LEU A 896 24.07 27.16 18.30
C LEU A 896 23.17 26.15 17.56
N VAL A 897 21.92 26.52 17.28
CA VAL A 897 21.01 25.74 16.43
C VAL A 897 21.58 25.62 15.02
N LEU A 898 22.02 26.73 14.41
CA LEU A 898 22.61 26.71 13.08
C LEU A 898 23.89 25.89 12.99
N LEU A 899 24.74 25.93 14.02
CA LEU A 899 25.96 25.12 14.10
C LEU A 899 25.61 23.64 14.12
N LYS A 900 24.70 23.20 15.00
CA LYS A 900 24.20 21.82 15.02
C LYS A 900 23.56 21.38 13.70
N LEU A 901 22.82 22.26 13.01
CA LEU A 901 22.28 21.98 11.68
C LEU A 901 23.40 21.86 10.63
N CYS A 902 24.44 22.70 10.68
CA CYS A 902 25.61 22.61 9.82
C CYS A 902 26.41 21.32 10.07
N ASP A 903 26.65 20.95 11.33
CA ASP A 903 27.39 19.75 11.70
C ASP A 903 26.67 18.48 11.22
N PHE A 904 25.36 18.38 11.48
CA PHE A 904 24.50 17.28 11.00
C PHE A 904 24.50 17.19 9.47
N THR A 905 24.25 18.30 8.78
CA THR A 905 24.19 18.31 7.32
C THR A 905 25.54 18.06 6.68
N TYR A 906 26.64 18.55 7.27
CA TYR A 906 28.00 18.28 6.82
C TYR A 906 28.36 16.80 6.99
N SER A 907 28.13 16.22 8.17
CA SER A 907 28.39 14.80 8.44
C SER A 907 27.59 13.87 7.50
N LEU A 908 26.29 14.12 7.34
CA LEU A 908 25.46 13.36 6.39
C LEU A 908 25.92 13.54 4.93
N ASN A 909 26.37 14.74 4.57
CA ASN A 909 26.87 15.05 3.24
C ASN A 909 28.23 14.41 2.95
N GLU A 910 29.14 14.38 3.92
CA GLU A 910 30.43 13.69 3.85
C GLU A 910 30.21 12.17 3.71
N ASN A 911 29.36 11.59 4.56
CA ASN A 911 28.99 10.17 4.47
C ASN A 911 28.35 9.80 3.12
N TRP A 912 27.45 10.65 2.60
CA TRP A 912 26.88 10.45 1.25
C TRP A 912 27.92 10.62 0.13
N SER A 913 28.85 11.58 0.26
CA SER A 913 29.92 11.81 -0.72
C SER A 913 30.95 10.69 -0.72
N ASN A 914 31.29 10.14 0.45
CA ASN A 914 32.19 8.99 0.59
C ASN A 914 31.55 7.73 -0.02
N TYR A 915 30.26 7.48 0.22
CA TYR A 915 29.51 6.46 -0.52
C TYR A 915 29.48 6.74 -2.04
N GLY A 916 29.40 8.02 -2.43
CA GLY A 916 29.49 8.48 -3.81
C GLY A 916 30.84 8.17 -4.48
N ASN A 917 31.96 8.30 -3.75
CA ASN A 917 33.31 8.27 -4.32
C ASN A 917 34.03 6.92 -4.18
N VAL A 918 33.70 6.08 -3.19
CA VAL A 918 34.37 4.78 -3.03
C VAL A 918 33.95 3.81 -4.15
N GLU A 919 34.93 3.39 -4.94
CA GLU A 919 34.81 2.28 -5.90
C GLU A 919 34.85 0.94 -5.15
N PHE A 920 33.75 0.57 -4.50
CA PHE A 920 33.58 -0.77 -3.97
C PHE A 920 33.68 -1.78 -5.13
N PRO A 921 34.50 -2.86 -5.02
CA PRO A 921 34.77 -3.77 -6.15
C PRO A 921 33.53 -4.51 -6.67
N SER A 922 32.47 -4.57 -5.87
CA SER A 922 31.08 -4.65 -6.34
C SER A 922 30.14 -4.23 -5.20
N PRO A 923 29.56 -3.01 -5.18
CA PRO A 923 28.59 -2.67 -4.14
C PRO A 923 27.35 -3.57 -4.29
N PRO A 924 26.85 -4.21 -3.22
CA PRO A 924 25.75 -5.18 -3.33
C PRO A 924 24.43 -4.55 -3.79
N ILE A 925 24.30 -3.23 -3.67
CA ILE A 925 23.13 -2.45 -4.05
C ILE A 925 23.59 -1.29 -4.96
N PRO A 926 23.00 -1.08 -6.16
CA PRO A 926 23.31 0.07 -6.99
C PRO A 926 23.02 1.40 -6.27
N LYS A 927 23.86 2.42 -6.50
CA LYS A 927 23.70 3.77 -5.88
C LYS A 927 22.30 4.36 -6.11
N SER A 928 21.70 4.12 -7.28
CA SER A 928 20.32 4.50 -7.61
C SER A 928 19.24 3.75 -6.81
N MET A 929 19.48 2.50 -6.43
CA MET A 929 18.56 1.70 -5.61
C MET A 929 18.62 2.11 -4.14
N LEU A 930 19.82 2.30 -3.57
CA LEU A 930 19.94 2.84 -2.21
C LEU A 930 19.38 4.28 -2.14
N ARG A 931 19.64 5.11 -3.16
CA ARG A 931 18.99 6.43 -3.26
C ARG A 931 17.48 6.30 -3.23
N LYS A 932 16.88 5.43 -4.04
CA LYS A 932 15.43 5.26 -4.09
C LYS A 932 14.83 4.81 -2.75
N ALA A 933 15.56 3.99 -1.98
CA ALA A 933 15.14 3.60 -0.63
C ALA A 933 15.22 4.79 0.36
N LEU A 934 16.31 5.56 0.32
CA LEU A 934 16.55 6.71 1.22
C LEU A 934 15.82 7.99 0.81
N ASP A 935 15.28 8.09 -0.41
CA ASP A 935 14.55 9.26 -0.92
C ASP A 935 13.43 9.77 0.03
N PRO A 936 12.55 8.94 0.63
CA PRO A 936 11.66 9.39 1.72
C PRO A 936 12.34 10.10 2.89
N SER A 937 13.52 9.62 3.29
CA SER A 937 14.29 10.13 4.42
C SER A 937 14.93 11.46 4.05
N PHE A 938 15.49 11.56 2.84
CA PHE A 938 15.97 12.83 2.28
C PHE A 938 14.84 13.85 2.11
N GLN A 939 13.66 13.44 1.61
CA GLN A 939 12.48 14.30 1.54
C GLN A 939 12.03 14.77 2.92
N ALA A 940 12.07 13.93 3.95
CA ALA A 940 11.76 14.31 5.33
C ALA A 940 12.81 15.29 5.91
N ILE A 941 14.10 15.09 5.61
CA ILE A 941 15.19 16.03 5.96
C ILE A 941 14.95 17.38 5.27
N PHE A 942 14.70 17.39 3.96
CA PHE A 942 14.40 18.61 3.21
C PHE A 942 13.14 19.31 3.70
N GLN A 943 12.07 18.57 4.03
CA GLN A 943 10.85 19.14 4.65
C GLN A 943 11.15 19.75 6.00
N SER A 944 11.98 19.09 6.82
CA SER A 944 12.33 19.56 8.17
C SER A 944 13.19 20.80 8.14
N LEU A 945 14.28 20.78 7.37
CA LEU A 945 15.14 21.94 7.16
C LEU A 945 14.37 23.08 6.51
N SER A 946 13.55 22.79 5.48
CA SER A 946 12.71 23.81 4.81
C SER A 946 11.77 24.49 5.82
N LEU A 947 10.96 23.73 6.56
CA LEU A 947 10.01 24.33 7.51
C LEU A 947 10.72 25.07 8.64
N LEU A 948 11.79 24.49 9.22
CA LEU A 948 12.55 25.12 10.30
C LEU A 948 13.19 26.44 9.84
N PHE A 949 13.92 26.45 8.73
CA PHE A 949 14.53 27.67 8.19
C PHE A 949 13.48 28.69 7.73
N PHE A 950 12.29 28.27 7.31
CA PHE A 950 11.18 29.17 7.00
C PHE A 950 10.68 29.87 8.28
N GLU A 951 10.42 29.11 9.35
CA GLU A 951 9.84 29.63 10.59
C GLU A 951 10.83 30.50 11.41
N ILE A 952 12.12 30.17 11.47
CA ILE A 952 13.13 30.95 12.23
C ILE A 952 13.78 32.09 11.42
N SER A 953 13.52 32.19 10.11
CA SER A 953 14.17 33.17 9.21
C SER A 953 14.08 34.63 9.67
N SER A 954 13.05 35.00 10.42
CA SER A 954 12.78 36.36 10.92
C SER A 954 13.63 36.79 12.11
N ILE A 955 14.31 35.84 12.78
CA ILE A 955 15.15 36.08 13.96
C ILE A 955 16.62 35.72 13.76
N LEU A 956 16.97 35.06 12.65
CA LEU A 956 18.36 34.91 12.24
C LEU A 956 18.95 36.29 11.89
N THR A 957 20.25 36.50 12.08
CA THR A 957 20.87 37.68 11.47
C THR A 957 20.93 37.53 9.93
N PRO A 958 21.13 38.61 9.17
CA PRO A 958 21.36 38.52 7.73
C PRO A 958 22.55 37.62 7.37
N ILE A 959 23.62 37.61 8.19
CA ILE A 959 24.79 36.74 7.98
C ILE A 959 24.46 35.27 8.26
N ASP A 960 23.73 34.99 9.33
CA ASP A 960 23.22 33.65 9.64
C ASP A 960 22.29 33.11 8.54
N SER A 961 21.56 34.01 7.89
CA SER A 961 20.69 33.67 6.74
C SER A 961 21.49 33.31 5.49
N VAL A 962 22.66 33.92 5.27
CA VAL A 962 23.63 33.47 4.26
C VAL A 962 24.16 32.07 4.59
N VAL A 963 24.46 31.78 5.87
CA VAL A 963 24.90 30.44 6.30
C VAL A 963 23.80 29.40 6.08
N GLY A 964 22.53 29.73 6.32
CA GLY A 964 21.39 28.87 6.00
C GLY A 964 21.27 28.55 4.50
N ILE A 965 21.50 29.53 3.61
CA ILE A 965 21.55 29.30 2.16
C ILE A 965 22.79 28.45 1.78
N GLU A 966 23.96 28.75 2.34
CA GLU A 966 25.21 28.00 2.11
C GLU A 966 25.08 26.54 2.57
N LEU A 967 24.30 26.25 3.62
CA LEU A 967 23.95 24.89 4.07
C LEU A 967 23.14 24.15 3.01
N PHE A 968 22.03 24.72 2.51
CA PHE A 968 21.22 24.07 1.47
C PHE A 968 22.01 23.84 0.18
N CYS A 969 22.86 24.79 -0.22
CA CYS A 969 23.73 24.67 -1.38
C CYS A 969 24.83 23.61 -1.23
N LYS A 970 25.14 23.14 -0.03
CA LYS A 970 26.13 22.07 0.21
C LYS A 970 25.57 20.66 0.18
N LEU A 971 24.25 20.48 0.17
CA LEU A 971 23.60 19.16 0.22
C LEU A 971 23.77 18.42 -1.13
N THR A 972 24.81 17.61 -1.27
CA THR A 972 25.07 16.77 -2.47
C THR A 972 24.00 15.72 -2.71
N PHE A 973 23.15 15.43 -1.72
CA PHE A 973 21.98 14.57 -1.87
C PHE A 973 20.73 15.34 -2.34
N ILE A 974 20.82 16.57 -2.83
CA ILE A 974 19.74 17.20 -3.63
C ILE A 974 19.79 16.58 -5.04
N GLY A 975 18.81 15.70 -5.31
CA GLY A 975 18.81 14.82 -6.49
C GLY A 975 17.64 15.04 -7.44
N SER A 976 16.56 15.69 -7.00
CA SER A 976 15.34 15.95 -7.78
C SER A 976 15.05 17.45 -7.93
N ASP A 977 14.13 17.80 -8.83
CA ASP A 977 13.60 19.17 -8.94
C ASP A 977 12.54 19.44 -7.86
N ASP A 978 11.95 18.39 -7.29
CA ASP A 978 10.97 18.48 -6.21
C ASP A 978 11.67 18.83 -4.89
N ASP A 979 12.89 18.32 -4.67
CA ASP A 979 13.80 18.71 -3.59
C ASP A 979 14.04 20.24 -3.60
N VAL A 980 14.32 20.79 -4.80
CA VAL A 980 14.59 22.24 -4.98
C VAL A 980 13.32 23.09 -4.83
N GLN A 981 12.17 22.62 -5.33
CA GLN A 981 10.88 23.30 -5.10
C GLN A 981 10.49 23.33 -3.61
N LEU A 982 10.78 22.24 -2.89
CA LEU A 982 10.49 22.07 -1.47
C LEU A 982 11.31 23.02 -0.58
N ILE A 983 12.61 23.15 -0.81
CA ILE A 983 13.47 24.10 -0.07
C ILE A 983 13.34 25.54 -0.58
N GLY A 984 12.93 25.74 -1.84
CA GLY A 984 12.88 27.04 -2.50
C GLY A 984 12.01 28.10 -1.82
N LYS A 985 11.02 27.70 -1.03
CA LYS A 985 10.26 28.63 -0.16
C LYS A 985 11.16 29.28 0.90
N SER A 986 11.96 28.47 1.58
CA SER A 986 12.81 28.89 2.70
C SER A 986 14.03 29.65 2.21
N ILE A 987 14.60 29.24 1.07
CA ILE A 987 15.65 30.02 0.37
C ILE A 987 15.15 31.44 0.08
N ARG A 988 13.92 31.61 -0.41
CA ARG A 988 13.31 32.93 -0.64
C ARG A 988 13.10 33.73 0.65
N THR A 989 12.73 33.10 1.76
CA THR A 989 12.56 33.80 3.04
C THR A 989 13.90 34.18 3.69
N LEU A 990 14.90 33.31 3.64
CA LEU A 990 16.27 33.62 4.07
C LEU A 990 16.87 34.75 3.22
N ALA A 991 16.70 34.70 1.90
CA ALA A 991 17.12 35.77 1.00
C ALA A 991 16.45 37.11 1.34
N LYS A 992 15.16 37.11 1.70
CA LYS A 992 14.48 38.33 2.19
C LYS A 992 15.07 38.92 3.47
N ASN A 993 15.73 38.12 4.32
CA ASN A 993 16.45 38.63 5.49
C ASN A 993 17.88 39.08 5.11
N VAL A 994 18.53 38.41 4.15
CA VAL A 994 19.82 38.85 3.56
C VAL A 994 19.70 40.26 2.95
N LEU A 995 18.54 40.64 2.37
CA LEU A 995 18.27 42.00 1.89
C LEU A 995 18.58 43.13 2.89
N VAL A 996 18.52 42.84 4.19
CA VAL A 996 18.66 43.85 5.26
C VAL A 996 20.13 44.26 5.48
N SER A 997 21.10 43.57 4.89
CA SER A 997 22.53 43.90 5.05
C SER A 997 23.34 43.75 3.76
N GLU A 998 23.93 44.85 3.31
CA GLU A 998 24.87 44.87 2.18
C GLU A 998 26.04 43.88 2.37
N CYS A 999 26.55 43.75 3.60
CA CYS A 999 27.61 42.78 3.93
C CYS A 999 27.15 41.32 3.76
N ALA A 1000 25.87 41.02 4.03
CA ALA A 1000 25.30 39.70 3.77
C ALA A 1000 25.07 39.46 2.27
N ILE A 1001 24.66 40.48 1.52
CA ILE A 1001 24.53 40.43 0.06
C ILE A 1001 25.89 40.15 -0.60
N ILE A 1002 26.93 40.91 -0.23
CA ILE A 1002 28.33 40.69 -0.66
C ILE A 1002 28.75 39.25 -0.37
N ARG A 1003 28.62 38.81 0.89
CA ARG A 1003 29.03 37.47 1.32
C ARG A 1003 28.31 36.34 0.57
N LEU A 1004 27.05 36.53 0.17
CA LEU A 1004 26.34 35.52 -0.64
C LEU A 1004 26.86 35.50 -2.09
N ILE A 1005 27.15 36.65 -2.69
CA ILE A 1005 27.70 36.77 -4.04
C ILE A 1005 29.11 36.16 -4.10
N ASP A 1006 29.96 36.46 -3.11
CA ASP A 1006 31.30 35.86 -2.95
C ASP A 1006 31.28 34.33 -2.78
N LYS A 1007 30.13 33.77 -2.40
CA LYS A 1007 29.89 32.34 -2.21
C LYS A 1007 29.20 31.65 -3.40
N MET A 1008 28.72 32.40 -4.39
CA MET A 1008 28.10 31.84 -5.57
C MET A 1008 29.15 31.11 -6.42
N PRO A 1009 28.97 29.81 -6.76
CA PRO A 1009 29.93 29.08 -7.57
C PRO A 1009 30.19 29.78 -8.91
N LEU A 1010 31.45 29.77 -9.33
CA LEU A 1010 31.84 30.26 -10.65
C LEU A 1010 31.64 29.15 -11.67
N TYR A 1011 31.13 29.48 -12.86
CA TYR A 1011 30.74 28.48 -13.87
C TYR A 1011 31.78 27.40 -14.21
N TYR A 1012 33.08 27.70 -14.11
CA TYR A 1012 34.18 26.77 -14.37
C TYR A 1012 34.45 25.78 -13.22
N GLN A 1013 33.89 26.01 -12.03
CA GLN A 1013 33.95 25.13 -10.87
C GLN A 1013 32.88 24.03 -10.91
N VAL A 1014 31.92 24.14 -11.83
CA VAL A 1014 30.74 23.27 -11.95
C VAL A 1014 30.95 22.32 -13.13
N PRO A 1015 30.94 20.99 -12.92
CA PRO A 1015 31.05 20.04 -14.03
C PRO A 1015 29.78 20.05 -14.89
N LYS A 1016 29.94 20.08 -16.22
CA LYS A 1016 28.82 20.24 -17.17
C LYS A 1016 27.82 19.08 -17.15
N ASP A 1017 28.29 17.89 -16.79
CA ASP A 1017 27.50 16.67 -16.70
C ASP A 1017 27.01 16.36 -15.27
N ASP A 1018 27.46 17.12 -14.26
CA ASP A 1018 27.01 16.93 -12.88
C ASP A 1018 25.67 17.64 -12.61
N LYS A 1019 24.62 16.82 -12.51
CA LYS A 1019 23.27 17.25 -12.14
C LYS A 1019 23.23 17.90 -10.75
N ILE A 1020 23.99 17.38 -9.79
CA ILE A 1020 23.98 17.84 -8.38
C ILE A 1020 24.59 19.23 -8.29
N ALA A 1021 25.82 19.42 -8.79
CA ALA A 1021 26.44 20.75 -8.83
C ALA A 1021 25.59 21.77 -9.60
N CYS A 1022 24.91 21.36 -10.68
CA CYS A 1022 23.92 22.22 -11.35
C CYS A 1022 22.74 22.61 -10.46
N LEU A 1023 22.17 21.68 -9.67
CA LEU A 1023 21.08 21.99 -8.74
C LEU A 1023 21.54 22.90 -7.59
N GLN A 1024 22.78 22.75 -7.11
CA GLN A 1024 23.38 23.65 -6.11
C GLN A 1024 23.46 25.10 -6.60
N VAL A 1025 23.82 25.32 -7.86
CA VAL A 1025 23.77 26.65 -8.49
C VAL A 1025 22.33 27.16 -8.65
N VAL A 1026 21.36 26.30 -9.00
CA VAL A 1026 19.94 26.69 -9.04
C VAL A 1026 19.46 27.23 -7.68
N ILE A 1027 19.95 26.69 -6.56
CA ILE A 1027 19.61 27.18 -5.21
C ILE A 1027 20.17 28.59 -4.98
N TYR A 1028 21.44 28.84 -5.32
CA TYR A 1028 22.02 30.19 -5.31
C TYR A 1028 21.24 31.15 -6.23
N PHE A 1029 20.79 30.67 -7.39
CA PHE A 1029 19.98 31.47 -8.30
C PHE A 1029 18.59 31.80 -7.73
N ILE A 1030 17.92 30.90 -7.02
CA ILE A 1030 16.64 31.19 -6.33
C ILE A 1030 16.83 32.25 -5.22
N ALA A 1031 17.97 32.23 -4.53
CA ALA A 1031 18.32 33.28 -3.58
C ALA A 1031 18.60 34.62 -4.29
N LEU A 1032 19.44 34.62 -5.31
CA LEU A 1032 19.80 35.80 -6.10
C LEU A 1032 18.58 36.45 -6.79
N ASP A 1033 17.69 35.64 -7.35
CA ASP A 1033 16.38 36.01 -7.92
C ASP A 1033 15.46 36.76 -6.94
N SER A 1034 15.68 36.57 -5.63
CA SER A 1034 14.98 37.24 -4.54
C SER A 1034 15.70 38.48 -4.00
N LEU A 1035 16.98 38.66 -4.37
CA LEU A 1035 17.89 39.72 -3.89
C LEU A 1035 18.16 40.80 -4.93
N ILE A 1036 18.09 40.45 -6.21
CA ILE A 1036 18.81 41.15 -7.28
C ILE A 1036 18.48 42.64 -7.42
N THR A 1037 17.24 43.04 -7.10
CA THR A 1037 16.78 44.44 -7.13
C THR A 1037 17.39 45.33 -6.04
N SER A 1038 18.07 44.74 -5.05
CA SER A 1038 18.71 45.43 -3.93
C SER A 1038 20.23 45.20 -3.87
N VAL A 1039 20.81 44.52 -4.88
CA VAL A 1039 22.27 44.32 -4.95
C VAL A 1039 22.94 45.62 -5.42
N PRO A 1040 24.01 46.11 -4.75
CA PRO A 1040 24.80 47.25 -5.21
C PRO A 1040 25.23 47.15 -6.69
N HIS A 1041 25.08 48.25 -7.43
CA HIS A 1041 25.27 48.28 -8.89
C HIS A 1041 26.67 47.86 -9.35
N ASN A 1042 27.71 48.08 -8.55
CA ASN A 1042 29.07 47.60 -8.80
C ASN A 1042 29.13 46.06 -8.73
N LEU A 1043 28.61 45.45 -7.65
CA LEU A 1043 28.58 43.99 -7.50
C LEU A 1043 27.78 43.31 -8.61
N ILE A 1044 26.66 43.94 -9.01
CA ILE A 1044 25.90 43.54 -10.20
C ILE A 1044 26.81 43.46 -11.43
N VAL A 1045 27.48 44.55 -11.77
CA VAL A 1045 28.20 44.70 -13.04
C VAL A 1045 29.51 43.92 -13.07
N ASP A 1046 30.23 43.86 -11.96
CA ASP A 1046 31.60 43.37 -11.90
C ASP A 1046 31.70 41.89 -11.47
N HIS A 1047 30.70 41.36 -10.75
CA HIS A 1047 30.69 39.98 -10.26
C HIS A 1047 29.49 39.14 -10.75
N VAL A 1048 28.26 39.65 -10.61
CA VAL A 1048 27.04 38.87 -10.91
C VAL A 1048 26.85 38.67 -12.42
N VAL A 1049 26.86 39.76 -13.20
CA VAL A 1049 26.60 39.73 -14.65
C VAL A 1049 27.57 38.83 -15.42
N PRO A 1050 28.90 38.89 -15.21
CA PRO A 1050 29.83 38.02 -15.91
C PRO A 1050 29.55 36.52 -15.68
N ASN A 1051 29.28 36.13 -14.43
CA ASN A 1051 29.00 34.73 -14.09
C ASN A 1051 27.66 34.27 -14.70
N LEU A 1052 26.61 35.10 -14.68
CA LEU A 1052 25.32 34.80 -15.32
C LEU A 1052 25.43 34.62 -16.84
N PHE A 1053 26.25 35.42 -17.54
CA PHE A 1053 26.46 35.26 -18.98
C PHE A 1053 27.17 33.95 -19.34
N GLU A 1054 28.15 33.51 -18.54
CA GLU A 1054 28.78 32.19 -18.72
C GLU A 1054 27.78 31.05 -18.42
N TYR A 1055 26.91 31.21 -17.40
CA TYR A 1055 25.83 30.25 -17.12
C TYR A 1055 24.72 30.22 -18.19
N MET A 1056 24.53 31.26 -18.99
CA MET A 1056 23.68 31.23 -20.19
C MET A 1056 24.26 30.36 -21.31
N GLU A 1057 25.60 30.26 -21.42
CA GLU A 1057 26.29 29.37 -22.37
C GLU A 1057 26.48 27.93 -21.85
N TYR A 1058 25.93 27.63 -20.67
CA TYR A 1058 26.03 26.34 -20.01
C TYR A 1058 24.99 25.33 -20.55
N PRO A 1059 25.34 24.04 -20.74
CA PRO A 1059 24.44 23.04 -21.33
C PRO A 1059 23.26 22.59 -20.43
N ASN A 1060 22.91 23.36 -19.39
CA ASN A 1060 21.78 23.05 -18.51
C ASN A 1060 20.64 24.05 -18.70
N SER A 1061 19.53 23.58 -19.28
CA SER A 1061 18.39 24.46 -19.61
C SER A 1061 17.71 25.12 -18.40
N LYS A 1062 17.91 24.62 -17.17
CA LYS A 1062 17.37 25.24 -15.95
C LYS A 1062 18.24 26.42 -15.50
N LEU A 1063 19.58 26.24 -15.50
CA LEU A 1063 20.52 27.33 -15.24
C LEU A 1063 20.38 28.44 -16.28
N ASN A 1064 20.19 28.09 -17.55
CA ASN A 1064 19.90 29.05 -18.61
C ASN A 1064 18.60 29.83 -18.30
N ILE A 1065 17.46 29.16 -18.09
CA ILE A 1065 16.17 29.83 -17.76
C ILE A 1065 16.30 30.74 -16.53
N GLN A 1066 16.90 30.27 -15.44
CA GLN A 1066 17.04 31.04 -14.22
C GLN A 1066 18.00 32.24 -14.40
N SER A 1067 19.08 32.10 -15.17
CA SER A 1067 19.97 33.22 -15.52
C SER A 1067 19.21 34.32 -16.25
N HIS A 1068 18.36 33.93 -17.22
CA HIS A 1068 17.50 34.87 -17.96
C HIS A 1068 16.46 35.53 -17.05
N SER A 1069 15.81 34.80 -16.14
CA SER A 1069 14.81 35.40 -15.22
C SER A 1069 15.44 36.41 -14.25
N ILE A 1070 16.64 36.11 -13.72
CA ILE A 1070 17.43 37.05 -12.90
C ILE A 1070 17.80 38.29 -13.73
N LEU A 1071 18.29 38.11 -14.97
CA LEU A 1071 18.62 39.22 -15.87
C LEU A 1071 17.39 40.07 -16.23
N ALA A 1072 16.21 39.47 -16.41
CA ALA A 1072 14.97 40.20 -16.63
C ALA A 1072 14.66 41.13 -15.43
N LYS A 1073 14.86 40.65 -14.19
CA LYS A 1073 14.74 41.50 -12.99
C LYS A 1073 15.83 42.58 -12.89
N MET A 1074 17.03 42.34 -13.41
CA MET A 1074 18.11 43.34 -13.44
C MET A 1074 17.76 44.51 -14.37
N PHE A 1075 17.13 44.24 -15.51
CA PHE A 1075 16.63 45.29 -16.41
C PHE A 1075 15.38 46.02 -15.89
N ALA A 1076 14.70 45.47 -14.87
CA ALA A 1076 13.63 46.14 -14.13
C ALA A 1076 14.15 47.11 -13.04
N ILE A 1077 15.46 47.16 -12.79
CA ILE A 1077 16.07 48.20 -11.95
C ILE A 1077 16.11 49.50 -12.79
N PRO A 1078 15.53 50.62 -12.33
CA PRO A 1078 15.39 51.85 -13.12
C PRO A 1078 16.72 52.65 -13.22
N ASN A 1079 17.75 52.03 -13.79
CA ASN A 1079 19.09 52.58 -13.94
C ASN A 1079 19.51 52.56 -15.43
N PHE A 1080 19.33 53.70 -16.10
CA PHE A 1080 19.68 53.91 -17.50
C PHE A 1080 21.14 53.58 -17.85
N HIS A 1081 22.08 53.86 -16.95
CA HIS A 1081 23.50 53.57 -17.17
C HIS A 1081 23.79 52.07 -17.11
N LEU A 1082 23.12 51.36 -16.20
CA LEU A 1082 23.17 49.89 -16.11
C LEU A 1082 22.61 49.26 -17.40
N SER A 1083 21.43 49.67 -17.85
CA SER A 1083 20.81 49.19 -19.10
C SER A 1083 21.72 49.41 -20.32
N ILE A 1084 22.32 50.60 -20.47
CA ILE A 1084 23.24 50.90 -21.58
C ILE A 1084 24.47 49.99 -21.58
N LYS A 1085 25.06 49.69 -20.41
CA LYS A 1085 26.22 48.79 -20.31
C LYS A 1085 25.83 47.32 -20.54
N MET A 1086 24.74 46.87 -19.92
CA MET A 1086 24.36 45.46 -19.88
C MET A 1086 23.66 44.95 -21.14
N VAL A 1087 22.70 45.69 -21.72
CA VAL A 1087 21.87 45.18 -22.83
C VAL A 1087 22.70 44.73 -24.06
N PRO A 1088 23.75 45.46 -24.50
CA PRO A 1088 24.62 45.01 -25.59
C PRO A 1088 25.39 43.72 -25.26
N MET A 1089 25.84 43.57 -24.01
CA MET A 1089 26.56 42.38 -23.56
C MET A 1089 25.63 41.16 -23.44
N TYR A 1090 24.42 41.39 -22.89
CA TYR A 1090 23.38 40.37 -22.79
C TYR A 1090 22.99 39.86 -24.18
N LEU A 1091 22.58 40.74 -25.10
CA LEU A 1091 22.13 40.33 -26.44
C LEU A 1091 23.22 39.58 -27.21
N LYS A 1092 24.47 40.05 -27.15
CA LYS A 1092 25.62 39.37 -27.76
C LYS A 1092 25.77 37.93 -27.24
N SER A 1093 25.63 37.72 -25.95
CA SER A 1093 25.80 36.40 -25.30
C SER A 1093 24.58 35.50 -25.49
N ALA A 1094 23.38 36.07 -25.37
CA ALA A 1094 22.10 35.38 -25.53
C ALA A 1094 21.90 34.88 -26.98
N LEU A 1095 22.23 35.70 -27.97
CA LEU A 1095 22.11 35.34 -29.38
C LEU A 1095 23.24 34.38 -29.82
N LYS A 1096 24.45 34.49 -29.24
CA LYS A 1096 25.54 33.51 -29.42
C LYS A 1096 25.19 32.11 -28.86
N SER A 1097 24.44 32.04 -27.77
CA SER A 1097 23.98 30.77 -27.16
C SER A 1097 22.67 30.22 -27.73
N TYR A 1098 22.01 30.97 -28.62
CA TYR A 1098 20.75 30.61 -29.26
C TYR A 1098 20.99 29.91 -30.62
N PRO A 1099 20.18 28.93 -31.03
CA PRO A 1099 19.10 28.26 -30.29
C PRO A 1099 19.59 27.11 -29.39
N LYS A 1100 20.92 26.94 -29.23
CA LYS A 1100 21.53 25.73 -28.67
C LYS A 1100 21.22 25.52 -27.18
N PHE A 1101 21.25 26.59 -26.39
CA PHE A 1101 21.02 26.57 -24.94
C PHE A 1101 19.92 27.54 -24.52
N THR A 1102 19.95 28.76 -25.06
CA THR A 1102 18.95 29.80 -24.80
C THR A 1102 17.64 29.52 -25.52
N LYS A 1103 16.52 29.55 -24.78
CA LYS A 1103 15.15 29.37 -25.30
C LYS A 1103 14.54 30.71 -25.73
N VAL A 1104 13.66 30.68 -26.73
CA VAL A 1104 12.88 31.84 -27.19
C VAL A 1104 12.09 32.49 -26.05
N SER A 1105 11.49 31.68 -25.17
CA SER A 1105 10.75 32.15 -23.98
C SER A 1105 11.61 32.96 -23.02
N SER A 1106 12.88 32.59 -22.88
CA SER A 1106 13.83 33.25 -21.97
C SER A 1106 14.40 34.53 -22.58
N LEU A 1107 14.63 34.55 -23.91
CA LEU A 1107 14.86 35.80 -24.64
C LEU A 1107 13.70 36.78 -24.49
N TYR A 1108 12.47 36.27 -24.61
CA TYR A 1108 11.24 37.05 -24.51
C TYR A 1108 11.06 37.69 -23.12
N GLU A 1109 11.20 36.92 -22.05
CA GLU A 1109 11.12 37.41 -20.67
C GLU A 1109 12.06 38.60 -20.41
N VAL A 1110 13.33 38.49 -20.83
CA VAL A 1110 14.31 39.57 -20.71
C VAL A 1110 14.00 40.75 -21.63
N MET A 1111 13.60 40.49 -22.88
CA MET A 1111 13.30 41.53 -23.86
C MET A 1111 12.05 42.33 -23.50
N VAL A 1112 11.02 41.70 -22.94
CA VAL A 1112 9.84 42.39 -22.39
C VAL A 1112 10.28 43.33 -21.27
N SER A 1113 11.09 42.86 -20.31
CA SER A 1113 11.61 43.73 -19.25
C SER A 1113 12.45 44.91 -19.78
N ILE A 1114 13.29 44.70 -20.80
CA ILE A 1114 14.05 45.79 -21.45
C ILE A 1114 13.10 46.82 -22.09
N VAL A 1115 11.97 46.40 -22.69
CA VAL A 1115 11.00 47.30 -23.31
C VAL A 1115 10.15 48.03 -22.26
N GLU A 1116 9.64 47.33 -21.25
CA GLU A 1116 8.72 47.89 -20.24
C GLU A 1116 9.41 48.85 -19.26
N ASN A 1117 10.64 48.55 -18.85
CA ASN A 1117 11.34 49.30 -17.78
C ASN A 1117 12.28 50.41 -18.29
N ASN A 1118 12.28 50.66 -19.60
CA ASN A 1118 13.00 51.78 -20.22
C ASN A 1118 12.00 52.73 -20.87
N ALA A 1119 12.31 54.03 -20.89
CA ALA A 1119 11.46 55.02 -21.55
C ALA A 1119 11.27 54.67 -23.06
N PRO A 1120 10.06 54.85 -23.63
CA PRO A 1120 9.74 54.59 -25.04
C PRO A 1120 10.79 55.01 -26.07
N THR A 1121 11.36 56.20 -25.90
CA THR A 1121 12.35 56.81 -26.81
C THR A 1121 13.80 56.45 -26.48
N ASN A 1122 14.04 55.55 -25.51
CA ASN A 1122 15.39 55.12 -25.16
C ASN A 1122 16.02 54.35 -26.33
N PRO A 1123 17.18 54.80 -26.87
CA PRO A 1123 17.84 54.14 -28.00
C PRO A 1123 18.22 52.68 -27.72
N ILE A 1124 18.28 52.24 -26.45
CA ILE A 1124 18.53 50.84 -26.09
C ILE A 1124 17.43 49.89 -26.59
N ILE A 1125 16.17 50.35 -26.65
CA ILE A 1125 15.05 49.52 -27.14
C ILE A 1125 15.22 49.27 -28.64
N LEU A 1126 15.41 50.34 -29.41
CA LEU A 1126 15.64 50.26 -30.86
C LEU A 1126 16.93 49.50 -31.20
N TYR A 1127 18.00 49.69 -30.43
CA TYR A 1127 19.24 48.91 -30.54
C TYR A 1127 18.98 47.41 -30.35
N SER A 1128 18.17 47.05 -29.35
CA SER A 1128 17.87 45.64 -29.04
C SER A 1128 17.10 44.97 -30.16
N ILE A 1129 16.05 45.63 -30.64
CA ILE A 1129 15.22 45.19 -31.76
C ILE A 1129 16.06 45.02 -33.02
N LYS A 1130 16.88 46.03 -33.36
CA LYS A 1130 17.79 45.99 -34.51
C LYS A 1130 18.84 44.88 -34.39
N THR A 1131 19.29 44.57 -33.18
CA THR A 1131 20.25 43.47 -32.93
C THR A 1131 19.59 42.10 -33.17
N ILE A 1132 18.36 41.91 -32.70
CA ILE A 1132 17.55 40.70 -32.98
C ILE A 1132 17.28 40.58 -34.49
N SER A 1133 16.85 41.65 -35.16
CA SER A 1133 16.63 41.69 -36.62
C SER A 1133 17.86 41.27 -37.41
N ASN A 1134 19.04 41.78 -37.06
CA ASN A 1134 20.30 41.36 -37.69
C ASN A 1134 20.63 39.88 -37.41
N SER A 1135 20.35 39.36 -36.21
CA SER A 1135 20.57 37.94 -35.89
C SER A 1135 19.63 37.01 -36.66
N ILE A 1136 18.36 37.40 -36.86
CA ILE A 1136 17.41 36.68 -37.72
C ILE A 1136 17.96 36.61 -39.16
N ILE A 1137 18.38 37.76 -39.69
CA ILE A 1137 18.94 37.89 -41.04
C ILE A 1137 20.17 36.99 -41.21
N ASN A 1138 21.08 36.97 -40.23
CA ASN A 1138 22.26 36.11 -40.28
C ASN A 1138 21.89 34.63 -40.31
N HIS A 1139 21.00 34.15 -39.43
CA HIS A 1139 20.55 32.75 -39.42
C HIS A 1139 19.75 32.32 -40.67
N MET A 1140 19.13 33.27 -41.39
CA MET A 1140 18.56 33.02 -42.71
C MET A 1140 19.66 32.81 -43.76
N ILE A 1141 20.69 33.66 -43.77
CA ILE A 1141 21.80 33.63 -44.73
C ILE A 1141 22.69 32.39 -44.51
N GLU A 1142 23.05 32.09 -43.26
CA GLU A 1142 23.84 30.91 -42.88
C GLU A 1142 23.21 29.62 -43.40
N ASN A 1143 21.89 29.45 -43.23
CA ASN A 1143 21.16 28.27 -43.68
C ASN A 1143 21.18 28.09 -45.21
N ASN A 1144 21.18 29.20 -45.97
CA ASN A 1144 21.32 29.14 -47.43
C ASN A 1144 22.73 28.69 -47.83
N LEU A 1145 23.76 29.17 -47.13
CA LEU A 1145 25.16 28.80 -47.38
C LEU A 1145 25.41 27.32 -47.06
N THR A 1146 24.88 26.80 -45.95
CA THR A 1146 25.00 25.36 -45.62
C THR A 1146 24.28 24.48 -46.63
N ASN A 1147 23.08 24.85 -47.06
CA ASN A 1147 22.31 24.07 -48.04
C ASN A 1147 22.99 24.05 -49.42
N ASN A 1148 23.53 25.19 -49.87
CA ASN A 1148 24.29 25.27 -51.12
C ASN A 1148 25.58 24.41 -51.07
N ASN A 1149 26.30 24.42 -49.94
CA ASN A 1149 27.50 23.60 -49.78
C ASN A 1149 27.20 22.09 -49.72
N ILE A 1150 26.09 21.68 -49.09
CA ILE A 1150 25.64 20.28 -49.10
C ILE A 1150 25.27 19.82 -50.52
N ASN A 1151 24.55 20.64 -51.28
CA ASN A 1151 24.18 20.33 -52.66
C ASN A 1151 25.42 20.23 -53.58
N ASN A 1152 26.39 21.13 -53.44
CA ASN A 1152 27.64 21.08 -54.20
C ASN A 1152 28.49 19.84 -53.85
N ASN A 1153 28.59 19.48 -52.57
CA ASN A 1153 29.36 18.30 -52.16
C ASN A 1153 28.68 16.98 -52.60
N ASN A 1154 27.36 16.88 -52.53
CA ASN A 1154 26.63 15.69 -52.99
C ASN A 1154 26.83 15.41 -54.49
N ASN A 1155 27.05 16.45 -55.31
CA ASN A 1155 27.38 16.28 -56.73
C ASN A 1155 28.84 15.81 -56.98
N ASN A 1156 29.76 16.03 -56.04
CA ASN A 1156 31.18 15.64 -56.17
C ASN A 1156 31.53 14.29 -55.50
N ILE A 1157 30.75 13.82 -54.53
CA ILE A 1157 31.05 12.62 -53.72
C ILE A 1157 31.00 11.29 -54.52
N ASN A 1158 30.51 11.30 -55.77
CA ASN A 1158 30.49 10.12 -56.65
C ASN A 1158 31.86 9.73 -57.25
N ILE A 1159 32.97 10.41 -56.93
CA ILE A 1159 34.30 10.13 -57.49
C ILE A 1159 35.37 9.94 -56.40
N LYS A 1160 35.85 8.69 -56.28
CA LYS A 1160 37.08 8.23 -55.58
C LYS A 1160 37.13 8.30 -54.05
N ASN A 1161 36.77 7.18 -53.40
CA ASN A 1161 37.49 6.72 -52.22
C ASN A 1161 38.87 6.17 -52.63
N ASN A 1162 39.94 6.45 -51.86
CA ASN A 1162 40.87 5.45 -51.30
C ASN A 1162 42.11 6.04 -50.58
N ASN A 1163 42.62 5.27 -49.61
CA ASN A 1163 43.99 5.25 -49.05
C ASN A 1163 44.45 6.39 -48.12
N ASN A 1164 44.02 6.29 -46.85
CA ASN A 1164 44.82 6.02 -45.62
C ASN A 1164 46.33 6.41 -45.48
N ASN A 1165 46.73 6.48 -44.20
CA ASN A 1165 48.07 6.43 -43.58
C ASN A 1165 48.73 7.78 -43.25
N GLN A 1166 49.44 7.96 -42.12
CA GLN A 1166 49.38 7.33 -40.78
C GLN A 1166 50.20 8.22 -39.78
N ASP A 1167 50.34 7.78 -38.52
CA ASP A 1167 51.33 8.23 -37.50
C ASP A 1167 51.06 9.65 -36.91
N ASP A 1168 51.31 10.02 -35.64
CA ASP A 1168 51.77 9.36 -34.39
C ASP A 1168 51.51 10.37 -33.21
N LEU A 1169 51.60 10.14 -31.88
CA LEU A 1169 51.94 9.01 -30.97
C LEU A 1169 51.43 9.34 -29.54
N LEU A 1170 50.90 8.34 -28.78
CA LEU A 1170 50.74 8.28 -27.28
C LEU A 1170 49.80 9.31 -26.56
N GLU A 1171 49.18 9.01 -25.41
CA GLU A 1171 49.00 7.75 -24.66
C GLU A 1171 47.68 7.72 -23.85
N ASP A 1172 47.31 6.50 -23.45
CA ASP A 1172 46.24 5.98 -22.58
C ASP A 1172 45.58 6.88 -21.50
N SER A 1173 44.35 6.59 -21.02
CA SER A 1173 43.66 5.29 -21.00
C SER A 1173 42.13 5.35 -21.22
N SER A 1174 41.57 4.30 -21.82
CA SER A 1174 40.13 4.02 -21.95
C SER A 1174 39.71 2.85 -21.01
N SER A 1175 38.48 2.34 -20.89
CA SER A 1175 37.26 2.43 -21.71
C SER A 1175 36.02 1.98 -20.92
N LEU A 1176 34.81 2.40 -21.35
CA LEU A 1176 33.63 1.52 -21.47
C LEU A 1176 32.53 2.20 -22.31
N ILE A 1177 31.42 1.49 -22.58
CA ILE A 1177 30.25 1.94 -23.38
C ILE A 1177 30.56 2.23 -24.86
N GLY A 1178 30.73 1.16 -25.64
CA GLY A 1178 30.58 1.20 -27.09
C GLY A 1178 29.76 0.00 -27.59
N GLN A 1179 28.44 0.19 -27.84
CA GLN A 1179 27.58 -0.70 -28.65
C GLN A 1179 26.10 -0.22 -28.69
N SER A 1180 25.74 0.70 -29.61
CA SER A 1180 24.30 1.03 -29.83
C SER A 1180 23.93 1.72 -31.17
N HIS A 1181 24.88 2.10 -32.05
CA HIS A 1181 24.58 2.83 -33.30
C HIS A 1181 25.09 2.12 -34.57
N LYS A 1182 24.37 1.08 -35.01
CA LYS A 1182 24.61 0.40 -36.30
C LYS A 1182 23.33 -0.07 -37.03
N ARG A 1183 22.22 0.67 -36.90
CA ARG A 1183 20.91 0.38 -37.55
C ARG A 1183 20.18 1.63 -38.10
N LEU A 1184 20.91 2.68 -38.49
CA LEU A 1184 20.32 3.97 -38.91
C LEU A 1184 20.86 4.56 -40.23
N LYS A 1185 21.52 3.76 -41.09
CA LYS A 1185 22.10 4.26 -42.35
C LYS A 1185 21.32 3.90 -43.63
N ASP A 1186 20.45 2.89 -43.60
CA ASP A 1186 19.83 2.35 -44.81
C ASP A 1186 18.42 2.91 -45.10
N SER A 1187 17.76 3.53 -44.11
CA SER A 1187 16.39 4.07 -44.24
C SER A 1187 16.29 5.39 -45.02
N ASN A 1188 17.38 6.16 -45.13
CA ASN A 1188 17.33 7.56 -45.58
C ASN A 1188 17.33 7.79 -47.10
N LYS A 1189 17.23 6.74 -47.93
CA LYS A 1189 17.40 6.84 -49.40
C LYS A 1189 16.12 7.02 -50.23
N LEU A 1190 14.93 7.10 -49.62
CA LEU A 1190 13.65 7.26 -50.35
C LEU A 1190 12.81 8.50 -49.99
N GLN A 1191 13.33 9.46 -49.19
CA GLN A 1191 12.59 10.68 -48.80
C GLN A 1191 13.25 12.01 -49.21
N GLN A 1192 14.28 11.99 -50.07
CA GLN A 1192 15.05 13.20 -50.47
C GLN A 1192 14.47 13.99 -51.66
N GLN A 1193 13.17 13.84 -51.96
CA GLN A 1193 12.48 14.71 -52.93
C GLN A 1193 11.29 15.39 -52.25
N GLN A 1194 11.21 16.71 -52.38
CA GLN A 1194 10.18 17.58 -51.79
C GLN A 1194 10.16 17.72 -50.26
N GLN A 1195 11.32 17.85 -49.59
CA GLN A 1195 11.31 18.67 -48.37
C GLN A 1195 11.04 20.13 -48.77
N PRO A 1196 9.98 20.78 -48.27
CA PRO A 1196 9.71 22.17 -48.58
C PRO A 1196 10.77 23.08 -47.95
N GLU A 1197 11.02 24.23 -48.57
CA GLU A 1197 11.82 25.31 -47.97
C GLU A 1197 11.16 25.79 -46.66
N GLN A 1198 11.58 25.21 -45.54
CA GLN A 1198 11.18 25.65 -44.21
C GLN A 1198 12.20 26.65 -43.67
N LEU A 1199 11.71 27.69 -43.03
CA LEU A 1199 12.56 28.64 -42.31
C LEU A 1199 13.30 27.92 -41.18
N ASN A 1200 14.61 28.17 -41.05
CA ASN A 1200 15.45 27.69 -39.95
C ASN A 1200 14.75 27.92 -38.60
N ILE A 1201 14.64 26.87 -37.77
CA ILE A 1201 13.97 26.89 -36.46
C ILE A 1201 14.52 28.05 -35.59
N ALA A 1202 15.82 28.33 -35.67
CA ALA A 1202 16.45 29.48 -35.03
C ALA A 1202 15.79 30.81 -35.46
N ALA A 1203 15.76 31.07 -36.76
CA ALA A 1203 15.17 32.29 -37.32
C ALA A 1203 13.66 32.36 -37.05
N LYS A 1204 12.91 31.25 -37.15
CA LYS A 1204 11.47 31.24 -36.87
C LYS A 1204 11.16 31.57 -35.40
N GLY A 1205 11.97 31.08 -34.45
CA GLY A 1205 11.84 31.43 -33.04
C GLY A 1205 12.13 32.91 -32.75
N LEU A 1206 13.20 33.47 -33.33
CA LEU A 1206 13.54 34.89 -33.16
C LEU A 1206 12.55 35.84 -33.85
N ILE A 1207 11.92 35.42 -34.95
CA ILE A 1207 10.84 36.18 -35.58
C ILE A 1207 9.61 36.22 -34.69
N LYS A 1208 9.21 35.09 -34.09
CA LYS A 1208 8.08 35.09 -33.15
C LYS A 1208 8.36 35.95 -31.93
N LEU A 1209 9.58 35.92 -31.40
CA LEU A 1209 10.04 36.90 -30.39
C LEU A 1209 9.86 38.34 -30.88
N LEU A 1210 10.38 38.69 -32.06
CA LEU A 1210 10.30 40.04 -32.63
C LEU A 1210 8.85 40.50 -32.87
N PHE A 1211 7.95 39.59 -33.26
CA PHE A 1211 6.53 39.91 -33.44
C PHE A 1211 5.79 40.03 -32.10
N SER A 1212 5.97 39.10 -31.15
CA SER A 1212 5.31 39.20 -29.83
C SER A 1212 5.79 40.40 -29.02
N LEU A 1213 6.99 40.93 -29.29
CA LEU A 1213 7.45 42.20 -28.70
C LEU A 1213 6.66 43.43 -29.18
N PHE A 1214 5.91 43.36 -30.30
CA PHE A 1214 5.02 44.46 -30.71
C PHE A 1214 4.03 44.85 -29.63
N LEU A 1215 3.61 43.93 -28.75
CA LEU A 1215 2.62 44.19 -27.72
C LEU A 1215 3.09 45.30 -26.76
N TYR A 1216 4.37 45.25 -26.37
CA TYR A 1216 5.00 46.12 -25.37
C TYR A 1216 5.59 47.41 -25.98
N ILE A 1217 5.94 47.39 -27.25
CA ILE A 1217 6.60 48.51 -27.94
C ILE A 1217 5.68 49.74 -28.02
N ASP A 1218 6.16 50.89 -27.58
CA ASP A 1218 5.38 52.15 -27.60
C ASP A 1218 5.15 52.67 -29.02
N ILE A 1219 4.06 53.43 -29.19
CA ILE A 1219 3.67 54.06 -30.46
C ILE A 1219 4.72 55.05 -30.99
N GLN A 1220 5.50 55.70 -30.13
CA GLN A 1220 6.51 56.70 -30.52
C GLN A 1220 7.70 56.13 -31.30
N ILE A 1221 7.94 54.82 -31.24
CA ILE A 1221 9.04 54.14 -31.96
C ILE A 1221 8.55 53.09 -32.95
N ILE A 1222 7.23 52.89 -33.10
CA ILE A 1222 6.70 51.73 -33.82
C ILE A 1222 7.08 51.72 -35.31
N ASP A 1223 7.12 52.88 -35.97
CA ASP A 1223 7.53 52.99 -37.37
C ASP A 1223 8.97 52.53 -37.59
N LEU A 1224 9.87 52.82 -36.64
CA LEU A 1224 11.27 52.41 -36.68
C LEU A 1224 11.43 50.88 -36.49
N VAL A 1225 10.52 50.27 -35.73
CA VAL A 1225 10.47 48.81 -35.51
C VAL A 1225 9.88 48.10 -36.73
N LEU A 1226 8.79 48.64 -37.30
CA LEU A 1226 8.20 48.19 -38.55
C LEU A 1226 9.25 48.20 -39.68
N ASP A 1227 10.06 49.25 -39.77
CA ASP A 1227 11.17 49.34 -40.75
C ASP A 1227 12.33 48.36 -40.49
N GLU A 1228 12.57 47.88 -39.26
CA GLU A 1228 13.51 46.77 -39.00
C GLU A 1228 12.91 45.40 -39.38
N ILE A 1229 11.60 45.21 -39.16
CA ILE A 1229 10.87 44.00 -39.59
C ILE A 1229 10.77 43.91 -41.11
N ARG A 1230 10.61 45.04 -41.79
CA ARG A 1230 10.74 45.20 -43.25
C ARG A 1230 12.02 44.54 -43.77
N LYS A 1231 13.16 44.87 -43.14
CA LYS A 1231 14.50 44.38 -43.51
C LYS A 1231 14.65 42.87 -43.26
N VAL A 1232 14.03 42.35 -42.19
CA VAL A 1232 13.98 40.91 -41.90
C VAL A 1232 13.20 40.17 -43.00
N ILE A 1233 11.98 40.61 -43.31
CA ILE A 1233 11.10 39.90 -44.25
C ILE A 1233 11.61 40.02 -45.69
N ILE A 1234 12.09 41.18 -46.13
CA ILE A 1234 12.69 41.37 -47.48
C ILE A 1234 13.87 40.40 -47.70
N LYS A 1235 14.69 40.15 -46.68
CA LYS A 1235 15.87 39.27 -46.76
C LYS A 1235 15.57 37.78 -46.64
N ALA A 1236 14.34 37.37 -46.34
CA ALA A 1236 14.01 35.94 -46.30
C ALA A 1236 14.14 35.31 -47.70
N PRO A 1237 14.71 34.09 -47.83
CA PRO A 1237 15.29 33.60 -49.07
C PRO A 1237 14.27 33.50 -50.22
N SER A 1238 13.17 32.79 -50.03
CA SER A 1238 12.14 32.58 -51.05
C SER A 1238 10.87 33.37 -50.78
N GLN A 1239 10.16 33.73 -51.86
CA GLN A 1239 8.90 34.47 -51.79
C GLN A 1239 7.85 33.76 -50.93
N LYS A 1240 7.83 32.41 -50.95
CA LYS A 1240 6.93 31.61 -50.10
C LYS A 1240 7.14 31.91 -48.62
N ILE A 1241 8.41 31.93 -48.16
CA ILE A 1241 8.73 32.26 -46.78
C ILE A 1241 8.38 33.73 -46.48
N ARG A 1242 8.60 34.68 -47.41
CA ARG A 1242 8.16 36.08 -47.21
C ARG A 1242 6.66 36.21 -46.98
N LEU A 1243 5.86 35.50 -47.77
CA LEU A 1243 4.39 35.50 -47.63
C LEU A 1243 3.93 34.77 -46.36
N GLU A 1244 4.58 33.68 -45.96
CA GLU A 1244 4.35 33.03 -44.66
C GLU A 1244 4.64 34.00 -43.50
N LEU A 1245 5.75 34.74 -43.56
CA LEU A 1245 6.14 35.72 -42.55
C LEU A 1245 5.21 36.93 -42.51
N CYS A 1246 4.75 37.43 -43.65
CA CYS A 1246 3.69 38.44 -43.69
C CYS A 1246 2.38 37.92 -43.09
N SER A 1247 2.03 36.65 -43.34
CA SER A 1247 0.83 36.05 -42.73
C SER A 1247 0.94 35.91 -41.21
N GLU A 1248 2.08 35.42 -40.68
CA GLU A 1248 2.30 35.37 -39.23
C GLU A 1248 2.29 36.78 -38.60
N LEU A 1249 2.89 37.77 -39.27
CA LEU A 1249 2.87 39.18 -38.86
C LEU A 1249 1.45 39.76 -38.84
N LEU A 1250 0.65 39.48 -39.87
CA LEU A 1250 -0.74 39.94 -39.94
C LEU A 1250 -1.59 39.32 -38.83
N THR A 1251 -1.38 38.04 -38.50
CA THR A 1251 -2.06 37.39 -37.37
C THR A 1251 -1.71 38.05 -36.04
N GLU A 1252 -0.45 38.41 -35.80
CA GLU A 1252 -0.04 39.13 -34.59
C GLU A 1252 -0.62 40.55 -34.53
N ILE A 1253 -0.58 41.30 -35.63
CA ILE A 1253 -1.17 42.64 -35.75
C ILE A 1253 -2.69 42.61 -35.56
N THR A 1254 -3.40 41.63 -36.12
CA THR A 1254 -4.87 41.58 -36.08
C THR A 1254 -5.42 40.91 -34.81
N GLY A 1255 -4.75 39.88 -34.29
CA GLY A 1255 -5.16 39.13 -33.11
C GLY A 1255 -4.77 39.80 -31.78
N ASN A 1256 -3.49 40.16 -31.62
CA ASN A 1256 -2.93 40.44 -30.29
C ASN A 1256 -2.80 41.94 -29.96
N LEU A 1257 -2.75 42.85 -30.95
CA LEU A 1257 -2.74 44.29 -30.69
C LEU A 1257 -4.13 44.79 -30.22
N GLU A 1258 -4.24 45.11 -28.93
CA GLU A 1258 -5.44 45.71 -28.31
C GLU A 1258 -5.57 47.23 -28.60
N ASN A 1259 -4.45 47.96 -28.70
CA ASN A 1259 -4.47 49.40 -28.93
C ASN A 1259 -4.84 49.71 -30.40
N ASN A 1260 -6.08 50.20 -30.62
CA ASN A 1260 -6.61 50.49 -31.95
C ASN A 1260 -5.76 51.48 -32.77
N THR A 1261 -5.18 52.52 -32.16
CA THR A 1261 -4.34 53.50 -32.88
C THR A 1261 -3.06 52.83 -33.40
N LYS A 1262 -2.39 52.08 -32.53
CA LYS A 1262 -1.19 51.28 -32.83
C LYS A 1262 -1.48 50.24 -33.92
N LYS A 1263 -2.61 49.54 -33.81
CA LYS A 1263 -3.13 48.56 -34.77
C LYS A 1263 -3.39 49.18 -36.15
N ASN A 1264 -4.01 50.36 -36.21
CA ASN A 1264 -4.29 51.07 -37.45
C ASN A 1264 -2.99 51.48 -38.18
N ILE A 1265 -1.97 51.95 -37.44
CA ILE A 1265 -0.65 52.25 -38.01
C ILE A 1265 -0.02 50.99 -38.59
N CYS A 1266 0.03 49.90 -37.82
CA CYS A 1266 0.58 48.61 -38.27
C CYS A 1266 -0.15 48.06 -39.51
N ILE A 1267 -1.48 48.15 -39.58
CA ILE A 1267 -2.27 47.71 -40.73
C ILE A 1267 -2.00 48.58 -41.96
N SER A 1268 -1.96 49.90 -41.80
CA SER A 1268 -1.67 50.83 -42.91
C SER A 1268 -0.27 50.61 -43.49
N TRP A 1269 0.73 50.43 -42.61
CA TRP A 1269 2.09 50.06 -43.00
C TRP A 1269 2.13 48.69 -43.70
N TYR A 1270 1.44 47.68 -43.15
CA TYR A 1270 1.43 46.31 -43.67
C TYR A 1270 0.85 46.23 -45.10
N LEU A 1271 -0.22 46.97 -45.38
CA LEU A 1271 -0.82 47.03 -46.72
C LEU A 1271 0.16 47.63 -47.75
N GLY A 1272 0.88 48.69 -47.39
CA GLY A 1272 1.95 49.23 -48.23
C GLY A 1272 3.11 48.25 -48.43
N PHE A 1273 3.48 47.52 -47.37
CA PHE A 1273 4.58 46.56 -47.41
C PHE A 1273 4.27 45.29 -48.23
N ILE A 1274 3.02 44.82 -48.23
CA ILE A 1274 2.59 43.71 -49.09
C ILE A 1274 2.82 44.04 -50.57
N HIS A 1275 2.41 45.23 -51.02
CA HIS A 1275 2.67 45.67 -52.39
C HIS A 1275 4.17 45.81 -52.71
N GLU A 1276 5.03 46.13 -51.74
CA GLU A 1276 6.49 46.07 -51.94
C GLU A 1276 6.98 44.62 -52.14
N ILE A 1277 6.51 43.67 -51.33
CA ILE A 1277 6.87 42.24 -51.43
C ILE A 1277 6.39 41.62 -52.74
N GLU A 1278 5.21 42.00 -53.24
CA GLU A 1278 4.70 41.63 -54.57
C GLU A 1278 5.60 42.18 -55.69
N ASN A 1279 5.93 43.47 -55.65
CA ASN A 1279 6.76 44.12 -56.68
C ASN A 1279 8.23 43.63 -56.68
N LEU A 1280 8.77 43.24 -55.53
CA LEU A 1280 10.09 42.60 -55.44
C LEU A 1280 10.15 41.29 -56.23
N ASN A 1281 9.03 40.59 -56.45
CA ASN A 1281 9.01 39.40 -57.29
C ASN A 1281 9.15 39.74 -58.78
N ASN A 1282 8.44 40.77 -59.25
CA ASN A 1282 8.44 41.21 -60.64
C ASN A 1282 9.86 41.61 -61.11
N ASN A 1283 10.62 42.30 -60.26
CA ASN A 1283 11.97 42.77 -60.58
C ASN A 1283 13.03 41.64 -60.60
N ASN A 1284 12.82 40.52 -59.90
CA ASN A 1284 13.82 39.44 -59.79
C ASN A 1284 14.05 38.65 -61.09
N ASN A 1285 13.20 38.82 -62.11
CA ASN A 1285 13.46 38.28 -63.45
C ASN A 1285 14.44 39.12 -64.29
N ILE A 1286 14.76 40.35 -63.87
CA ILE A 1286 15.62 41.29 -64.63
C ILE A 1286 17.06 41.33 -64.05
N ILE A 1287 17.24 41.08 -62.75
CA ILE A 1287 18.51 41.36 -62.02
C ILE A 1287 19.44 40.11 -61.92
N LYS A 1288 19.22 39.09 -62.77
CA LYS A 1288 19.91 37.79 -62.66
C LYS A 1288 21.45 37.72 -62.81
N PRO A 1289 22.20 38.70 -63.35
CA PRO A 1289 23.68 38.61 -63.41
C PRO A 1289 24.44 39.37 -62.30
N ILE A 1290 23.80 40.28 -61.54
CA ILE A 1290 24.52 41.28 -60.72
C ILE A 1290 24.98 40.75 -59.35
N LEU A 1291 24.26 39.79 -58.75
CA LEU A 1291 24.55 39.26 -57.41
C LEU A 1291 25.84 38.42 -57.30
N THR A 1292 26.52 38.14 -58.42
CA THR A 1292 27.73 37.30 -58.47
C THR A 1292 29.05 38.08 -58.32
N GLN A 1293 29.04 39.41 -58.34
CA GLN A 1293 30.27 40.22 -58.41
C GLN A 1293 30.60 41.02 -57.14
N SER A 1294 29.69 41.10 -56.17
CA SER A 1294 29.82 41.94 -54.96
C SER A 1294 30.36 41.23 -53.71
N ILE A 1295 30.79 39.96 -53.83
CA ILE A 1295 31.23 39.13 -52.68
C ILE A 1295 32.76 39.08 -52.52
N ASN A 1296 33.54 39.47 -53.54
CA ASN A 1296 35.00 39.27 -53.59
C ASN A 1296 35.86 40.44 -53.06
N THR A 1297 35.34 41.30 -52.16
CA THR A 1297 36.09 42.47 -51.65
C THR A 1297 35.99 42.65 -50.14
N LEU A 1298 36.72 41.83 -49.38
CA LEU A 1298 37.12 42.08 -47.99
C LEU A 1298 38.55 41.53 -47.82
N PRO A 1299 39.53 42.34 -47.35
CA PRO A 1299 40.93 41.99 -47.48
C PRO A 1299 41.39 40.98 -46.42
N SER A 1300 42.08 39.94 -46.87
CA SER A 1300 42.96 39.15 -46.02
C SER A 1300 44.21 39.97 -45.65
N SER A 1301 44.64 39.84 -44.40
CA SER A 1301 46.01 40.13 -43.98
C SER A 1301 46.54 38.91 -43.25
N SER A 1302 47.80 38.53 -43.51
CA SER A 1302 48.32 37.23 -43.10
C SER A 1302 49.79 37.33 -42.67
N ASN A 1303 50.15 36.46 -41.72
CA ASN A 1303 51.45 35.86 -41.42
C ASN A 1303 52.74 36.67 -41.72
N ASN A 1304 53.62 36.75 -40.71
CA ASN A 1304 54.76 35.81 -40.69
C ASN A 1304 55.52 35.76 -39.34
N ASN A 1305 55.51 34.55 -38.75
CA ASN A 1305 56.65 33.75 -38.32
C ASN A 1305 57.92 34.36 -37.66
N ASN A 1306 58.28 33.70 -36.55
CA ASN A 1306 59.61 33.19 -36.16
C ASN A 1306 60.54 33.99 -35.22
N ASN A 1307 60.69 33.36 -34.03
CA ASN A 1307 61.95 32.94 -33.40
C ASN A 1307 62.66 33.82 -32.35
N ASN A 1308 62.81 33.15 -31.20
CA ASN A 1308 63.99 33.06 -30.35
C ASN A 1308 64.28 34.13 -29.28
N ASN A 1309 64.05 33.65 -28.05
CA ASN A 1309 65.03 33.54 -26.97
C ASN A 1309 65.14 34.66 -25.92
N ASN A 1310 64.85 34.17 -24.71
CA ASN A 1310 65.65 34.33 -23.49
C ASN A 1310 65.40 35.52 -22.55
N ASN A 1311 64.92 35.11 -21.38
CA ASN A 1311 65.49 35.42 -20.07
C ASN A 1311 65.10 36.73 -19.37
N ASN A 1312 64.24 36.51 -18.37
CA ASN A 1312 64.58 36.66 -16.94
C ASN A 1312 63.97 37.83 -16.15
N ASN A 1313 63.36 37.40 -15.05
CA ASN A 1313 63.45 37.95 -13.70
C ASN A 1313 62.59 39.16 -13.28
N ASN A 1314 61.46 38.78 -12.68
CA ASN A 1314 61.18 38.96 -11.23
C ASN A 1314 60.66 40.30 -10.69
N ASN A 1315 59.88 40.13 -9.60
CA ASN A 1315 59.54 41.08 -8.54
C ASN A 1315 58.54 42.20 -8.95
N ASN A 1316 57.28 42.18 -8.48
CA ASN A 1316 56.74 42.30 -7.10
C ASN A 1316 56.29 43.75 -6.80
N ILE A 1317 55.49 43.95 -5.74
CA ILE A 1317 54.87 45.22 -5.30
C ILE A 1317 53.69 45.61 -6.23
N THR A 1318 52.39 45.40 -5.94
CA THR A 1318 51.58 45.43 -4.69
C THR A 1318 51.21 46.84 -4.21
N GLN A 1319 49.94 47.01 -3.78
CA GLN A 1319 49.29 48.21 -3.19
C GLN A 1319 48.84 49.34 -4.17
N PRO A 1320 47.80 50.13 -3.83
CA PRO A 1320 46.86 50.71 -4.81
C PRO A 1320 46.49 52.20 -4.56
N ILE A 1321 45.32 52.64 -5.08
CA ILE A 1321 44.55 53.85 -4.70
C ILE A 1321 45.18 55.20 -5.11
N ASN A 1322 44.60 55.92 -6.10
CA ASN A 1322 43.70 57.06 -5.84
C ASN A 1322 43.14 57.79 -7.10
N ASN A 1323 42.09 58.61 -6.86
CA ASN A 1323 41.68 59.83 -7.58
C ASN A 1323 41.24 59.79 -9.08
N GLU A 1324 39.92 59.67 -9.28
CA GLU A 1324 39.05 60.83 -9.56
C GLU A 1324 39.58 61.98 -10.48
N LYS A 1325 38.95 62.19 -11.66
CA LYS A 1325 38.15 63.43 -11.99
C LYS A 1325 37.69 63.55 -13.48
N LEU A 1326 36.43 63.95 -13.63
CA LEU A 1326 35.77 64.76 -14.70
C LEU A 1326 35.82 64.39 -16.22
N ARG A 1327 34.59 64.16 -16.73
CA ARG A 1327 33.91 64.78 -17.90
C ARG A 1327 34.14 64.33 -19.36
N ASN A 1328 32.98 64.18 -20.01
CA ASN A 1328 32.64 64.51 -21.42
C ASN A 1328 33.16 63.61 -22.56
N LYS A 1329 32.39 62.57 -22.89
CA LYS A 1329 31.50 62.66 -24.07
C LYS A 1329 30.27 61.76 -23.94
#